data_AF-A0A6P4AY70-F1
#
_entry.id   AF-A0A6P4AY70-F1
#
_cell.length_a   1.000
_cell.length_b   1.000
_cell.length_c   1.000
_cell.angle_alpha   90.00
_cell.angle_beta   90.00
_cell.angle_gamma   90.00
#
_symmetry.space_group_name_H-M   'P 1'
#
loop_
_entity.id
_entity.type
_entity.pdbx_description
1 polymer ?
#
loop_
_entity_poly.entity_id
_entity_poly.type
_entity_poly.pdbx_seq_one_letter_code
_entity_poly.pdbx_strand_id
1 'polypeptide(L)'
;MAEDSPLIGGLSSGLAVILNKEDSGESSSKSRLVSFCDDICHQSVERTLEYIFGLPNKSVGLLSGQPDSDLVRAIIQNEFSEFHANLGTSDTNIDGVCIVDNGSGPHVVGLKDESICGDIRIIKSPLLVESLAMFSSVRANACVWKGKWMYEVILETSGIQQLGWATVSCPFTDHKGVGDADDSYAFDGMRVRKWNKEDEPYGQPWVVGDVIGCCIDLDCNEISFCRNGVSLGVAFHGIRKMGPGDGYYPAISLSPGERCELNFGARPFKYPIEGYRPLQAPPPVNSFASQMLRCLSRLLDLRSLERAENSSVEKLTRLKRFVSLEELFNPISHGICEEFFSVLEADVKSIEYIAWGPFLLFMMEVFGVQAPHDYSSLDRILDILLEFEGSYLLFEHIINALSSSCKTAKLVLTECPCSGSYPYLALACHILRREALMVLWWKSTDFELLFEGFLSRKSPNKQDLESLMPSVWWPGSSEDASYESSMMLTTTALSDIVSKIEEKHRDLCLLVIQFIPPVTPPQLPGSVFRTFLHNLLLKNRGADRNVPPPGVSSNSVLVSLYTVLLHFLSEGFGVGDICGWLKRCENSPDVGFLHRGGERSFPIGLFLKNDPHQRDISRLGGSFSHLSKAHPVKDQEAEVIRWEEGCMDDEETRITHLSTQKPCCCSSYDADFTRSLKDPIRYSGKGSRSHCNPIPERSAHVGSECSAGSLNDEIEDKPSSSDQSESEFGYCPVQHIRFVPREGNLSSATLREEELLDVLLLLYHIGLAPNFKQASYYMSHQSQSISLLEEADKQIRERACSEQLKRLKEARNGYREEVIEYVRHCAWYRISLSSRWKQRGMYATCMWTVQLLLVLSKLESVFVYVPEFYLEALVDSFHVLRKSDPPFVPSSIFIKQGLTSFVTFVVTHFNDPRISSAELRDLLLQSISVLVQYKEYLAAFERNEAAIQRMPKALLSAFDNRSWIPVTNILLRLSKGSGFGSSKRGESSSSSVVFQRLLREACTNDEGLFSAFLNRLFNTLSWAMTEFSVSVREMQEKYQVLEFQQKKCNVIFDLSCNLARVLEFCTREIPQAFLIGSDTNLRRLTELIIFILNHITSAADAEFFDLSLRRHGQSLEKVNRGMILAPIIGIILNLVDASEVLEYKEYNDVAGVFASMDCPDRVHCGFQYLLDYNWAGSVRGDAYLTKLTQLESFMSLLISRSQSQEVSSIECGGQADSEDRVCCICYACEADAGFVPCAHRSCYGCITRHLLNCHRCFFCNATVQEVVKIGVNTG
;
A
#
# COMPACT_ATOMS: atom_id res chain seq x y z
N MET A 1 3.27 -62.43 6.48
CA MET A 1 3.99 -63.46 5.71
C MET A 1 4.01 -63.00 4.26
N ALA A 2 5.22 -62.79 3.71
CA ALA A 2 5.63 -62.54 2.32
C ALA A 2 4.93 -61.40 1.56
N GLU A 3 5.57 -60.48 0.82
CA GLU A 3 6.96 -60.26 0.40
C GLU A 3 7.07 -58.78 -0.10
N ASP A 4 8.16 -58.11 0.28
CA ASP A 4 9.02 -57.14 -0.42
C ASP A 4 8.50 -56.08 -1.44
N SER A 5 8.94 -54.84 -1.19
CA SER A 5 9.09 -53.68 -2.10
C SER A 5 10.30 -53.88 -3.06
N PRO A 6 10.67 -53.01 -4.07
CA PRO A 6 10.38 -51.56 -4.19
C PRO A 6 10.31 -50.89 -5.61
N LEU A 7 9.94 -49.59 -5.61
CA LEU A 7 10.46 -48.44 -6.43
C LEU A 7 10.45 -48.48 -7.99
N ILE A 8 9.71 -47.52 -8.62
CA ILE A 8 10.18 -46.43 -9.53
C ILE A 8 9.04 -45.89 -10.44
N GLY A 9 8.76 -44.58 -10.32
CA GLY A 9 8.68 -43.61 -11.43
C GLY A 9 7.46 -43.55 -12.36
N GLY A 10 6.90 -42.34 -12.53
CA GLY A 10 6.16 -41.98 -13.75
C GLY A 10 5.06 -40.93 -13.60
N LEU A 11 5.38 -39.68 -13.94
CA LEU A 11 4.43 -38.61 -14.27
C LEU A 11 3.54 -39.02 -15.47
N SER A 12 2.22 -38.76 -15.42
CA SER A 12 1.42 -38.12 -16.50
C SER A 12 -0.09 -38.39 -16.41
N SER A 13 -0.83 -37.37 -16.87
CA SER A 13 -2.20 -37.39 -17.41
C SER A 13 -3.37 -37.68 -16.46
N GLY A 14 -3.92 -36.60 -15.89
CA GLY A 14 -5.34 -36.52 -15.59
C GLY A 14 -6.13 -36.40 -16.90
N LEU A 15 -6.63 -37.53 -17.39
CA LEU A 15 -7.62 -37.62 -18.45
C LEU A 15 -8.53 -38.81 -18.13
N ALA A 16 -9.31 -38.66 -17.07
CA ALA A 16 -10.45 -39.50 -16.75
C ALA A 16 -11.33 -38.76 -15.73
N VAL A 17 -12.65 -38.90 -15.89
CA VAL A 17 -13.71 -38.27 -15.09
C VAL A 17 -14.13 -36.89 -15.59
N ILE A 18 -14.83 -36.85 -16.73
CA ILE A 18 -16.16 -36.20 -16.94
C ILE A 18 -16.68 -36.77 -18.27
N LEU A 19 -17.23 -37.98 -18.22
CA LEU A 19 -18.15 -38.49 -19.22
C LEU A 19 -19.13 -39.38 -18.46
N ASN A 20 -20.19 -38.78 -17.93
CA ASN A 20 -21.46 -39.44 -17.58
C ASN A 20 -22.51 -38.40 -17.14
N LYS A 21 -23.34 -37.99 -18.10
CA LYS A 21 -24.77 -37.62 -18.03
C LYS A 21 -25.12 -36.91 -19.34
N GLU A 22 -25.71 -37.62 -20.29
CA GLU A 22 -27.15 -37.69 -20.51
C GLU A 22 -27.77 -36.30 -20.72
N ASP A 23 -27.86 -35.88 -21.97
CA ASP A 23 -28.90 -34.97 -22.43
C ASP A 23 -29.48 -35.46 -23.76
N SER A 24 -30.81 -35.53 -23.75
CA SER A 24 -31.71 -35.96 -24.80
C SER A 24 -32.34 -34.75 -25.49
N GLY A 25 -32.36 -34.71 -26.83
CA GLY A 25 -33.35 -33.95 -27.60
C GLY A 25 -32.82 -33.07 -28.73
N GLU A 26 -33.12 -33.48 -29.98
CA GLU A 26 -33.28 -32.66 -31.22
C GLU A 26 -32.00 -32.12 -31.93
N SER A 27 -31.36 -32.87 -32.84
CA SER A 27 -31.51 -32.91 -34.33
C SER A 27 -31.36 -31.54 -35.05
N SER A 28 -30.43 -31.29 -35.97
CA SER A 28 -29.87 -32.07 -37.09
C SER A 28 -28.54 -31.41 -37.56
N SER A 29 -27.46 -32.12 -37.86
CA SER A 29 -27.16 -32.66 -39.20
C SER A 29 -26.09 -33.76 -39.10
N LYS A 30 -26.50 -35.02 -39.25
CA LYS A 30 -25.59 -36.17 -39.27
C LYS A 30 -24.79 -36.18 -40.58
N SER A 31 -23.48 -36.14 -40.46
CA SER A 31 -22.52 -36.44 -41.52
C SER A 31 -22.72 -37.88 -42.02
N ARG A 32 -23.30 -38.03 -43.23
CA ARG A 32 -23.27 -39.31 -43.95
C ARG A 32 -21.85 -39.54 -44.49
N LEU A 33 -21.18 -40.55 -43.94
CA LEU A 33 -20.04 -41.22 -44.57
C LEU A 33 -20.49 -41.83 -45.90
N VAL A 34 -19.98 -41.32 -47.02
CA VAL A 34 -20.14 -41.93 -48.35
C VAL A 34 -18.75 -42.27 -48.87
N SER A 35 -18.55 -43.56 -49.16
CA SER A 35 -17.41 -44.08 -49.92
C SER A 35 -17.62 -43.83 -51.41
N PHE A 36 -16.74 -43.08 -52.06
CA PHE A 36 -16.49 -43.14 -53.50
C PHE A 36 -15.06 -42.64 -53.76
N CYS A 37 -14.11 -43.58 -53.82
CA CYS A 37 -12.83 -43.38 -54.49
C CYS A 37 -13.06 -43.73 -55.96
N ASP A 38 -12.87 -42.77 -56.88
CA ASP A 38 -12.15 -42.98 -58.16
C ASP A 38 -12.19 -41.75 -59.11
N ASP A 39 -12.95 -40.68 -58.82
CA ASP A 39 -12.98 -39.44 -59.64
C ASP A 39 -12.25 -38.21 -59.03
N ILE A 40 -11.38 -38.41 -58.04
CA ILE A 40 -10.95 -37.34 -57.11
C ILE A 40 -9.92 -36.33 -57.69
N CYS A 41 -9.20 -36.67 -58.76
CA CYS A 41 -8.09 -35.82 -59.23
C CYS A 41 -8.48 -34.57 -60.04
N HIS A 42 -9.72 -34.44 -60.51
CA HIS A 42 -10.11 -33.35 -61.43
C HIS A 42 -10.79 -32.13 -60.78
N GLN A 43 -11.03 -32.13 -59.45
CA GLN A 43 -11.74 -31.05 -58.72
C GLN A 43 -11.07 -30.67 -57.40
N SER A 44 -9.73 -30.71 -57.34
CA SER A 44 -8.99 -30.50 -56.10
C SER A 44 -8.94 -29.03 -55.66
N VAL A 45 -8.97 -28.08 -56.60
CA VAL A 45 -9.01 -26.63 -56.29
C VAL A 45 -10.39 -26.22 -55.80
N GLU A 46 -11.45 -26.66 -56.49
CA GLU A 46 -12.84 -26.38 -56.15
C GLU A 46 -13.17 -26.92 -54.76
N ARG A 47 -12.70 -28.12 -54.41
CA ARG A 47 -12.86 -28.68 -53.05
C ARG A 47 -12.11 -27.88 -51.99
N THR A 48 -10.93 -27.35 -52.31
CA THR A 48 -10.19 -26.46 -51.40
C THR A 48 -11.00 -25.18 -51.14
N LEU A 49 -11.56 -24.56 -52.19
CA LEU A 49 -12.40 -23.37 -52.07
C LEU A 49 -13.71 -23.66 -51.31
N GLU A 50 -14.38 -24.78 -51.61
CA GLU A 50 -15.60 -25.22 -50.90
C GLU A 50 -15.33 -25.40 -49.39
N TYR A 51 -14.19 -25.96 -49.00
CA TYR A 51 -13.80 -26.08 -47.60
C TYR A 51 -13.56 -24.71 -46.96
N ILE A 52 -12.77 -23.84 -47.60
CA ILE A 52 -12.42 -22.51 -47.07
C ILE A 52 -13.69 -21.68 -46.86
N PHE A 53 -14.59 -21.64 -47.85
CA PHE A 53 -15.85 -20.91 -47.76
C PHE A 53 -16.94 -21.63 -46.95
N GLY A 54 -16.75 -22.92 -46.64
CA GLY A 54 -17.73 -23.74 -45.92
C GLY A 54 -18.98 -24.05 -46.72
N LEU A 55 -18.82 -24.16 -48.03
CA LEU A 55 -19.88 -24.43 -48.98
C LEU A 55 -20.15 -25.95 -49.08
N PRO A 56 -21.39 -26.36 -49.40
CA PRO A 56 -21.68 -27.77 -49.67
C PRO A 56 -20.89 -28.28 -50.89
N ASN A 57 -20.61 -29.59 -50.93
CA ASN A 57 -19.85 -30.18 -52.04
C ASN A 57 -20.55 -29.97 -53.39
N LYS A 58 -19.79 -29.56 -54.42
CA LYS A 58 -20.23 -29.22 -55.79
C LYS A 58 -20.98 -27.89 -55.92
N SER A 59 -20.74 -26.94 -55.02
CA SER A 59 -21.30 -25.58 -55.12
C SER A 59 -20.48 -24.70 -56.05
N VAL A 60 -19.16 -24.93 -56.12
CA VAL A 60 -18.28 -24.18 -57.03
C VAL A 60 -18.24 -24.88 -58.39
N GLY A 61 -18.57 -24.14 -59.46
CA GLY A 61 -18.52 -24.63 -60.84
C GLY A 61 -17.09 -24.98 -61.29
N LEU A 62 -16.97 -25.77 -62.36
CA LEU A 62 -15.66 -26.20 -62.88
C LEU A 62 -14.82 -24.98 -63.33
N LEU A 63 -13.65 -24.79 -62.73
CA LEU A 63 -12.81 -23.62 -63.02
C LEU A 63 -11.96 -23.87 -64.27
N SER A 64 -11.94 -22.91 -65.21
CA SER A 64 -11.19 -23.02 -66.46
C SER A 64 -9.74 -22.51 -66.39
N GLY A 65 -9.27 -22.04 -65.22
CA GLY A 65 -7.92 -21.48 -65.00
C GLY A 65 -7.49 -21.46 -63.51
N GLN A 66 -6.27 -21.01 -63.22
CA GLN A 66 -5.82 -20.82 -61.82
C GLN A 66 -6.63 -19.71 -61.14
N PRO A 67 -6.95 -19.82 -59.83
CA PRO A 67 -7.74 -18.81 -59.13
C PRO A 67 -6.98 -17.48 -59.01
N ASP A 68 -7.56 -16.41 -59.51
CA ASP A 68 -7.15 -15.03 -59.23
C ASP A 68 -8.07 -14.41 -58.16
N SER A 69 -7.69 -13.23 -57.64
CA SER A 69 -8.46 -12.54 -56.60
C SER A 69 -9.86 -12.13 -57.09
N ASP A 70 -10.00 -11.78 -58.37
CA ASP A 70 -11.27 -11.38 -58.99
C ASP A 70 -12.27 -12.56 -59.07
N LEU A 71 -11.81 -13.76 -59.41
CA LEU A 71 -12.64 -14.96 -59.39
C LEU A 71 -13.07 -15.33 -57.97
N VAL A 72 -12.16 -15.23 -57.00
CA VAL A 72 -12.49 -15.46 -55.58
C VAL A 72 -13.55 -14.49 -55.11
N ARG A 73 -13.42 -13.22 -55.48
CA ARG A 73 -14.40 -12.17 -55.20
C ARG A 73 -15.77 -12.48 -55.79
N ALA A 74 -15.81 -12.88 -57.06
CA ALA A 74 -17.05 -13.25 -57.73
C ALA A 74 -17.75 -14.45 -57.06
N ILE A 75 -16.98 -15.44 -56.55
CA ILE A 75 -17.52 -16.55 -55.77
C ILE A 75 -18.13 -16.04 -54.46
N ILE A 76 -17.42 -15.17 -53.73
CA ILE A 76 -17.91 -14.60 -52.47
C ILE A 76 -19.22 -13.83 -52.70
N GLN A 77 -19.25 -12.96 -53.70
CA GLN A 77 -20.43 -12.13 -53.99
C GLN A 77 -21.66 -12.96 -54.39
N ASN A 78 -21.47 -14.06 -55.12
CA ASN A 78 -22.57 -14.95 -55.52
C ASN A 78 -23.09 -15.78 -54.34
N GLU A 79 -22.18 -16.44 -53.62
CA GLU A 79 -22.54 -17.41 -52.57
C GLU A 79 -22.97 -16.74 -51.25
N PHE A 80 -22.49 -15.52 -50.97
CA PHE A 80 -22.86 -14.75 -49.78
C PHE A 80 -23.82 -13.59 -50.09
N SER A 81 -24.51 -13.63 -51.24
CA SER A 81 -25.48 -12.62 -51.66
C SER A 81 -26.64 -12.38 -50.66
N GLU A 82 -27.03 -13.39 -49.88
CA GLU A 82 -28.03 -13.25 -48.79
C GLU A 82 -27.58 -12.27 -47.70
N PHE A 83 -26.27 -12.17 -47.44
CA PHE A 83 -25.73 -11.19 -46.49
C PHE A 83 -25.78 -9.77 -47.06
N HIS A 84 -25.60 -9.60 -48.37
CA HIS A 84 -25.75 -8.31 -49.05
C HIS A 84 -27.21 -7.84 -49.13
N ALA A 85 -28.18 -8.74 -49.27
CA ALA A 85 -29.60 -8.39 -49.28
C ALA A 85 -30.09 -7.79 -47.95
N ASN A 86 -29.49 -8.22 -46.84
CA ASN A 86 -29.80 -7.73 -45.48
C ASN A 86 -29.13 -6.39 -45.12
N LEU A 87 -28.15 -5.90 -45.91
CA LEU A 87 -27.58 -4.57 -45.71
C LEU A 87 -28.55 -3.43 -46.09
N GLY A 88 -29.56 -3.70 -46.94
CA GLY A 88 -30.45 -2.69 -47.51
C GLY A 88 -31.81 -2.49 -46.82
N THR A 89 -32.17 -3.31 -45.81
CA THR A 89 -33.50 -3.29 -45.17
C THR A 89 -33.39 -3.19 -43.64
N SER A 90 -32.96 -2.03 -43.14
CA SER A 90 -32.93 -1.73 -41.70
C SER A 90 -34.23 -1.04 -41.25
N ASP A 91 -35.34 -1.77 -41.20
CA ASP A 91 -36.49 -1.35 -40.39
C ASP A 91 -36.31 -1.94 -38.97
N THR A 92 -35.35 -1.38 -38.22
CA THR A 92 -34.89 -1.86 -36.90
C THR A 92 -35.78 -1.37 -35.75
N ASN A 93 -37.10 -1.33 -35.95
CA ASN A 93 -38.06 -1.13 -34.86
C ASN A 93 -38.17 -2.43 -34.03
N ILE A 94 -37.22 -2.62 -33.11
CA ILE A 94 -37.25 -3.75 -32.18
C ILE A 94 -38.36 -3.50 -31.16
N ASP A 95 -39.36 -4.38 -31.13
CA ASP A 95 -40.48 -4.30 -30.17
C ASP A 95 -39.96 -4.26 -28.72
N GLY A 96 -40.41 -3.26 -27.95
CA GLY A 96 -40.06 -3.09 -26.54
C GLY A 96 -38.93 -2.10 -26.21
N VAL A 97 -38.27 -1.50 -27.22
CA VAL A 97 -37.26 -0.43 -27.06
C VAL A 97 -37.57 0.77 -27.95
N CYS A 98 -37.25 1.98 -27.48
CA CYS A 98 -37.33 3.22 -28.24
C CYS A 98 -36.06 4.02 -28.01
N ILE A 99 -35.34 4.35 -29.09
CA ILE A 99 -34.11 5.14 -29.06
C ILE A 99 -34.45 6.54 -29.56
N VAL A 100 -34.28 7.54 -28.70
CA VAL A 100 -34.51 8.94 -29.06
C VAL A 100 -33.23 9.48 -29.69
N ASP A 101 -33.33 9.97 -30.93
CA ASP A 101 -32.18 10.57 -31.62
C ASP A 101 -31.74 11.85 -30.88
N ASN A 102 -30.46 11.90 -30.53
CA ASN A 102 -29.80 13.03 -29.87
C ASN A 102 -28.73 13.68 -30.78
N GLY A 103 -28.75 13.41 -32.08
CA GLY A 103 -27.76 13.89 -33.05
C GLY A 103 -26.58 12.93 -33.28
N SER A 104 -26.52 11.79 -32.58
CA SER A 104 -25.50 10.74 -32.80
C SER A 104 -25.79 9.86 -34.02
N GLY A 105 -26.99 10.00 -34.60
CA GLY A 105 -27.48 9.22 -35.72
C GLY A 105 -28.58 8.23 -35.31
N PRO A 106 -29.35 7.72 -36.29
CA PRO A 106 -30.45 6.82 -36.01
C PRO A 106 -29.96 5.52 -35.37
N HIS A 107 -30.69 5.04 -34.35
CA HIS A 107 -30.43 3.79 -33.63
C HIS A 107 -29.10 3.72 -32.84
N VAL A 108 -28.40 4.84 -32.63
CA VAL A 108 -27.22 4.91 -31.75
C VAL A 108 -27.65 5.22 -30.32
N VAL A 109 -27.19 4.41 -29.37
CA VAL A 109 -27.48 4.59 -27.94
C VAL A 109 -26.33 5.32 -27.26
N GLY A 110 -26.62 6.49 -26.71
CA GLY A 110 -25.69 7.37 -26.00
C GLY A 110 -26.31 7.96 -24.74
N LEU A 111 -25.62 8.92 -24.13
CA LEU A 111 -26.16 9.67 -23.01
C LEU A 111 -27.14 10.75 -23.49
N LYS A 112 -28.19 10.98 -22.70
CA LYS A 112 -29.15 12.05 -22.97
C LYS A 112 -28.74 13.31 -22.21
N ASP A 113 -28.20 14.29 -22.93
CA ASP A 113 -27.66 15.53 -22.36
C ASP A 113 -28.65 16.29 -21.47
N GLU A 114 -29.93 16.37 -21.89
CA GLU A 114 -31.01 17.01 -21.12
C GLU A 114 -31.27 16.35 -19.75
N SER A 115 -30.82 15.11 -19.56
CA SER A 115 -31.01 14.36 -18.31
C SER A 115 -29.84 14.48 -17.34
N ILE A 116 -28.73 15.12 -17.76
CA ILE A 116 -27.54 15.28 -16.93
C ILE A 116 -27.86 16.24 -15.78
N CYS A 117 -27.68 15.77 -14.56
CA CYS A 117 -27.61 16.59 -13.36
C CYS A 117 -26.21 16.46 -12.78
N GLY A 118 -25.57 17.58 -12.42
CA GLY A 118 -24.15 17.62 -12.03
C GLY A 118 -23.23 17.92 -13.22
N ASP A 119 -21.99 17.43 -13.17
CA ASP A 119 -20.97 17.65 -14.21
C ASP A 119 -20.35 16.31 -14.60
N ILE A 120 -20.77 15.79 -15.77
CA ILE A 120 -20.25 14.56 -16.37
C ILE A 120 -19.42 14.91 -17.60
N ARG A 121 -18.14 14.55 -17.55
CA ARG A 121 -17.22 14.69 -18.67
C ARG A 121 -17.08 13.36 -19.38
N ILE A 122 -17.22 13.35 -20.71
CA ILE A 122 -16.83 12.23 -21.56
C ILE A 122 -15.33 12.38 -21.84
N ILE A 123 -14.50 11.48 -21.29
CA ILE A 123 -13.03 11.47 -21.48
C ILE A 123 -12.69 10.90 -22.85
N LYS A 124 -13.35 9.81 -23.26
CA LYS A 124 -13.04 9.05 -24.47
C LYS A 124 -14.31 8.43 -25.07
N SER A 125 -14.38 8.43 -26.40
CA SER A 125 -15.46 7.80 -27.17
C SER A 125 -15.41 6.25 -27.09
N PRO A 126 -16.56 5.54 -27.03
CA PRO A 126 -17.92 6.07 -27.09
C PRO A 126 -18.38 6.71 -25.78
N LEU A 127 -18.14 6.11 -24.61
CA LEU A 127 -18.72 6.57 -23.34
C LEU A 127 -17.85 6.27 -22.10
N LEU A 128 -16.56 6.59 -22.13
CA LEU A 128 -15.76 6.69 -20.90
C LEU A 128 -16.09 8.00 -20.20
N VAL A 129 -16.76 7.92 -19.05
CA VAL A 129 -17.28 9.10 -18.32
C VAL A 129 -16.60 9.31 -16.97
N GLU A 130 -16.56 10.56 -16.54
CA GLU A 130 -16.05 11.01 -15.23
C GLU A 130 -16.98 12.04 -14.62
N SER A 131 -17.21 11.96 -13.31
CA SER A 131 -17.94 13.00 -12.56
C SER A 131 -16.99 14.03 -11.96
N LEU A 132 -17.32 15.31 -12.11
CA LEU A 132 -16.57 16.44 -11.54
C LEU A 132 -17.33 17.17 -10.43
N ALA A 133 -18.60 16.82 -10.22
CA ALA A 133 -19.45 17.36 -9.16
C ALA A 133 -19.60 16.36 -8.00
N MET A 134 -20.14 16.84 -6.87
CA MET A 134 -20.42 16.03 -5.67
C MET A 134 -21.23 14.76 -5.97
N PHE A 135 -22.19 14.86 -6.89
CA PHE A 135 -22.97 13.73 -7.35
C PHE A 135 -23.53 14.03 -8.74
N SER A 136 -23.11 13.28 -9.75
CA SER A 136 -23.56 13.49 -11.12
C SER A 136 -24.36 12.30 -11.62
N SER A 137 -25.54 12.55 -12.20
CA SER A 137 -26.48 11.53 -12.65
C SER A 137 -26.90 11.76 -14.10
N VAL A 138 -27.06 10.68 -14.86
CA VAL A 138 -27.47 10.75 -16.28
C VAL A 138 -28.21 9.50 -16.71
N ARG A 139 -29.10 9.64 -17.71
CA ARG A 139 -29.77 8.54 -18.40
C ARG A 139 -29.23 8.36 -19.82
N ALA A 140 -29.34 7.15 -20.35
CA ALA A 140 -29.21 6.92 -21.78
C ALA A 140 -30.39 7.52 -22.56
N ASN A 141 -30.24 7.64 -23.88
CA ASN A 141 -31.31 8.05 -24.80
C ASN A 141 -32.25 6.90 -25.22
N ALA A 142 -32.06 5.68 -24.67
CA ALA A 142 -32.85 4.50 -24.99
C ALA A 142 -33.78 4.09 -23.84
N CYS A 143 -35.06 3.91 -24.16
CA CYS A 143 -36.14 3.54 -23.25
C CYS A 143 -36.60 2.10 -23.51
N VAL A 144 -36.80 1.29 -22.48
CA VAL A 144 -37.33 -0.08 -22.58
C VAL A 144 -38.60 -0.28 -21.76
N TRP A 145 -39.60 -0.99 -22.30
CA TRP A 145 -40.88 -1.27 -21.61
C TRP A 145 -41.39 -2.71 -21.75
N LYS A 146 -40.74 -3.54 -22.58
CA LYS A 146 -41.10 -4.95 -22.80
C LYS A 146 -39.88 -5.77 -23.18
N GLY A 147 -39.82 -7.05 -22.82
CA GLY A 147 -38.70 -7.94 -23.14
C GLY A 147 -37.53 -7.85 -22.14
N LYS A 148 -36.39 -8.43 -22.52
CA LYS A 148 -35.20 -8.56 -21.68
C LYS A 148 -34.02 -7.78 -22.24
N TRP A 149 -33.49 -6.86 -21.46
CA TRP A 149 -32.47 -5.91 -21.91
C TRP A 149 -31.29 -5.85 -20.95
N MET A 150 -30.08 -5.65 -21.49
CA MET A 150 -28.88 -5.48 -20.68
C MET A 150 -27.93 -4.44 -21.27
N TYR A 151 -27.12 -3.87 -20.39
CA TYR A 151 -25.93 -3.10 -20.75
C TYR A 151 -24.78 -3.45 -19.80
N GLU A 152 -23.55 -3.15 -20.24
CA GLU A 152 -22.35 -3.38 -19.44
C GLU A 152 -21.71 -2.07 -19.00
N VAL A 153 -21.11 -2.08 -17.81
CA VAL A 153 -20.32 -0.98 -17.26
C VAL A 153 -18.95 -1.52 -16.88
N ILE A 154 -17.89 -0.98 -17.46
CA ILE A 154 -16.50 -1.29 -17.08
C ILE A 154 -16.05 -0.24 -16.06
N LEU A 155 -15.64 -0.67 -14.87
CA LEU A 155 -15.20 0.21 -13.80
C LEU A 155 -13.74 0.66 -14.01
N GLU A 156 -13.49 1.97 -14.14
CA GLU A 156 -12.14 2.55 -14.17
C GLU A 156 -11.71 3.05 -12.79
N THR A 157 -12.67 3.34 -11.92
CA THR A 157 -12.51 3.54 -10.47
C THR A 157 -13.52 2.66 -9.73
N SER A 158 -13.32 2.45 -8.43
CA SER A 158 -14.13 1.52 -7.64
C SER A 158 -14.77 2.16 -6.40
N GLY A 159 -14.90 3.49 -6.35
CA GLY A 159 -15.57 4.17 -5.25
C GLY A 159 -17.08 4.17 -5.41
N ILE A 160 -17.75 5.18 -4.85
CA ILE A 160 -19.22 5.22 -4.74
C ILE A 160 -19.83 5.57 -6.10
N GLN A 161 -20.46 4.56 -6.70
CA GLN A 161 -21.19 4.66 -7.97
C GLN A 161 -22.51 3.91 -7.81
N GLN A 162 -23.57 4.38 -8.45
CA GLN A 162 -24.88 3.71 -8.48
C GLN A 162 -25.25 3.42 -9.93
N LEU A 163 -25.33 2.13 -10.27
CA LEU A 163 -25.59 1.66 -11.63
C LEU A 163 -26.97 1.01 -11.67
N GLY A 164 -27.83 1.39 -12.62
CA GLY A 164 -29.08 0.67 -12.84
C GLY A 164 -30.07 1.35 -13.77
N TRP A 165 -31.33 1.40 -13.36
CA TRP A 165 -32.44 1.76 -14.22
C TRP A 165 -33.30 2.83 -13.57
N ALA A 166 -33.72 3.83 -14.35
CA ALA A 166 -34.61 4.90 -13.88
C ALA A 166 -35.61 5.29 -14.97
N THR A 167 -36.83 5.66 -14.57
CA THR A 167 -37.78 6.30 -15.49
C THR A 167 -37.43 7.77 -15.69
N VAL A 168 -38.12 8.42 -16.63
CA VAL A 168 -38.07 9.88 -16.80
C VAL A 168 -38.66 10.66 -15.61
N SER A 169 -39.53 10.03 -14.81
CA SER A 169 -40.19 10.67 -13.66
C SER A 169 -39.28 10.80 -12.43
N CYS A 170 -38.19 10.02 -12.36
CA CYS A 170 -37.23 10.10 -11.27
C CYS A 170 -36.48 11.47 -11.30
N PRO A 171 -36.56 12.30 -10.25
CA PRO A 171 -35.82 13.55 -10.22
C PRO A 171 -34.33 13.27 -9.96
N PHE A 172 -33.45 13.83 -10.78
CA PHE A 172 -32.01 13.89 -10.49
C PHE A 172 -31.67 15.26 -9.91
N THR A 173 -30.94 15.26 -8.80
CA THR A 173 -30.46 16.45 -8.08
C THR A 173 -29.02 16.20 -7.62
N ASP A 174 -28.40 17.21 -7.03
CA ASP A 174 -27.08 17.11 -6.38
C ASP A 174 -27.02 16.15 -5.18
N HIS A 175 -28.17 15.70 -4.68
CA HIS A 175 -28.29 14.78 -3.55
C HIS A 175 -29.15 13.54 -3.84
N LYS A 176 -29.75 13.45 -5.04
CA LYS A 176 -30.60 12.34 -5.44
C LYS A 176 -30.25 11.88 -6.84
N GLY A 177 -29.86 10.63 -6.96
CA GLY A 177 -29.52 9.99 -8.22
C GLY A 177 -30.34 8.73 -8.45
N VAL A 178 -29.69 7.75 -9.08
CA VAL A 178 -30.30 6.49 -9.45
C VAL A 178 -30.43 5.62 -8.20
N GLY A 179 -31.65 5.16 -7.93
CA GLY A 179 -31.97 4.39 -6.73
C GLY A 179 -32.64 5.20 -5.63
N ASP A 180 -32.84 6.52 -5.78
CA ASP A 180 -33.43 7.39 -4.74
C ASP A 180 -34.93 7.68 -4.92
N ALA A 181 -35.59 7.00 -5.88
CA ALA A 181 -37.02 7.13 -6.18
C ALA A 181 -37.69 5.75 -6.32
N ASP A 182 -39.03 5.70 -6.25
CA ASP A 182 -39.81 4.44 -6.31
C ASP A 182 -39.57 3.65 -7.59
N ASP A 183 -39.41 4.36 -8.70
CA ASP A 183 -39.22 3.84 -10.05
C ASP A 183 -37.77 4.00 -10.53
N SER A 184 -36.84 4.02 -9.58
CA SER A 184 -35.40 4.00 -9.83
C SER A 184 -34.71 2.93 -8.99
N TYR A 185 -33.90 2.10 -9.64
CA TYR A 185 -33.28 0.92 -9.06
C TYR A 185 -31.79 0.94 -9.35
N ALA A 186 -30.95 0.83 -8.32
CA ALA A 186 -29.50 0.83 -8.49
C ALA A 186 -28.79 -0.24 -7.68
N PHE A 187 -27.57 -0.55 -8.11
CA PHE A 187 -26.58 -1.31 -7.37
C PHE A 187 -25.33 -0.46 -7.15
N ASP A 188 -24.85 -0.44 -5.90
CA ASP A 188 -23.59 0.17 -5.46
C ASP A 188 -22.70 -0.94 -4.89
N GLY A 189 -21.68 -1.32 -5.65
CA GLY A 189 -20.73 -2.37 -5.26
C GLY A 189 -19.60 -1.89 -4.34
N MET A 190 -19.44 -0.59 -4.09
CA MET A 190 -18.52 -0.11 -3.06
C MET A 190 -19.14 -0.30 -1.67
N ARG A 191 -20.43 0.02 -1.55
CA ARG A 191 -21.20 -0.17 -0.31
C ARG A 191 -21.84 -1.56 -0.20
N VAL A 192 -21.79 -2.36 -1.27
CA VAL A 192 -22.39 -3.71 -1.39
C VAL A 192 -23.89 -3.67 -1.07
N ARG A 193 -24.59 -2.72 -1.71
CA ARG A 193 -26.00 -2.42 -1.46
C ARG A 193 -26.75 -2.19 -2.76
N LYS A 194 -28.03 -2.55 -2.75
CA LYS A 194 -29.01 -2.15 -3.77
C LYS A 194 -29.88 -1.02 -3.22
N TRP A 195 -30.33 -0.13 -4.11
CA TRP A 195 -31.03 1.11 -3.76
C TRP A 195 -32.36 1.22 -4.51
N ASN A 196 -33.45 1.45 -3.77
CA ASN A 196 -34.76 1.87 -4.27
C ASN A 196 -35.48 2.66 -3.17
N LYS A 197 -35.15 3.96 -3.06
CA LYS A 197 -35.34 4.88 -1.92
C LYS A 197 -34.56 4.53 -0.66
N GLU A 198 -34.68 3.29 -0.22
CA GLU A 198 -33.94 2.73 0.90
C GLU A 198 -32.86 1.78 0.37
N ASP A 199 -31.82 1.55 1.19
CA ASP A 199 -30.73 0.65 0.85
C ASP A 199 -30.87 -0.72 1.53
N GLU A 200 -30.54 -1.78 0.79
CA GLU A 200 -30.52 -3.16 1.30
C GLU A 200 -29.19 -3.84 0.93
N PRO A 201 -28.62 -4.73 1.77
CA PRO A 201 -27.43 -5.51 1.42
C PRO A 201 -27.66 -6.35 0.16
N TYR A 202 -26.76 -6.25 -0.82
CA TYR A 202 -26.85 -7.02 -2.07
C TYR A 202 -25.50 -7.08 -2.79
N GLY A 203 -25.21 -8.23 -3.40
CA GLY A 203 -24.04 -8.40 -4.26
C GLY A 203 -22.72 -8.61 -3.52
N GLN A 204 -21.63 -8.14 -4.13
CA GLN A 204 -20.25 -8.32 -3.68
C GLN A 204 -19.46 -7.02 -3.89
N PRO A 205 -18.36 -6.78 -3.15
CA PRO A 205 -17.51 -5.63 -3.37
C PRO A 205 -16.90 -5.64 -4.78
N TRP A 206 -16.99 -4.53 -5.51
CA TRP A 206 -16.34 -4.42 -6.82
C TRP A 206 -14.90 -3.88 -6.71
N VAL A 207 -14.13 -4.06 -7.78
CA VAL A 207 -12.77 -3.52 -7.95
C VAL A 207 -12.60 -2.93 -9.35
N VAL A 208 -11.59 -2.07 -9.51
CA VAL A 208 -11.21 -1.51 -10.81
C VAL A 208 -10.98 -2.63 -11.83
N GLY A 209 -11.54 -2.48 -13.03
CA GLY A 209 -11.52 -3.48 -14.10
C GLY A 209 -12.63 -4.53 -14.00
N ASP A 210 -13.57 -4.43 -13.05
CA ASP A 210 -14.81 -5.20 -13.09
C ASP A 210 -15.75 -4.74 -14.20
N VAL A 211 -16.40 -5.71 -14.85
CA VAL A 211 -17.46 -5.48 -15.82
C VAL A 211 -18.79 -5.83 -15.16
N ILE A 212 -19.65 -4.85 -14.95
CA ILE A 212 -20.97 -5.01 -14.31
C ILE A 212 -22.03 -5.09 -15.40
N GLY A 213 -22.69 -6.24 -15.52
CA GLY A 213 -23.85 -6.42 -16.37
C GLY A 213 -25.13 -6.00 -15.63
N CYS A 214 -25.84 -5.02 -16.15
CA CYS A 214 -27.08 -4.50 -15.58
C CYS A 214 -28.26 -5.04 -16.41
N CYS A 215 -29.05 -5.95 -15.83
CA CYS A 215 -30.07 -6.72 -16.55
C CYS A 215 -31.49 -6.35 -16.07
N ILE A 216 -32.41 -6.12 -17.00
CA ILE A 216 -33.83 -5.89 -16.71
C ILE A 216 -34.69 -6.86 -17.51
N ASP A 217 -35.51 -7.65 -16.81
CA ASP A 217 -36.49 -8.58 -17.37
C ASP A 217 -37.89 -8.01 -17.15
N LEU A 218 -38.43 -7.35 -18.18
CA LEU A 218 -39.74 -6.71 -18.12
C LEU A 218 -40.89 -7.72 -18.29
N ASP A 219 -40.58 -8.94 -18.72
CA ASP A 219 -41.57 -10.02 -18.84
C ASP A 219 -41.84 -10.64 -17.46
N CYS A 220 -40.78 -10.85 -16.66
CA CYS A 220 -40.86 -11.32 -15.27
C CYS A 220 -40.96 -10.20 -14.23
N ASN A 221 -40.73 -8.94 -14.62
CA ASN A 221 -40.68 -7.77 -13.74
C ASN A 221 -39.54 -7.85 -12.71
N GLU A 222 -38.34 -8.21 -13.18
CA GLU A 222 -37.15 -8.40 -12.34
C GLU A 222 -35.97 -7.56 -12.83
N ILE A 223 -35.14 -7.10 -11.89
CA ILE A 223 -33.82 -6.51 -12.19
C ILE A 223 -32.77 -7.35 -11.48
N SER A 224 -31.71 -7.69 -12.21
CA SER A 224 -30.57 -8.45 -11.71
C SER A 224 -29.26 -7.84 -12.17
N PHE A 225 -28.18 -8.15 -11.46
CA PHE A 225 -26.85 -7.65 -11.78
C PHE A 225 -25.87 -8.82 -11.86
N CYS A 226 -24.90 -8.71 -12.77
CA CYS A 226 -23.83 -9.68 -12.92
C CYS A 226 -22.48 -9.00 -12.71
N ARG A 227 -21.56 -9.65 -11.99
CA ARG A 227 -20.17 -9.23 -11.88
C ARG A 227 -19.32 -10.13 -12.76
N ASN A 228 -18.79 -9.56 -13.84
CA ASN A 228 -17.94 -10.24 -14.82
C ASN A 228 -18.56 -11.56 -15.33
N GLY A 229 -19.83 -11.50 -15.73
CA GLY A 229 -20.62 -12.64 -16.21
C GLY A 229 -21.24 -13.54 -15.14
N VAL A 230 -20.82 -13.43 -13.87
CA VAL A 230 -21.40 -14.22 -12.78
C VAL A 230 -22.58 -13.48 -12.17
N SER A 231 -23.75 -14.12 -12.12
CA SER A 231 -24.96 -13.54 -11.51
C SER A 231 -24.79 -13.27 -10.01
N LEU A 232 -25.23 -12.10 -9.56
CA LEU A 232 -25.30 -11.71 -8.14
C LEU A 232 -26.67 -12.04 -7.52
N GLY A 233 -27.55 -12.74 -8.25
CA GLY A 233 -28.94 -12.99 -7.87
C GLY A 233 -29.90 -11.92 -8.42
N VAL A 234 -31.18 -12.05 -8.09
CA VAL A 234 -32.18 -11.02 -8.41
C VAL A 234 -32.12 -9.92 -7.35
N ALA A 235 -31.95 -8.68 -7.79
CA ALA A 235 -31.92 -7.52 -6.89
C ALA A 235 -33.33 -7.05 -6.53
N PHE A 236 -34.21 -6.98 -7.53
CA PHE A 236 -35.55 -6.45 -7.38
C PHE A 236 -36.58 -7.34 -8.09
N HIS A 237 -37.69 -7.60 -7.42
CA HIS A 237 -38.86 -8.31 -7.96
C HIS A 237 -40.07 -7.37 -8.01
N GLY A 238 -40.98 -7.61 -8.94
CA GLY A 238 -42.24 -6.88 -9.02
C GLY A 238 -42.06 -5.41 -9.44
N ILE A 239 -41.06 -5.11 -10.27
CA ILE A 239 -40.87 -3.75 -10.81
C ILE A 239 -42.13 -3.30 -11.58
N ARG A 240 -42.43 -2.01 -11.54
CA ARG A 240 -43.68 -1.46 -12.09
C ARG A 240 -43.72 -1.64 -13.61
N LYS A 241 -44.85 -2.15 -14.12
CA LYS A 241 -45.09 -2.23 -15.57
C LYS A 241 -45.32 -0.85 -16.16
N MET A 242 -44.60 -0.54 -17.23
CA MET A 242 -44.64 0.74 -17.92
C MET A 242 -45.20 0.60 -19.34
N GLY A 243 -45.71 1.71 -19.88
CA GLY A 243 -46.10 1.82 -21.27
C GLY A 243 -44.95 2.33 -22.17
N PRO A 244 -45.15 2.32 -23.50
CA PRO A 244 -44.22 2.96 -24.43
C PRO A 244 -44.02 4.44 -24.08
N GLY A 245 -42.77 4.88 -23.95
CA GLY A 245 -42.40 6.27 -23.61
C GLY A 245 -42.25 6.58 -22.11
N ASP A 246 -42.85 5.76 -21.23
CA ASP A 246 -42.74 5.87 -19.77
C ASP A 246 -41.86 4.76 -19.16
N GLY A 247 -41.11 4.06 -20.01
CA GLY A 247 -40.29 2.91 -19.65
C GLY A 247 -39.04 3.25 -18.84
N TYR A 248 -38.20 2.25 -18.66
CA TYR A 248 -36.94 2.35 -17.94
C TYR A 248 -35.81 2.73 -18.88
N TYR A 249 -34.95 3.61 -18.42
CA TYR A 249 -33.71 4.01 -19.09
C TYR A 249 -32.53 3.48 -18.27
N PRO A 250 -31.46 2.98 -18.92
CA PRO A 250 -30.17 2.84 -18.26
C PRO A 250 -29.78 4.18 -17.64
N ALA A 251 -29.37 4.15 -16.39
CA ALA A 251 -29.00 5.34 -15.66
C ALA A 251 -27.84 5.04 -14.71
N ILE A 252 -26.99 6.04 -14.52
CA ILE A 252 -25.86 5.97 -13.57
C ILE A 252 -25.82 7.22 -12.69
N SER A 253 -25.27 7.07 -11.49
CA SER A 253 -24.85 8.20 -10.65
C SER A 253 -23.43 7.98 -10.12
N LEU A 254 -22.61 9.02 -10.20
CA LEU A 254 -21.17 8.96 -9.95
C LEU A 254 -20.76 10.04 -8.95
N SER A 255 -20.03 9.64 -7.91
CA SER A 255 -19.38 10.55 -6.96
C SER A 255 -18.17 11.27 -7.60
N PRO A 256 -17.57 12.31 -6.98
CA PRO A 256 -16.51 13.09 -7.59
C PRO A 256 -15.29 12.22 -7.94
N GLY A 257 -14.77 12.38 -9.16
CA GLY A 257 -13.62 11.63 -9.66
C GLY A 257 -13.90 10.18 -10.04
N GLU A 258 -15.13 9.69 -9.84
CA GLU A 258 -15.50 8.34 -10.25
C GLU A 258 -15.66 8.24 -11.77
N ARG A 259 -15.15 7.14 -12.33
CA ARG A 259 -15.07 6.87 -13.76
C ARG A 259 -15.51 5.45 -14.11
N CYS A 260 -16.26 5.35 -15.19
CA CYS A 260 -16.64 4.09 -15.79
C CYS A 260 -16.85 4.23 -17.31
N GLU A 261 -16.72 3.12 -18.02
CA GLU A 261 -17.02 3.04 -19.45
C GLU A 261 -18.35 2.31 -19.65
N LEU A 262 -19.28 2.97 -20.35
CA LEU A 262 -20.61 2.43 -20.61
C LEU A 262 -20.67 1.76 -21.98
N ASN A 263 -21.23 0.55 -22.03
CA ASN A 263 -21.50 -0.15 -23.27
C ASN A 263 -22.97 -0.55 -23.34
N PHE A 264 -23.73 0.13 -24.19
CA PHE A 264 -25.14 -0.17 -24.48
C PHE A 264 -25.34 -1.13 -25.66
N GLY A 265 -24.25 -1.64 -26.25
CA GLY A 265 -24.24 -2.47 -27.46
C GLY A 265 -23.44 -1.88 -28.63
N ALA A 266 -22.81 -0.70 -28.43
CA ALA A 266 -21.92 -0.09 -29.42
C ALA A 266 -20.64 -0.92 -29.67
N ARG A 267 -20.27 -1.73 -28.68
CA ARG A 267 -19.25 -2.79 -28.80
C ARG A 267 -19.88 -4.12 -28.38
N PRO A 268 -19.37 -5.27 -28.86
CA PRO A 268 -19.77 -6.57 -28.35
C PRO A 268 -19.63 -6.63 -26.83
N PHE A 269 -20.61 -7.21 -26.15
CA PHE A 269 -20.51 -7.44 -24.70
C PHE A 269 -19.40 -8.43 -24.39
N LYS A 270 -18.65 -8.18 -23.32
CA LYS A 270 -17.63 -9.10 -22.83
C LYS A 270 -18.27 -10.33 -22.18
N TYR A 271 -19.38 -10.13 -21.49
CA TYR A 271 -20.13 -11.16 -20.78
C TYR A 271 -21.64 -11.09 -21.15
N PRO A 272 -22.02 -11.45 -22.39
CA PRO A 272 -23.42 -11.49 -22.79
C PRO A 272 -24.20 -12.51 -21.94
N ILE A 273 -25.40 -12.14 -21.49
CA ILE A 273 -26.28 -13.01 -20.70
C ILE A 273 -27.34 -13.62 -21.62
N GLU A 274 -27.52 -14.94 -21.54
CA GLU A 274 -28.47 -15.67 -22.37
C GLU A 274 -29.90 -15.13 -22.22
N GLY A 275 -30.56 -14.89 -23.35
CA GLY A 275 -31.92 -14.35 -23.40
C GLY A 275 -32.05 -12.83 -23.27
N TYR A 276 -31.00 -12.11 -22.89
CA TYR A 276 -30.99 -10.63 -22.82
C TYR A 276 -30.42 -10.01 -24.11
N ARG A 277 -31.02 -8.90 -24.55
CA ARG A 277 -30.58 -8.16 -25.75
C ARG A 277 -29.86 -6.86 -25.39
N PRO A 278 -28.87 -6.41 -26.19
CA PRO A 278 -28.32 -5.07 -26.07
C PRO A 278 -29.38 -4.01 -26.44
N LEU A 279 -29.25 -2.80 -25.92
CA LEU A 279 -30.12 -1.68 -26.30
C LEU A 279 -29.81 -1.19 -27.71
N GLN A 280 -28.53 -1.19 -28.09
CA GLN A 280 -28.07 -0.96 -29.46
C GLN A 280 -27.84 -2.29 -30.17
N ALA A 281 -28.50 -2.51 -31.29
CA ALA A 281 -28.34 -3.75 -32.05
C ALA A 281 -26.93 -3.86 -32.68
N PRO A 282 -26.38 -5.08 -32.82
CA PRO A 282 -25.17 -5.30 -33.60
C PRO A 282 -25.34 -4.78 -35.04
N PRO A 283 -24.27 -4.26 -35.66
CA PRO A 283 -24.36 -3.77 -37.02
C PRO A 283 -24.64 -4.90 -38.02
N PRO A 284 -25.37 -4.62 -39.11
CA PRO A 284 -25.78 -5.64 -40.08
C PRO A 284 -24.58 -6.34 -40.74
N VAL A 285 -23.48 -5.63 -40.93
CA VAL A 285 -22.22 -6.15 -41.51
C VAL A 285 -21.52 -7.19 -40.64
N ASN A 286 -21.87 -7.31 -39.35
CA ASN A 286 -21.18 -8.20 -38.41
C ASN A 286 -21.21 -9.67 -38.81
N SER A 287 -22.32 -10.14 -39.36
CA SER A 287 -22.49 -11.52 -39.78
C SER A 287 -21.57 -11.86 -40.97
N PHE A 288 -21.52 -10.98 -41.97
CA PHE A 288 -20.62 -11.09 -43.13
C PHE A 288 -19.15 -11.01 -42.72
N ALA A 289 -18.78 -9.98 -41.94
CA ALA A 289 -17.42 -9.80 -41.44
C ALA A 289 -16.92 -11.03 -40.65
N SER A 290 -17.76 -11.58 -39.76
CA SER A 290 -17.44 -12.80 -39.02
C SER A 290 -17.23 -14.00 -39.93
N GLN A 291 -18.00 -14.11 -41.01
CA GLN A 291 -17.87 -15.20 -41.97
C GLN A 291 -16.57 -15.09 -42.78
N MET A 292 -16.20 -13.90 -43.24
CA MET A 292 -14.93 -13.68 -43.96
C MET A 292 -13.72 -14.03 -43.09
N LEU A 293 -13.73 -13.63 -41.82
CA LEU A 293 -12.68 -13.97 -40.87
C LEU A 293 -12.60 -15.47 -40.60
N ARG A 294 -13.73 -16.18 -40.53
CA ARG A 294 -13.74 -17.66 -40.45
C ARG A 294 -13.16 -18.32 -41.69
N CYS A 295 -13.41 -17.77 -42.88
CA CYS A 295 -12.79 -18.25 -44.12
C CYS A 295 -11.27 -18.08 -44.07
N LEU A 296 -10.77 -16.95 -43.56
CA LEU A 296 -9.34 -16.75 -43.32
C LEU A 296 -8.77 -17.75 -42.29
N SER A 297 -9.46 -18.00 -41.16
CA SER A 297 -9.03 -19.02 -40.19
C SER A 297 -8.90 -20.39 -40.84
N ARG A 298 -9.90 -20.84 -41.62
CA ARG A 298 -9.87 -22.12 -42.33
C ARG A 298 -8.75 -22.22 -43.37
N LEU A 299 -8.45 -21.12 -44.06
CA LEU A 299 -7.32 -21.05 -44.99
C LEU A 299 -5.98 -21.25 -44.26
N LEU A 300 -5.82 -20.65 -43.08
CA LEU A 300 -4.63 -20.83 -42.23
C LEU A 300 -4.55 -22.26 -41.66
N ASP A 301 -5.68 -22.84 -41.24
CA ASP A 301 -5.75 -24.22 -40.73
C ASP A 301 -5.32 -25.26 -41.76
N LEU A 302 -5.75 -25.12 -43.02
CA LEU A 302 -5.31 -26.03 -44.09
C LEU A 302 -3.80 -25.97 -44.30
N ARG A 303 -3.21 -24.77 -44.16
CA ARG A 303 -1.78 -24.57 -44.33
C ARG A 303 -0.96 -25.07 -43.14
N SER A 304 -1.43 -24.84 -41.92
CA SER A 304 -0.80 -25.38 -40.71
C SER A 304 -0.80 -26.91 -40.76
N LEU A 305 -1.86 -27.49 -41.32
CA LEU A 305 -1.98 -28.91 -41.58
C LEU A 305 -0.98 -29.41 -42.64
N GLU A 306 -0.79 -28.71 -43.77
CA GLU A 306 0.24 -28.99 -44.79
C GLU A 306 1.68 -28.93 -44.21
N ARG A 307 1.96 -28.00 -43.28
CA ARG A 307 3.27 -27.93 -42.60
C ARG A 307 3.50 -29.09 -41.62
N ALA A 308 2.44 -29.51 -40.91
CA ALA A 308 2.51 -30.60 -39.94
C ALA A 308 2.67 -31.99 -40.61
N GLU A 309 2.35 -32.13 -41.90
CA GLU A 309 2.52 -33.36 -42.70
C GLU A 309 3.97 -33.84 -42.80
N ASN A 310 4.96 -32.98 -42.56
CA ASN A 310 6.37 -33.38 -42.53
C ASN A 310 6.76 -34.25 -41.33
N SER A 311 5.81 -34.64 -40.46
CA SER A 311 6.12 -35.32 -39.18
C SER A 311 5.30 -36.60 -38.85
N SER A 312 4.19 -36.93 -39.53
CA SER A 312 3.43 -38.16 -39.20
C SER A 312 2.59 -38.75 -40.35
N VAL A 313 2.62 -40.09 -40.48
CA VAL A 313 2.10 -40.88 -41.61
C VAL A 313 0.58 -41.12 -41.55
N GLU A 314 -0.08 -40.95 -40.40
CA GLU A 314 -1.50 -41.30 -40.24
C GLU A 314 -2.50 -40.23 -40.75
N LYS A 315 -2.06 -38.98 -40.96
CA LYS A 315 -2.89 -37.89 -41.54
C LYS A 315 -2.95 -37.88 -43.09
N LEU A 316 -2.14 -38.71 -43.75
CA LEU A 316 -1.96 -38.79 -45.22
C LEU A 316 -3.21 -39.12 -46.04
N THR A 317 -4.27 -39.66 -45.43
CA THR A 317 -5.51 -40.05 -46.16
C THR A 317 -6.55 -38.94 -46.29
N ARG A 318 -6.48 -37.88 -45.47
CA ARG A 318 -7.41 -36.73 -45.54
C ARG A 318 -6.97 -35.64 -46.53
N LEU A 319 -5.66 -35.49 -46.75
CA LEU A 319 -5.07 -34.36 -47.48
C LEU A 319 -4.73 -34.62 -48.95
N LYS A 320 -4.72 -35.89 -49.42
CA LYS A 320 -4.73 -36.23 -50.85
C LYS A 320 -5.95 -35.70 -51.64
N ARG A 321 -6.82 -34.92 -50.98
CA ARG A 321 -8.07 -34.35 -51.51
C ARG A 321 -7.95 -32.87 -51.91
N PHE A 322 -6.85 -32.20 -51.58
CA PHE A 322 -6.68 -30.75 -51.73
C PHE A 322 -5.38 -30.42 -52.49
N VAL A 323 -5.33 -29.26 -53.15
CA VAL A 323 -4.13 -28.72 -53.86
C VAL A 323 -3.18 -28.05 -52.87
N SER A 324 -1.87 -28.06 -53.16
CA SER A 324 -0.86 -27.32 -52.38
C SER A 324 -1.19 -25.84 -52.32
N LEU A 325 -1.11 -25.25 -51.12
CA LEU A 325 -1.55 -23.88 -50.87
C LEU A 325 -0.50 -22.82 -51.19
N GLU A 326 0.71 -23.19 -51.63
CA GLU A 326 1.77 -22.21 -51.91
C GLU A 326 1.39 -21.18 -52.97
N GLU A 327 0.71 -21.59 -54.05
CA GLU A 327 0.27 -20.71 -55.14
C GLU A 327 -1.14 -20.14 -54.90
N LEU A 328 -1.97 -20.80 -54.10
CA LEU A 328 -3.38 -20.45 -53.89
C LEU A 328 -3.62 -19.52 -52.70
N PHE A 329 -2.71 -19.50 -51.72
CA PHE A 329 -2.89 -18.75 -50.48
C PHE A 329 -3.01 -17.24 -50.74
N ASN A 330 -2.14 -16.66 -51.57
CA ASN A 330 -2.15 -15.22 -51.83
C ASN A 330 -3.42 -14.78 -52.58
N PRO A 331 -3.81 -15.36 -53.74
CA PRO A 331 -5.04 -14.97 -54.43
C PRO A 331 -6.31 -15.10 -53.57
N ILE A 332 -6.42 -16.18 -52.77
CA ILE A 332 -7.60 -16.43 -51.92
C ILE A 332 -7.63 -15.46 -50.74
N SER A 333 -6.52 -15.27 -50.03
CA SER A 333 -6.46 -14.35 -48.89
C SER A 333 -6.69 -12.89 -49.33
N HIS A 334 -6.13 -12.48 -50.47
CA HIS A 334 -6.40 -11.17 -51.06
C HIS A 334 -7.88 -11.00 -51.43
N GLY A 335 -8.47 -11.96 -52.16
CA GLY A 335 -9.88 -11.87 -52.53
C GLY A 335 -10.83 -11.79 -51.33
N ILE A 336 -10.52 -12.50 -50.24
CA ILE A 336 -11.28 -12.38 -48.97
C ILE A 336 -11.07 -11.02 -48.31
N CYS A 337 -9.83 -10.52 -48.23
CA CYS A 337 -9.53 -9.22 -47.61
C CYS A 337 -10.13 -8.06 -48.40
N GLU A 338 -10.12 -8.11 -49.73
CA GLU A 338 -10.73 -7.10 -50.60
C GLU A 338 -12.24 -6.97 -50.34
N GLU A 339 -12.98 -8.06 -50.25
CA GLU A 339 -14.41 -8.02 -49.92
C GLU A 339 -14.66 -7.61 -48.47
N PHE A 340 -13.83 -8.08 -47.54
CA PHE A 340 -13.91 -7.70 -46.14
C PHE A 340 -13.75 -6.18 -45.97
N PHE A 341 -12.71 -5.57 -46.56
CA PHE A 341 -12.48 -4.14 -46.46
C PHE A 341 -13.47 -3.31 -47.29
N SER A 342 -13.90 -3.80 -48.45
CA SER A 342 -14.95 -3.15 -49.26
C SER A 342 -16.24 -2.93 -48.46
N VAL A 343 -16.68 -3.94 -47.68
CA VAL A 343 -17.88 -3.84 -46.83
C VAL A 343 -17.65 -2.94 -45.62
N LEU A 344 -16.45 -2.97 -45.02
CA LEU A 344 -16.12 -2.11 -43.88
C LEU A 344 -16.00 -0.63 -44.26
N GLU A 345 -15.43 -0.33 -45.43
CA GLU A 345 -15.32 1.03 -45.95
C GLU A 345 -16.69 1.64 -46.28
N ALA A 346 -17.66 0.80 -46.67
CA ALA A 346 -19.05 1.22 -46.89
C ALA A 346 -19.78 1.61 -45.59
N ASP A 347 -19.38 1.09 -44.44
CA ASP A 347 -19.98 1.37 -43.13
C ASP A 347 -18.92 1.56 -42.04
N VAL A 348 -18.24 2.71 -42.09
CA VAL A 348 -17.14 3.07 -41.18
C VAL A 348 -17.54 3.01 -39.70
N LYS A 349 -18.81 3.28 -39.37
CA LYS A 349 -19.31 3.23 -37.97
C LYS A 349 -19.27 1.82 -37.37
N SER A 350 -19.30 0.80 -38.21
CA SER A 350 -19.28 -0.61 -37.79
C SER A 350 -17.88 -1.12 -37.50
N ILE A 351 -16.82 -0.45 -37.99
CA ILE A 351 -15.43 -0.91 -37.86
C ILE A 351 -15.05 -1.11 -36.39
N GLU A 352 -15.46 -0.22 -35.49
CA GLU A 352 -15.18 -0.37 -34.06
C GLU A 352 -15.82 -1.64 -33.48
N TYR A 353 -17.08 -1.93 -33.80
CA TYR A 353 -17.76 -3.14 -33.33
C TYR A 353 -17.06 -4.41 -33.87
N ILE A 354 -16.68 -4.40 -35.15
CA ILE A 354 -15.98 -5.52 -35.80
C ILE A 354 -14.59 -5.73 -35.20
N ALA A 355 -13.85 -4.64 -34.93
CA ALA A 355 -12.55 -4.68 -34.29
C ALA A 355 -12.61 -5.33 -32.90
N TRP A 356 -13.51 -4.85 -32.04
CA TRP A 356 -13.63 -5.30 -30.65
C TRP A 356 -14.22 -6.71 -30.50
N GLY A 357 -14.87 -7.24 -31.53
CA GLY A 357 -15.49 -8.56 -31.52
C GLY A 357 -14.79 -9.55 -32.44
N PRO A 358 -15.37 -9.81 -33.62
CA PRO A 358 -14.93 -10.91 -34.48
C PRO A 358 -13.47 -10.78 -34.92
N PHE A 359 -12.96 -9.55 -35.16
CA PHE A 359 -11.58 -9.37 -35.58
C PHE A 359 -10.58 -9.60 -34.42
N LEU A 360 -10.85 -9.10 -33.22
CA LEU A 360 -10.02 -9.41 -32.05
C LEU A 360 -9.99 -10.92 -31.78
N LEU A 361 -11.14 -11.60 -31.84
CA LEU A 361 -11.23 -13.05 -31.67
C LEU A 361 -10.39 -13.80 -32.71
N PHE A 362 -10.48 -13.39 -33.98
CA PHE A 362 -9.65 -13.92 -35.06
C PHE A 362 -8.15 -13.73 -34.79
N MET A 363 -7.73 -12.53 -34.39
CA MET A 363 -6.32 -12.26 -34.08
C MET A 363 -5.81 -13.10 -32.89
N MET A 364 -6.64 -13.29 -31.85
CA MET A 364 -6.30 -14.15 -30.71
C MET A 364 -6.26 -15.64 -31.08
N GLU A 365 -7.12 -16.09 -32.00
CA GLU A 365 -7.12 -17.46 -32.54
C GLU A 365 -5.85 -17.73 -33.35
N VAL A 366 -5.50 -16.84 -34.29
CA VAL A 366 -4.30 -16.95 -35.13
C VAL A 366 -3.02 -16.87 -34.28
N PHE A 367 -3.01 -16.02 -33.26
CA PHE A 367 -1.87 -15.91 -32.34
C PHE A 367 -1.67 -17.18 -31.50
N GLY A 368 -2.77 -17.86 -31.14
CA GLY A 368 -2.79 -18.95 -30.18
C GLY A 368 -2.69 -18.41 -28.75
N VAL A 369 -3.80 -18.47 -27.99
CA VAL A 369 -3.91 -17.89 -26.64
C VAL A 369 -2.88 -18.47 -25.65
N GLN A 370 -2.48 -19.73 -25.84
CA GLN A 370 -1.53 -20.44 -24.98
C GLN A 370 -0.18 -20.61 -25.68
N ALA A 371 0.91 -20.51 -24.92
CA ALA A 371 2.26 -20.69 -25.46
C ALA A 371 2.55 -22.17 -25.81
N PRO A 372 3.35 -22.46 -26.86
CA PRO A 372 4.01 -21.52 -27.76
C PRO A 372 3.04 -20.87 -28.77
N HIS A 373 3.15 -19.55 -28.91
CA HIS A 373 2.32 -18.75 -29.83
C HIS A 373 2.74 -18.95 -31.30
N ASP A 374 1.80 -18.91 -32.25
CA ASP A 374 2.07 -19.02 -33.69
C ASP A 374 2.37 -17.66 -34.33
N TYR A 375 3.53 -17.11 -33.98
CA TYR A 375 4.01 -15.84 -34.54
C TYR A 375 4.15 -15.89 -36.07
N SER A 376 4.41 -17.07 -36.67
CA SER A 376 4.61 -17.18 -38.12
C SER A 376 3.31 -16.99 -38.90
N SER A 377 2.21 -17.56 -38.41
CA SER A 377 0.89 -17.37 -39.02
C SER A 377 0.39 -15.95 -38.80
N LEU A 378 0.63 -15.39 -37.61
CA LEU A 378 0.30 -14.01 -37.29
C LEU A 378 1.04 -13.00 -38.17
N ASP A 379 2.37 -13.13 -38.32
CA ASP A 379 3.17 -12.22 -39.16
C ASP A 379 2.67 -12.18 -40.61
N ARG A 380 2.27 -13.32 -41.17
CA ARG A 380 1.74 -13.38 -42.54
C ARG A 380 0.39 -12.69 -42.69
N ILE A 381 -0.48 -12.87 -41.71
CA ILE A 381 -1.78 -12.18 -41.70
C ILE A 381 -1.58 -10.67 -41.53
N LEU A 382 -0.66 -10.25 -40.67
CA LEU A 382 -0.31 -8.83 -40.54
C LEU A 382 0.23 -8.27 -41.86
N ASP A 383 1.14 -8.98 -42.53
CA ASP A 383 1.71 -8.55 -43.81
C ASP A 383 0.60 -8.36 -44.86
N ILE A 384 -0.34 -9.29 -44.99
CA ILE A 384 -1.48 -9.17 -45.94
C ILE A 384 -2.41 -8.01 -45.58
N LEU A 385 -2.81 -7.91 -44.30
CA LEU A 385 -3.78 -6.89 -43.88
C LEU A 385 -3.23 -5.48 -44.06
N LEU A 386 -1.93 -5.27 -43.80
CA LEU A 386 -1.27 -3.97 -43.94
C LEU A 386 -1.14 -3.48 -45.38
N GLU A 387 -1.42 -4.32 -46.39
CA GLU A 387 -1.49 -3.89 -47.79
C GLU A 387 -2.76 -3.08 -48.10
N PHE A 388 -3.79 -3.15 -47.24
CA PHE A 388 -5.06 -2.45 -47.39
C PHE A 388 -5.11 -1.19 -46.53
N GLU A 389 -5.44 -0.03 -47.12
CA GLU A 389 -5.53 1.25 -46.38
C GLU A 389 -6.60 1.22 -45.28
N GLY A 390 -7.73 0.54 -45.49
CA GLY A 390 -8.80 0.37 -44.50
C GLY A 390 -8.38 -0.41 -43.23
N SER A 391 -7.23 -1.09 -43.25
CA SER A 391 -6.73 -1.86 -42.11
C SER A 391 -6.24 -0.99 -40.95
N TYR A 392 -5.74 0.22 -41.21
CA TYR A 392 -5.16 1.07 -40.16
C TYR A 392 -6.20 1.47 -39.11
N LEU A 393 -7.42 1.84 -39.52
CA LEU A 393 -8.49 2.18 -38.58
C LEU A 393 -8.92 0.94 -37.76
N LEU A 394 -8.95 -0.22 -38.40
CA LEU A 394 -9.23 -1.49 -37.72
C LEU A 394 -8.15 -1.81 -36.65
N PHE A 395 -6.87 -1.59 -36.97
CA PHE A 395 -5.77 -1.77 -36.02
C PHE A 395 -5.78 -0.73 -34.88
N GLU A 396 -6.19 0.51 -35.14
CA GLU A 396 -6.36 1.51 -34.08
C GLU A 396 -7.37 1.04 -33.03
N HIS A 397 -8.52 0.51 -33.48
CA HIS A 397 -9.52 -0.06 -32.59
C HIS A 397 -9.06 -1.37 -31.92
N ILE A 398 -8.26 -2.21 -32.59
CA ILE A 398 -7.66 -3.41 -31.96
C ILE A 398 -6.69 -3.05 -30.84
N ILE A 399 -5.82 -2.07 -31.03
CA ILE A 399 -4.89 -1.61 -29.99
C ILE A 399 -5.70 -1.13 -28.76
N ASN A 400 -6.81 -0.43 -29.00
CA ASN A 400 -7.73 -0.02 -27.96
C ASN A 400 -8.40 -1.21 -27.24
N ALA A 401 -8.88 -2.19 -28.01
CA ALA A 401 -9.52 -3.39 -27.48
C ALA A 401 -8.54 -4.25 -26.65
N LEU A 402 -7.29 -4.38 -27.09
CA LEU A 402 -6.23 -5.07 -26.34
C LEU A 402 -5.91 -4.37 -25.02
N SER A 403 -5.78 -3.04 -25.05
CA SER A 403 -5.55 -2.22 -23.85
C SER A 403 -6.69 -2.35 -22.82
N SER A 404 -7.95 -2.31 -23.28
CA SER A 404 -9.12 -2.54 -22.41
C SER A 404 -9.23 -3.99 -21.92
N SER A 405 -8.82 -4.96 -22.75
CA SER A 405 -8.76 -6.37 -22.37
C SER A 405 -7.75 -6.60 -21.24
N CYS A 406 -6.60 -5.91 -21.24
CA CYS A 406 -5.64 -5.95 -20.13
C CYS A 406 -6.26 -5.46 -18.80
N LYS A 407 -7.01 -4.35 -18.85
CA LYS A 407 -7.70 -3.80 -17.66
C LYS A 407 -8.71 -4.75 -17.04
N THR A 408 -9.42 -5.50 -17.89
CA THR A 408 -10.57 -6.31 -17.49
C THR A 408 -10.26 -7.80 -17.41
N ALA A 409 -9.03 -8.23 -17.70
CA ALA A 409 -8.65 -9.64 -17.68
C ALA A 409 -8.60 -10.20 -16.26
N LYS A 410 -9.24 -11.35 -16.04
CA LYS A 410 -9.18 -12.10 -14.79
C LYS A 410 -8.05 -13.12 -14.81
N LEU A 411 -7.50 -13.42 -13.64
CA LEU A 411 -6.58 -14.53 -13.48
C LEU A 411 -7.36 -15.84 -13.42
N VAL A 412 -6.90 -16.84 -14.17
CA VAL A 412 -7.48 -18.18 -14.26
C VAL A 412 -6.37 -19.21 -14.06
N LEU A 413 -6.44 -20.01 -12.99
CA LEU A 413 -5.39 -20.96 -12.62
C LEU A 413 -5.16 -22.06 -13.68
N THR A 414 -6.21 -22.50 -14.36
CA THR A 414 -6.13 -23.56 -15.39
C THR A 414 -5.36 -23.12 -16.64
N GLU A 415 -5.13 -21.81 -16.80
CA GLU A 415 -4.41 -21.21 -17.92
C GLU A 415 -2.97 -20.82 -17.55
N CYS A 416 -2.47 -21.28 -16.39
CA CYS A 416 -1.11 -20.98 -15.94
C CYS A 416 -0.05 -21.52 -16.91
N PRO A 417 1.01 -20.75 -17.24
CA PRO A 417 1.34 -19.41 -16.73
C PRO A 417 0.79 -18.25 -17.60
N CYS A 418 0.10 -18.54 -18.70
CA CYS A 418 -0.36 -17.56 -19.68
C CYS A 418 -1.82 -17.15 -19.41
N SER A 419 -2.06 -16.48 -18.29
CA SER A 419 -3.39 -16.00 -17.88
C SER A 419 -3.42 -14.51 -17.55
N GLY A 420 -4.59 -13.94 -17.26
CA GLY A 420 -4.76 -12.52 -16.99
C GLY A 420 -4.49 -11.66 -18.21
N SER A 421 -3.76 -10.56 -18.04
CA SER A 421 -3.42 -9.64 -19.13
C SER A 421 -2.34 -10.17 -20.09
N TYR A 422 -1.67 -11.28 -19.75
CA TYR A 422 -0.56 -11.84 -20.54
C TYR A 422 -0.87 -12.03 -22.04
N PRO A 423 -1.92 -12.75 -22.45
CA PRO A 423 -2.12 -13.07 -23.87
C PRO A 423 -2.37 -11.81 -24.71
N TYR A 424 -3.09 -10.83 -24.17
CA TYR A 424 -3.32 -9.54 -24.83
C TYR A 424 -2.04 -8.70 -24.93
N LEU A 425 -1.21 -8.70 -23.87
CA LEU A 425 0.09 -8.03 -23.88
C LEU A 425 1.06 -8.66 -24.85
N ALA A 426 1.12 -10.00 -24.90
CA ALA A 426 2.00 -10.72 -25.79
C ALA A 426 1.64 -10.45 -27.26
N LEU A 427 0.34 -10.43 -27.59
CA LEU A 427 -0.14 -10.04 -28.91
C LEU A 427 0.19 -8.56 -29.21
N ALA A 428 -0.09 -7.64 -28.29
CA ALA A 428 0.22 -6.22 -28.45
C ALA A 428 1.72 -5.98 -28.69
N CYS A 429 2.60 -6.58 -27.88
CA CYS A 429 4.05 -6.50 -28.03
C CYS A 429 4.52 -7.03 -29.39
N HIS A 430 3.86 -8.06 -29.93
CA HIS A 430 4.23 -8.59 -31.24
C HIS A 430 3.77 -7.67 -32.39
N ILE A 431 2.51 -7.23 -32.36
CA ILE A 431 1.93 -6.30 -33.35
C ILE A 431 2.73 -4.99 -33.41
N LEU A 432 3.09 -4.44 -32.25
CA LEU A 432 3.78 -3.16 -32.14
C LEU A 432 5.29 -3.22 -32.50
N ARG A 433 5.83 -4.39 -32.84
CA ARG A 433 7.16 -4.49 -33.48
C ARG A 433 7.16 -3.93 -34.90
N ARG A 434 6.00 -3.87 -35.54
CA ARG A 434 5.84 -3.28 -36.88
C ARG A 434 5.83 -1.76 -36.75
N GLU A 435 6.79 -1.10 -37.40
CA GLU A 435 6.96 0.36 -37.33
C GLU A 435 5.67 1.11 -37.68
N ALA A 436 4.96 0.69 -38.73
CA ALA A 436 3.71 1.31 -39.15
C ALA A 436 2.64 1.33 -38.04
N LEU A 437 2.52 0.25 -37.27
CA LEU A 437 1.54 0.13 -36.20
C LEU A 437 1.98 0.83 -34.90
N MET A 438 3.29 0.86 -34.62
CA MET A 438 3.83 1.70 -33.54
C MET A 438 3.60 3.19 -33.81
N VAL A 439 3.81 3.64 -35.06
CA VAL A 439 3.53 5.02 -35.47
C VAL A 439 2.04 5.32 -35.38
N LEU A 440 1.17 4.40 -35.79
CA LEU A 440 -0.28 4.52 -35.66
C LEU A 440 -0.68 4.71 -34.18
N TRP A 441 -0.18 3.85 -33.29
CA TRP A 441 -0.47 3.94 -31.86
C TRP A 441 0.03 5.26 -31.25
N TRP A 442 1.27 5.66 -31.56
CA TRP A 442 1.88 6.89 -31.04
C TRP A 442 1.13 8.16 -31.48
N LYS A 443 0.61 8.17 -32.71
CA LYS A 443 -0.21 9.28 -33.25
C LYS A 443 -1.62 9.33 -32.67
N SER A 444 -2.12 8.24 -32.07
CA SER A 444 -3.45 8.22 -31.47
C SER A 444 -3.56 9.25 -30.35
N THR A 445 -4.69 9.97 -30.31
CA THR A 445 -4.99 10.94 -29.25
C THR A 445 -5.00 10.27 -27.88
N ASP A 446 -5.41 8.99 -27.82
CA ASP A 446 -5.52 8.18 -26.61
C ASP A 446 -4.25 7.45 -26.20
N PHE A 447 -3.10 7.65 -26.86
CA PHE A 447 -1.85 6.90 -26.58
C PHE A 447 -1.53 6.75 -25.08
N GLU A 448 -1.61 7.84 -24.30
CA GLU A 448 -1.34 7.81 -22.85
C GLU A 448 -2.32 6.88 -22.11
N LEU A 449 -3.63 7.00 -22.37
CA LEU A 449 -4.67 6.17 -21.77
C LEU A 449 -4.54 4.69 -22.20
N LEU A 450 -4.17 4.46 -23.45
CA LEU A 450 -3.94 3.11 -23.97
C LEU A 450 -2.71 2.47 -23.34
N PHE A 451 -1.63 3.24 -23.15
CA PHE A 451 -0.41 2.75 -22.51
C PHE A 451 -0.65 2.46 -21.02
N GLU A 452 -1.40 3.32 -20.32
CA GLU A 452 -1.88 3.03 -18.96
C GLU A 452 -2.71 1.73 -18.91
N GLY A 453 -3.60 1.52 -19.88
CA GLY A 453 -4.39 0.27 -19.95
C GLY A 453 -3.54 -0.98 -20.19
N PHE A 454 -2.47 -0.90 -20.99
CA PHE A 454 -1.53 -2.02 -21.13
C PHE A 454 -0.76 -2.29 -19.82
N LEU A 455 -0.39 -1.26 -19.06
CA LEU A 455 0.32 -1.42 -17.79
C LEU A 455 -0.62 -1.80 -16.62
N SER A 456 -1.93 -1.85 -16.85
CA SER A 456 -2.90 -2.16 -15.81
C SER A 456 -2.90 -3.64 -15.44
N ARG A 457 -3.24 -3.91 -14.18
CA ARG A 457 -3.47 -5.26 -13.68
C ARG A 457 -4.66 -5.23 -12.73
N LYS A 458 -5.68 -6.02 -13.05
CA LYS A 458 -6.85 -6.19 -12.19
C LYS A 458 -6.46 -6.80 -10.85
N SER A 459 -6.75 -6.10 -9.76
CA SER A 459 -6.55 -6.60 -8.40
C SER A 459 -7.72 -7.49 -7.98
N PRO A 460 -7.49 -8.64 -7.34
CA PRO A 460 -8.56 -9.52 -6.89
C PRO A 460 -9.24 -8.98 -5.63
N ASN A 461 -10.57 -9.13 -5.54
CA ASN A 461 -11.32 -8.90 -4.30
C ASN A 461 -11.35 -10.17 -3.42
N LYS A 462 -12.08 -10.14 -2.29
CA LYS A 462 -12.23 -11.28 -1.37
C LYS A 462 -12.72 -12.56 -2.08
N GLN A 463 -13.75 -12.46 -2.91
CA GLN A 463 -14.34 -13.60 -3.62
C GLN A 463 -13.42 -14.12 -4.73
N ASP A 464 -12.69 -13.25 -5.41
CA ASP A 464 -11.70 -13.63 -6.41
C ASP A 464 -10.55 -14.40 -5.74
N LEU A 465 -10.06 -13.92 -4.59
CA LEU A 465 -9.01 -14.60 -3.81
C LEU A 465 -9.46 -15.97 -3.28
N GLU A 466 -10.72 -16.11 -2.89
CA GLU A 466 -11.29 -17.40 -2.49
C GLU A 466 -11.29 -18.40 -3.65
N SER A 467 -11.65 -17.95 -4.86
CA SER A 467 -11.59 -18.78 -6.06
C SER A 467 -10.16 -19.10 -6.50
N LEU A 468 -9.22 -18.16 -6.31
CA LEU A 468 -7.81 -18.33 -6.70
C LEU A 468 -7.01 -19.12 -5.67
N MET A 469 -7.42 -19.15 -4.40
CA MET A 469 -6.74 -19.86 -3.31
C MET A 469 -7.77 -20.60 -2.44
N PRO A 470 -8.37 -21.68 -2.95
CA PRO A 470 -9.42 -22.41 -2.24
C PRO A 470 -8.87 -23.10 -0.98
N SER A 471 -7.69 -23.73 -1.09
CA SER A 471 -6.94 -24.30 0.02
C SER A 471 -6.10 -23.23 0.70
N VAL A 472 -6.28 -23.05 2.00
CA VAL A 472 -5.53 -22.09 2.83
C VAL A 472 -4.79 -22.85 3.91
N TRP A 473 -3.61 -22.39 4.32
CA TRP A 473 -2.84 -23.00 5.38
C TRP A 473 -2.01 -21.93 6.10
N TRP A 474 -1.81 -22.10 7.41
CA TRP A 474 -0.88 -21.30 8.21
C TRP A 474 -0.21 -22.14 9.30
N PRO A 475 0.94 -21.70 9.84
CA PRO A 475 1.63 -22.40 10.91
C PRO A 475 0.73 -22.58 12.15
N GLY A 476 0.64 -23.81 12.65
CA GLY A 476 -0.20 -24.14 13.80
C GLY A 476 -1.67 -24.43 13.46
N SER A 477 -2.08 -24.34 12.19
CA SER A 477 -3.41 -24.78 11.74
C SER A 477 -3.60 -26.30 11.97
N SER A 478 -4.83 -26.71 12.26
CA SER A 478 -5.20 -28.13 12.42
C SER A 478 -5.50 -28.82 11.08
N GLU A 479 -5.16 -28.18 9.96
CA GLU A 479 -5.44 -28.63 8.60
C GLU A 479 -4.34 -29.59 8.13
N ASP A 480 -4.71 -30.54 7.26
CA ASP A 480 -3.79 -31.60 6.82
C ASP A 480 -2.61 -31.04 6.01
N ALA A 481 -1.47 -31.74 6.02
CA ALA A 481 -0.28 -31.38 5.21
C ALA A 481 -0.54 -31.28 3.69
N SER A 482 -1.68 -31.82 3.23
CA SER A 482 -2.17 -31.66 1.86
C SER A 482 -2.59 -30.23 1.54
N TYR A 483 -3.14 -29.48 2.51
CA TYR A 483 -3.54 -28.08 2.34
C TYR A 483 -2.31 -27.17 2.19
N GLU A 484 -1.26 -27.40 3.00
CA GLU A 484 0.03 -26.71 2.85
C GLU A 484 0.61 -26.91 1.45
N SER A 485 0.70 -28.16 1.00
CA SER A 485 1.22 -28.51 -0.33
C SER A 485 0.38 -27.89 -1.45
N SER A 486 -0.95 -27.92 -1.33
CA SER A 486 -1.88 -27.36 -2.31
C SER A 486 -1.79 -25.83 -2.39
N MET A 487 -1.73 -25.13 -1.25
CA MET A 487 -1.56 -23.68 -1.20
C MET A 487 -0.21 -23.28 -1.80
N MET A 488 0.88 -23.99 -1.46
CA MET A 488 2.22 -23.72 -2.02
C MET A 488 2.26 -23.86 -3.55
N LEU A 489 1.65 -24.92 -4.11
CA LEU A 489 1.54 -25.08 -5.58
C LEU A 489 0.74 -23.94 -6.21
N THR A 490 -0.37 -23.55 -5.59
CA THR A 490 -1.24 -22.47 -6.08
C THR A 490 -0.53 -21.12 -6.06
N THR A 491 0.14 -20.78 -4.96
CA THR A 491 0.91 -19.54 -4.84
C THR A 491 2.09 -19.48 -5.81
N THR A 492 2.77 -20.61 -6.07
CA THR A 492 3.83 -20.70 -7.08
C THR A 492 3.27 -20.44 -8.48
N ALA A 493 2.17 -21.09 -8.86
CA ALA A 493 1.51 -20.87 -10.15
C ALA A 493 1.08 -19.40 -10.34
N LEU A 494 0.48 -18.77 -9.32
CA LEU A 494 0.12 -17.36 -9.36
C LEU A 494 1.35 -16.44 -9.49
N SER A 495 2.45 -16.76 -8.82
CA SER A 495 3.73 -16.06 -8.95
C SER A 495 4.30 -16.15 -10.35
N ASP A 496 4.19 -17.31 -11.01
CA ASP A 496 4.62 -17.48 -12.40
C ASP A 496 3.78 -16.65 -13.37
N ILE A 497 2.44 -16.61 -13.18
CA ILE A 497 1.54 -15.77 -13.98
C ILE A 497 1.90 -14.29 -13.83
N VAL A 498 2.06 -13.80 -12.59
CA VAL A 498 2.46 -12.41 -12.32
C VAL A 498 3.81 -12.09 -12.96
N SER A 499 4.78 -13.00 -12.85
CA SER A 499 6.11 -12.83 -13.45
C SER A 499 6.04 -12.73 -14.98
N LYS A 500 5.16 -13.50 -15.62
CA LYS A 500 4.95 -13.45 -17.09
C LYS A 500 4.27 -12.17 -17.56
N ILE A 501 3.29 -11.68 -16.81
CA ILE A 501 2.68 -10.36 -17.09
C ILE A 501 3.74 -9.26 -16.97
N GLU A 502 4.53 -9.27 -15.90
CA GLU A 502 5.59 -8.29 -15.68
C GLU A 502 6.69 -8.37 -16.74
N GLU A 503 6.99 -9.55 -17.28
CA GLU A 503 7.87 -9.72 -18.45
C GLU A 503 7.34 -8.95 -19.65
N LYS A 504 6.05 -9.10 -19.99
CA LYS A 504 5.47 -8.41 -21.15
C LYS A 504 5.29 -6.91 -20.94
N HIS A 505 5.04 -6.44 -19.72
CA HIS A 505 5.12 -5.01 -19.41
C HIS A 505 6.51 -4.43 -19.71
N ARG A 506 7.58 -5.16 -19.38
CA ARG A 506 8.96 -4.74 -19.70
C ARG A 506 9.19 -4.74 -21.20
N ASP A 507 8.79 -5.79 -21.91
CA ASP A 507 8.92 -5.88 -23.36
C ASP A 507 8.23 -4.70 -24.06
N LEU A 508 7.02 -4.34 -23.63
CA LEU A 508 6.28 -3.20 -24.19
C LEU A 508 7.01 -1.88 -23.93
N CYS A 509 7.45 -1.63 -22.70
CA CYS A 509 8.20 -0.43 -22.37
C CYS A 509 9.53 -0.36 -23.15
N LEU A 510 10.21 -1.49 -23.36
CA LEU A 510 11.41 -1.55 -24.19
C LEU A 510 11.13 -1.17 -25.65
N LEU A 511 10.03 -1.64 -26.24
CA LEU A 511 9.62 -1.24 -27.58
C LEU A 511 9.40 0.29 -27.67
N VAL A 512 8.73 0.89 -26.68
CA VAL A 512 8.51 2.35 -26.63
C VAL A 512 9.82 3.13 -26.40
N ILE A 513 10.75 2.59 -25.62
CA ILE A 513 12.07 3.21 -25.40
C ILE A 513 12.90 3.15 -26.69
N GLN A 514 12.82 2.06 -27.46
CA GLN A 514 13.56 1.90 -28.72
C GLN A 514 12.94 2.67 -29.88
N PHE A 515 11.65 3.00 -29.81
CA PHE A 515 10.94 3.70 -30.85
C PHE A 515 11.47 5.14 -31.07
N ILE A 516 11.75 5.46 -32.33
CA ILE A 516 12.12 6.80 -32.78
C ILE A 516 10.93 7.35 -33.58
N PRO A 517 10.22 8.36 -33.09
CA PRO A 517 9.06 8.89 -33.79
C PRO A 517 9.48 9.58 -35.10
N PRO A 518 8.69 9.45 -36.19
CA PRO A 518 9.00 10.01 -37.51
C PRO A 518 8.68 11.52 -37.56
N VAL A 519 9.35 12.31 -36.71
CA VAL A 519 9.23 13.78 -36.64
C VAL A 519 10.51 14.45 -37.13
N THR A 520 10.41 15.72 -37.55
CA THR A 520 11.57 16.51 -38.01
C THR A 520 11.76 17.75 -37.12
N PRO A 521 12.88 17.89 -36.40
CA PRO A 521 14.04 16.99 -36.33
C PRO A 521 13.73 15.68 -35.58
N PRO A 522 14.46 14.57 -35.87
CA PRO A 522 14.22 13.28 -35.21
C PRO A 522 14.52 13.37 -33.72
N GLN A 523 13.63 12.79 -32.90
CA GLN A 523 13.85 12.69 -31.46
C GLN A 523 14.84 11.57 -31.14
N LEU A 524 15.45 11.60 -29.95
CA LEU A 524 16.35 10.54 -29.47
C LEU A 524 15.55 9.33 -28.94
N PRO A 525 16.09 8.11 -28.99
CA PRO A 525 15.51 6.96 -28.32
C PRO A 525 15.23 7.25 -26.83
N GLY A 526 14.10 6.75 -26.33
CA GLY A 526 13.63 6.96 -24.97
C GLY A 526 12.86 8.27 -24.74
N SER A 527 12.83 9.20 -25.69
CA SER A 527 12.10 10.47 -25.58
C SER A 527 10.58 10.30 -25.42
N VAL A 528 9.98 9.36 -26.15
CA VAL A 528 8.54 9.03 -26.06
C VAL A 528 8.22 8.47 -24.68
N PHE A 529 8.99 7.49 -24.21
CA PHE A 529 8.82 6.91 -22.88
C PHE A 529 9.04 7.96 -21.78
N ARG A 530 10.07 8.80 -21.90
CA ARG A 530 10.31 9.92 -20.97
C ARG A 530 9.12 10.88 -20.90
N THR A 531 8.52 11.22 -22.05
CA THR A 531 7.35 12.11 -22.12
C THR A 531 6.14 11.47 -21.45
N PHE A 532 5.91 10.18 -21.69
CA PHE A 532 4.88 9.39 -21.00
C PHE A 532 5.09 9.41 -19.48
N LEU A 533 6.31 9.15 -18.99
CA LEU A 533 6.63 9.21 -17.55
C LEU A 533 6.29 10.59 -16.96
N HIS A 534 6.70 11.67 -17.61
CA HIS A 534 6.38 13.02 -17.14
C HIS A 534 4.87 13.29 -17.15
N ASN A 535 4.14 12.93 -18.20
CA ASN A 535 2.70 13.10 -18.28
C ASN A 535 1.95 12.27 -17.22
N LEU A 536 2.41 11.06 -16.95
CA LEU A 536 1.85 10.22 -15.89
C LEU A 536 2.07 10.83 -14.50
N LEU A 537 3.27 11.34 -14.22
CA LEU A 537 3.56 12.02 -12.96
C LEU A 537 2.76 13.32 -12.80
N LEU A 538 2.56 14.06 -13.91
CA LEU A 538 1.67 15.23 -13.93
C LEU A 538 0.23 14.87 -13.54
N LYS A 539 -0.27 13.78 -14.11
CA LYS A 539 -1.64 13.31 -13.90
C LYS A 539 -1.88 12.84 -12.46
N ASN A 540 -0.85 12.33 -11.78
CA ASN A 540 -0.93 11.81 -10.42
C ASN A 540 -0.44 12.80 -9.34
N ARG A 541 -0.34 14.10 -9.68
CA ARG A 541 -0.05 15.13 -8.67
C ARG A 541 -1.18 15.24 -7.66
N GLY A 542 -0.83 15.29 -6.38
CA GLY A 542 -1.83 15.39 -5.31
C GLY A 542 -2.62 14.10 -5.09
N ALA A 543 -2.17 12.97 -5.64
CA ALA A 543 -2.79 11.66 -5.41
C ALA A 543 -2.68 11.19 -3.95
N ASP A 544 -1.76 11.78 -3.18
CA ASP A 544 -1.52 11.60 -1.76
C ASP A 544 -2.51 12.36 -0.85
N ARG A 545 -3.34 13.25 -1.42
CA ARG A 545 -4.38 13.98 -0.67
C ARG A 545 -5.47 13.01 -0.19
N ASN A 546 -6.11 13.35 0.93
CA ASN A 546 -7.25 12.59 1.49
C ASN A 546 -8.37 12.32 0.46
N VAL A 547 -8.62 13.29 -0.42
CA VAL A 547 -9.44 13.12 -1.62
C VAL A 547 -8.54 13.38 -2.83
N PRO A 548 -8.16 12.34 -3.60
CA PRO A 548 -7.33 12.53 -4.76
C PRO A 548 -8.07 13.35 -5.82
N PRO A 549 -7.36 14.16 -6.63
CA PRO A 549 -7.99 14.91 -7.70
C PRO A 549 -8.62 13.98 -8.75
N PRO A 550 -9.65 14.44 -9.47
CA PRO A 550 -10.20 13.67 -10.58
C PRO A 550 -9.12 13.41 -11.64
N GLY A 551 -9.24 12.29 -12.32
CA GLY A 551 -8.36 11.93 -13.42
C GLY A 551 -7.09 11.17 -13.04
N VAL A 552 -6.79 10.88 -11.77
CA VAL A 552 -5.59 10.10 -11.37
C VAL A 552 -5.52 8.72 -12.04
N SER A 553 -4.33 8.15 -12.20
CA SER A 553 -4.17 6.82 -12.79
C SER A 553 -4.52 5.72 -11.79
N SER A 554 -4.89 4.53 -12.29
CA SER A 554 -5.07 3.36 -11.43
C SER A 554 -3.74 3.00 -10.75
N ASN A 555 -3.79 2.69 -9.45
CA ASN A 555 -2.61 2.30 -8.68
C ASN A 555 -1.86 1.11 -9.30
N SER A 556 -2.56 0.17 -9.96
CA SER A 556 -1.91 -0.96 -10.64
C SER A 556 -0.91 -0.52 -11.71
N VAL A 557 -1.20 0.59 -12.41
CA VAL A 557 -0.32 1.15 -13.45
C VAL A 557 0.97 1.65 -12.82
N LEU A 558 0.86 2.36 -11.69
CA LEU A 558 2.01 2.89 -10.94
C LEU A 558 2.90 1.74 -10.42
N VAL A 559 2.31 0.66 -9.91
CA VAL A 559 3.02 -0.53 -9.44
C VAL A 559 3.70 -1.28 -10.59
N SER A 560 3.02 -1.46 -11.73
CA SER A 560 3.60 -2.08 -12.93
C SER A 560 4.79 -1.27 -13.43
N LEU A 561 4.65 0.05 -13.53
CA LEU A 561 5.71 0.93 -13.99
C LEU A 561 6.89 0.97 -13.01
N TYR A 562 6.63 1.05 -11.70
CA TYR A 562 7.68 0.89 -10.67
C TYR A 562 8.44 -0.42 -10.87
N THR A 563 7.73 -1.52 -11.10
CA THR A 563 8.34 -2.84 -11.29
C THR A 563 9.21 -2.89 -12.55
N VAL A 564 8.77 -2.27 -13.65
CA VAL A 564 9.54 -2.14 -14.89
C VAL A 564 10.82 -1.32 -14.67
N LEU A 565 10.70 -0.14 -14.04
CA LEU A 565 11.85 0.73 -13.77
C LEU A 565 12.84 0.08 -12.80
N LEU A 566 12.35 -0.60 -11.76
CA LEU A 566 13.17 -1.35 -10.82
C LEU A 566 13.97 -2.42 -11.55
N HIS A 567 13.36 -3.12 -12.50
CA HIS A 567 14.06 -4.12 -13.31
C HIS A 567 15.13 -3.48 -14.19
N PHE A 568 14.83 -2.40 -14.93
CA PHE A 568 15.83 -1.72 -15.76
C PHE A 568 17.02 -1.20 -14.95
N LEU A 569 16.77 -0.64 -13.76
CA LEU A 569 17.81 -0.13 -12.88
C LEU A 569 18.58 -1.24 -12.15
N SER A 570 17.97 -2.40 -11.88
CA SER A 570 18.57 -3.51 -11.14
C SER A 570 19.26 -4.54 -12.06
N GLU A 571 18.61 -4.97 -13.13
CA GLU A 571 19.11 -6.00 -14.05
C GLU A 571 19.72 -5.42 -15.32
N GLY A 572 19.51 -4.12 -15.58
CA GLY A 572 19.86 -3.49 -16.85
C GLY A 572 18.75 -3.64 -17.90
N PHE A 573 18.97 -3.07 -19.08
CA PHE A 573 18.02 -3.13 -20.19
C PHE A 573 18.06 -4.45 -20.97
N GLY A 574 18.97 -5.38 -20.61
CA GLY A 574 19.08 -6.71 -21.22
C GLY A 574 19.26 -6.65 -22.73
N VAL A 575 20.31 -5.99 -23.23
CA VAL A 575 20.55 -5.83 -24.68
C VAL A 575 21.63 -6.80 -25.15
N GLY A 576 21.25 -8.08 -25.26
CA GLY A 576 21.85 -8.98 -26.24
C GLY A 576 21.10 -8.81 -27.56
N ASP A 577 21.78 -8.26 -28.57
CA ASP A 577 21.46 -8.31 -30.00
C ASP A 577 20.63 -7.24 -30.73
N ILE A 578 20.11 -6.16 -30.12
CA ILE A 578 19.43 -5.11 -30.92
C ILE A 578 19.82 -3.68 -30.50
N CYS A 579 20.67 -3.07 -31.33
CA CYS A 579 21.08 -1.65 -31.42
C CYS A 579 22.06 -1.09 -30.37
N GLY A 580 23.35 -1.04 -30.75
CA GLY A 580 24.48 -0.52 -29.96
C GLY A 580 24.55 1.00 -29.81
N TRP A 581 23.56 1.62 -29.16
CA TRP A 581 23.51 3.09 -29.00
C TRP A 581 23.65 3.62 -27.57
N LEU A 582 23.69 2.75 -26.56
CA LEU A 582 24.38 3.09 -25.32
C LEU A 582 25.86 2.82 -25.56
N LYS A 583 26.65 3.87 -25.84
CA LYS A 583 28.11 3.76 -25.96
C LYS A 583 28.65 2.97 -24.78
N ARG A 584 29.06 1.73 -25.03
CA ARG A 584 29.90 0.94 -24.11
C ARG A 584 31.07 1.84 -23.72
N CYS A 585 31.19 2.16 -22.43
CA CYS A 585 32.53 2.24 -21.87
C CYS A 585 33.09 0.83 -22.01
N GLU A 586 34.14 0.67 -22.81
CA GLU A 586 34.61 -0.60 -23.37
C GLU A 586 35.01 -1.70 -22.35
N ASN A 587 34.72 -1.59 -21.06
CA ASN A 587 35.18 -2.56 -20.04
C ASN A 587 34.21 -2.87 -18.88
N SER A 588 32.93 -2.48 -18.89
CA SER A 588 32.01 -2.84 -17.78
C SER A 588 31.12 -4.04 -18.13
N PRO A 589 31.02 -5.08 -17.26
CA PRO A 589 30.07 -6.17 -17.43
C PRO A 589 28.61 -5.67 -17.41
N ASP A 590 27.69 -6.48 -17.94
CA ASP A 590 26.26 -6.23 -18.15
C ASP A 590 25.47 -6.12 -16.82
N VAL A 591 25.84 -5.13 -15.99
CA VAL A 591 25.37 -4.97 -14.61
C VAL A 591 24.47 -3.73 -14.53
N GLY A 592 23.25 -3.92 -14.02
CA GLY A 592 22.27 -2.86 -13.83
C GLY A 592 22.78 -1.73 -12.94
N PHE A 593 22.31 -0.50 -13.21
CA PHE A 593 22.71 0.75 -12.57
C PHE A 593 22.89 0.65 -11.04
N LEU A 594 21.92 0.03 -10.34
CA LEU A 594 21.93 -0.09 -8.88
C LEU A 594 23.02 -1.02 -8.33
N HIS A 595 23.54 -1.94 -9.15
CA HIS A 595 24.58 -2.90 -8.77
C HIS A 595 25.94 -2.57 -9.41
N ARG A 596 26.05 -1.44 -10.11
CA ARG A 596 27.35 -0.95 -10.59
C ARG A 596 28.19 -0.48 -9.40
N GLY A 597 29.35 -1.10 -9.24
CA GLY A 597 30.31 -0.77 -8.19
C GLY A 597 31.27 0.35 -8.58
N GLY A 598 31.84 1.00 -7.57
CA GLY A 598 32.85 2.05 -7.75
C GLY A 598 32.28 3.45 -7.54
N GLU A 599 32.61 4.37 -8.44
CA GLU A 599 32.19 5.77 -8.37
C GLU A 599 30.76 5.95 -8.88
N ARG A 600 29.93 6.64 -8.09
CA ARG A 600 28.53 6.97 -8.37
C ARG A 600 28.40 8.47 -8.63
N SER A 601 27.41 8.83 -9.44
CA SER A 601 27.09 10.21 -9.75
C SER A 601 25.59 10.49 -9.70
N PHE A 602 25.20 11.70 -9.34
CA PHE A 602 23.81 12.16 -9.42
C PHE A 602 23.72 13.64 -9.81
N PRO A 603 22.85 14.01 -10.78
CA PRO A 603 22.71 15.40 -11.21
C PRO A 603 21.89 16.22 -10.21
N ILE A 604 22.50 17.24 -9.61
CA ILE A 604 21.85 18.10 -8.60
C ILE A 604 20.73 18.95 -9.23
N GLY A 605 20.79 19.17 -10.55
CA GLY A 605 19.75 19.84 -11.31
C GLY A 605 18.35 19.23 -11.19
N LEU A 606 18.22 17.96 -10.76
CA LEU A 606 16.91 17.35 -10.48
C LEU A 606 16.24 17.91 -9.22
N PHE A 607 17.00 18.45 -8.27
CA PHE A 607 16.46 19.09 -7.06
C PHE A 607 16.29 20.60 -7.21
N LEU A 608 17.19 21.23 -7.96
CA LEU A 608 17.32 22.70 -8.01
C LEU A 608 16.51 23.36 -9.13
N LYS A 609 16.19 22.62 -10.20
CA LYS A 609 15.40 23.20 -11.29
C LYS A 609 13.97 23.41 -10.81
N ASN A 610 13.42 24.59 -11.12
CA ASN A 610 12.00 24.87 -10.98
C ASN A 610 11.24 24.10 -12.07
N ASP A 611 11.25 22.78 -11.93
CA ASP A 611 10.48 21.91 -12.79
C ASP A 611 9.01 22.14 -12.46
N PRO A 612 8.17 22.59 -13.42
CA PRO A 612 6.73 22.64 -13.19
C PRO A 612 6.23 21.31 -12.62
N HIS A 613 6.81 20.16 -12.98
CA HIS A 613 6.49 18.79 -12.52
C HIS A 613 6.66 18.57 -11.01
N GLN A 614 7.57 19.28 -10.34
CA GLN A 614 7.91 19.06 -8.93
C GLN A 614 7.71 20.30 -8.04
N ARG A 615 7.05 21.35 -8.56
CA ARG A 615 6.90 22.64 -7.86
C ARG A 615 6.03 22.55 -6.61
N ASP A 616 5.08 21.61 -6.60
CA ASP A 616 4.13 21.39 -5.50
C ASP A 616 4.60 20.32 -4.50
N ILE A 617 5.72 19.64 -4.77
CA ILE A 617 6.28 18.62 -3.89
C ILE A 617 7.08 19.31 -2.78
N SER A 618 6.72 19.02 -1.53
CA SER A 618 7.44 19.48 -0.34
C SER A 618 8.91 19.05 -0.38
N ARG A 619 9.80 19.94 0.06
CA ARG A 619 11.24 19.68 0.20
C ARG A 619 11.61 19.64 1.67
N LEU A 620 12.75 19.02 2.01
CA LEU A 620 13.20 18.92 3.41
C LEU A 620 13.20 20.29 4.10
N GLY A 621 13.67 21.36 3.45
CA GLY A 621 13.68 22.72 4.00
C GLY A 621 12.38 23.52 3.85
N GLY A 622 11.31 22.90 3.35
CA GLY A 622 9.98 23.51 3.18
C GLY A 622 9.60 23.71 1.72
N SER A 623 8.77 24.72 1.43
CA SER A 623 8.31 24.95 0.06
C SER A 623 9.45 25.40 -0.87
N PHE A 624 9.47 24.87 -2.10
CA PHE A 624 10.47 25.23 -3.11
C PHE A 624 10.51 26.75 -3.37
N SER A 625 9.36 27.41 -3.38
CA SER A 625 9.24 28.85 -3.60
C SER A 625 9.94 29.68 -2.52
N HIS A 626 9.89 29.22 -1.27
CA HIS A 626 10.58 29.86 -0.15
C HIS A 626 12.08 29.59 -0.22
N LEU A 627 12.47 28.34 -0.47
CA LEU A 627 13.87 27.94 -0.57
C LEU A 627 14.62 28.70 -1.67
N SER A 628 14.02 28.81 -2.87
CA SER A 628 14.62 29.55 -3.99
C SER A 628 14.93 31.02 -3.69
N LYS A 629 14.22 31.62 -2.72
CA LYS A 629 14.45 32.99 -2.26
C LYS A 629 15.43 33.06 -1.08
N ALA A 630 15.30 32.14 -0.12
CA ALA A 630 16.07 32.15 1.12
C ALA A 630 17.47 31.55 0.97
N HIS A 631 17.66 30.58 0.08
CA HIS A 631 18.90 29.83 -0.13
C HIS A 631 19.25 29.75 -1.63
N PRO A 632 19.57 30.87 -2.30
CA PRO A 632 19.87 30.86 -3.73
C PRO A 632 21.16 30.05 -4.01
N VAL A 633 21.04 28.94 -4.73
CA VAL A 633 22.20 28.14 -5.17
C VAL A 633 22.83 28.83 -6.38
N LYS A 634 24.12 29.14 -6.29
CA LYS A 634 24.87 29.72 -7.42
C LYS A 634 25.17 28.63 -8.45
N ASP A 635 25.09 28.94 -9.74
CA ASP A 635 25.43 28.05 -10.88
C ASP A 635 26.87 27.49 -10.87
N GLN A 636 27.68 27.78 -9.84
CA GLN A 636 29.06 27.32 -9.68
C GLN A 636 29.21 26.06 -8.78
N GLU A 637 28.15 25.61 -8.11
CA GLU A 637 28.16 24.30 -7.43
C GLU A 637 28.08 23.17 -8.47
N ALA A 638 28.84 22.10 -8.29
CA ALA A 638 29.00 21.03 -9.28
C ALA A 638 27.64 20.53 -9.81
N GLU A 639 27.41 20.61 -11.13
CA GLU A 639 26.16 20.15 -11.77
C GLU A 639 25.82 18.68 -11.43
N VAL A 640 26.85 17.91 -11.06
CA VAL A 640 26.78 16.49 -10.72
C VAL A 640 27.57 16.25 -9.44
N ILE A 641 26.95 15.63 -8.45
CA ILE A 641 27.62 15.15 -7.24
C ILE A 641 28.22 13.77 -7.49
N ARG A 642 29.43 13.50 -7.01
CA ARG A 642 30.12 12.21 -7.17
C ARG A 642 30.57 11.67 -5.82
N TRP A 643 30.45 10.37 -5.62
CA TRP A 643 30.91 9.69 -4.40
C TRP A 643 31.28 8.25 -4.71
N GLU A 644 32.10 7.64 -3.87
CA GLU A 644 32.38 6.21 -3.97
C GLU A 644 31.36 5.39 -3.18
N GLU A 645 31.02 4.21 -3.71
CA GLU A 645 30.21 3.24 -2.99
C GLU A 645 30.83 2.87 -1.62
N GLY A 646 30.02 2.93 -0.57
CA GLY A 646 30.45 2.58 0.79
C GLY A 646 31.37 3.62 1.43
N CYS A 647 31.44 4.86 0.91
CA CYS A 647 32.26 5.94 1.48
C CYS A 647 31.86 6.39 2.90
N MET A 648 30.79 5.82 3.47
CA MET A 648 30.31 6.07 4.82
C MET A 648 30.51 4.88 5.76
N ASP A 649 31.11 3.78 5.27
CA ASP A 649 31.43 2.58 6.03
C ASP A 649 32.93 2.57 6.39
N ASP A 650 33.30 1.95 7.51
CA ASP A 650 34.71 1.88 7.94
C ASP A 650 35.55 1.10 6.93
N GLU A 651 36.75 1.58 6.60
CA GLU A 651 37.67 0.98 5.61
C GLU A 651 37.90 -0.54 5.83
N GLU A 652 37.94 -1.00 7.09
CA GLU A 652 38.13 -2.41 7.43
C GLU A 652 36.87 -3.28 7.23
N THR A 653 35.68 -2.68 7.15
CA THR A 653 34.38 -3.37 7.03
C THR A 653 33.62 -3.02 5.75
N ARG A 654 34.20 -2.20 4.88
CA ARG A 654 33.60 -1.68 3.65
C ARG A 654 33.35 -2.81 2.64
N ILE A 655 32.08 -3.12 2.41
CA ILE A 655 31.62 -4.11 1.42
C ILE A 655 30.99 -3.36 0.25
N THR A 656 31.56 -3.52 -0.94
CA THR A 656 31.12 -2.87 -2.18
C THR A 656 30.87 -3.90 -3.28
N HIS A 657 30.24 -3.50 -4.38
CA HIS A 657 30.09 -4.37 -5.53
C HIS A 657 31.43 -4.72 -6.21
N LEU A 658 32.52 -4.00 -5.88
CA LEU A 658 33.89 -4.31 -6.33
C LEU A 658 34.68 -5.20 -5.36
N SER A 659 34.27 -5.30 -4.09
CA SER A 659 34.98 -6.14 -3.12
C SER A 659 34.79 -7.65 -3.37
N THR A 660 35.62 -8.45 -2.71
CA THR A 660 35.59 -9.92 -2.77
C THR A 660 34.33 -10.50 -2.13
N GLN A 661 33.96 -10.00 -0.94
CA GLN A 661 32.62 -10.18 -0.39
C GLN A 661 31.67 -9.22 -1.10
N LYS A 662 30.50 -9.68 -1.53
CA LYS A 662 29.50 -8.85 -2.20
C LYS A 662 28.43 -8.34 -1.22
N PRO A 663 27.81 -7.18 -1.48
CA PRO A 663 26.72 -6.67 -0.66
C PRO A 663 25.49 -7.60 -0.70
N CYS A 664 24.55 -7.41 0.24
CA CYS A 664 23.34 -8.25 0.35
C CYS A 664 22.54 -8.35 -0.96
N CYS A 665 22.50 -7.27 -1.74
CA CYS A 665 21.82 -7.22 -3.04
C CYS A 665 22.42 -8.14 -4.12
N CYS A 666 23.58 -8.74 -3.89
CA CYS A 666 24.20 -9.70 -4.80
C CYS A 666 24.21 -11.14 -4.26
N SER A 667 23.66 -11.39 -3.08
CA SER A 667 23.72 -12.71 -2.44
C SER A 667 22.78 -13.72 -3.12
N SER A 668 23.33 -14.80 -3.71
CA SER A 668 22.58 -15.91 -4.30
C SER A 668 22.34 -17.02 -3.26
N TYR A 669 21.43 -16.78 -2.33
CA TYR A 669 21.12 -17.69 -1.21
C TYR A 669 20.41 -19.02 -1.59
N ASP A 670 20.21 -19.33 -2.89
CA ASP A 670 19.46 -20.53 -3.33
C ASP A 670 20.21 -21.86 -3.22
N ALA A 671 21.55 -21.85 -3.19
CA ALA A 671 22.32 -23.10 -3.14
C ALA A 671 22.33 -23.76 -1.76
N ASP A 672 22.10 -23.01 -0.68
CA ASP A 672 22.26 -23.50 0.70
C ASP A 672 20.93 -23.88 1.38
N PHE A 673 19.80 -23.31 0.94
CA PHE A 673 18.47 -23.68 1.47
C PHE A 673 17.95 -25.00 0.86
N THR A 674 18.29 -25.31 -0.39
CA THR A 674 17.93 -26.60 -1.01
C THR A 674 18.79 -27.78 -0.53
N ARG A 675 19.99 -27.51 0.02
CA ARG A 675 20.84 -28.54 0.64
C ARG A 675 20.39 -28.93 2.04
N SER A 676 19.78 -28.01 2.80
CA SER A 676 19.33 -28.26 4.18
C SER A 676 18.01 -29.01 4.29
N LEU A 677 17.25 -29.17 3.19
CA LEU A 677 16.01 -29.95 3.11
C LEU A 677 16.20 -31.41 2.62
N LYS A 678 17.41 -31.81 2.23
CA LYS A 678 17.68 -33.11 1.56
C LYS A 678 18.43 -34.15 2.40
N ASP A 679 18.44 -34.04 3.73
CA ASP A 679 18.93 -35.11 4.60
C ASP A 679 17.79 -35.74 5.43
N PRO A 680 17.31 -36.95 5.07
CA PRO A 680 16.31 -37.66 5.85
C PRO A 680 16.98 -38.39 7.02
N ILE A 681 17.26 -37.68 8.11
CA ILE A 681 17.72 -38.31 9.35
C ILE A 681 16.54 -38.40 10.32
N ARG A 682 16.05 -39.64 10.48
CA ARG A 682 15.17 -40.09 11.57
C ARG A 682 15.66 -39.54 12.91
N TYR A 683 14.88 -38.67 13.55
CA TYR A 683 15.02 -38.38 14.98
C TYR A 683 13.79 -38.88 15.75
N SER A 684 14.02 -40.02 16.40
CA SER A 684 13.23 -40.54 17.53
C SER A 684 13.35 -39.59 18.72
N GLY A 685 12.34 -39.63 19.59
CA GLY A 685 12.09 -38.63 20.63
C GLY A 685 13.18 -38.43 21.69
N LYS A 686 13.08 -37.25 22.32
CA LYS A 686 13.74 -36.69 23.51
C LYS A 686 15.05 -35.93 23.28
N GLY A 687 15.00 -34.61 23.55
CA GLY A 687 16.14 -33.81 24.01
C GLY A 687 16.49 -32.59 23.14
N SER A 688 16.39 -31.40 23.76
CA SER A 688 16.96 -30.08 23.37
C SER A 688 16.59 -29.47 22.01
N ARG A 689 15.70 -28.46 22.10
CA ARG A 689 15.38 -27.45 21.08
C ARG A 689 16.60 -26.57 20.75
N SER A 690 16.94 -26.42 19.48
CA SER A 690 17.46 -25.14 18.94
C SER A 690 16.81 -24.86 17.59
N HIS A 691 15.56 -24.44 17.64
CA HIS A 691 14.89 -23.79 16.52
C HIS A 691 15.46 -22.38 16.37
N CYS A 692 15.78 -21.98 15.13
CA CYS A 692 15.79 -20.56 14.77
C CYS A 692 14.34 -20.08 14.90
N ASN A 693 14.00 -19.54 16.07
CA ASN A 693 12.71 -18.92 16.28
C ASN A 693 12.60 -17.71 15.33
N PRO A 694 11.50 -17.56 14.57
CA PRO A 694 11.07 -16.23 14.19
C PRO A 694 11.03 -15.40 15.48
N ILE A 695 11.54 -14.17 15.44
CA ILE A 695 11.55 -13.29 16.62
C ILE A 695 10.13 -13.31 17.20
N PRO A 696 9.91 -13.80 18.45
CA PRO A 696 8.58 -13.87 19.00
C PRO A 696 8.04 -12.44 19.11
N GLU A 697 6.97 -12.15 18.37
CA GLU A 697 6.19 -10.94 18.57
C GLU A 697 5.59 -11.01 19.98
N ARG A 698 6.29 -10.44 20.95
CA ARG A 698 5.62 -9.97 22.17
C ARG A 698 4.71 -8.85 21.72
N SER A 699 3.43 -9.18 21.51
CA SER A 699 2.27 -8.29 21.46
C SER A 699 2.66 -6.81 21.45
N ALA A 700 3.12 -6.32 20.29
CA ALA A 700 3.55 -4.95 20.07
C ALA A 700 2.33 -4.03 19.91
N HIS A 701 1.28 -4.26 20.71
CA HIS A 701 -0.01 -3.56 20.61
C HIS A 701 0.10 -2.06 20.82
N VAL A 702 1.17 -1.56 21.45
CA VAL A 702 1.35 -0.12 21.66
C VAL A 702 2.21 0.52 20.55
N GLY A 703 2.94 -0.26 19.75
CA GLY A 703 3.81 0.26 18.71
C GLY A 703 3.11 0.48 17.37
N SER A 704 2.31 -0.49 16.92
CA SER A 704 1.60 -0.37 15.62
C SER A 704 0.27 0.37 15.73
N GLU A 705 -0.42 0.32 16.88
CA GLU A 705 -1.67 1.08 17.09
C GLU A 705 -1.39 2.59 17.25
N CYS A 706 -0.20 3.00 17.73
CA CYS A 706 0.25 4.40 17.79
C CYS A 706 0.93 4.91 16.50
N SER A 707 0.98 4.10 15.43
CA SER A 707 1.61 4.50 14.16
C SER A 707 0.62 5.11 13.16
N ALA A 708 -0.69 5.07 13.45
CA ALA A 708 -1.66 5.93 12.79
C ALA A 708 -1.76 7.23 13.62
N GLY A 709 -1.57 8.39 12.99
CA GLY A 709 -1.52 9.71 13.65
C GLY A 709 -2.67 10.03 14.63
N SER A 710 -3.79 9.30 14.54
CA SER A 710 -4.99 9.45 15.39
C SER A 710 -4.70 9.49 16.90
N LEU A 711 -3.76 8.71 17.45
CA LEU A 711 -3.53 8.74 18.91
C LEU A 711 -2.67 9.92 19.39
N ASN A 712 -1.75 10.45 18.60
CA ASN A 712 -0.98 11.64 18.99
C ASN A 712 -1.86 12.90 18.89
N ASP A 713 -2.68 12.99 17.84
CA ASP A 713 -3.60 14.12 17.62
C ASP A 713 -4.75 14.16 18.66
N GLU A 714 -5.18 13.00 19.20
CA GLU A 714 -6.25 12.90 20.21
C GLU A 714 -5.76 12.97 21.68
N ILE A 715 -4.44 12.87 21.90
CA ILE A 715 -3.80 12.96 23.22
C ILE A 715 -3.28 14.39 23.47
N GLU A 716 -3.08 15.22 22.44
CA GLU A 716 -2.69 16.63 22.56
C GLU A 716 -3.89 17.59 22.76
N ASP A 717 -4.69 17.41 23.83
CA ASP A 717 -5.52 18.51 24.38
C ASP A 717 -4.66 19.43 25.27
N LYS A 718 -3.51 19.85 24.74
CA LYS A 718 -2.70 20.92 25.31
C LYS A 718 -2.85 22.10 24.36
N PRO A 719 -3.31 23.29 24.79
CA PRO A 719 -3.46 24.42 23.89
C PRO A 719 -2.07 24.86 23.40
N SER A 720 -1.66 24.35 22.25
CA SER A 720 -0.53 24.87 21.48
C SER A 720 -1.04 26.07 20.69
N SER A 721 -0.50 27.25 20.97
CA SER A 721 -0.81 28.51 20.28
C SER A 721 -0.06 28.64 18.95
N SER A 722 -0.01 27.57 18.16
CA SER A 722 0.59 27.58 16.83
C SER A 722 -0.48 27.30 15.80
N ASP A 723 -0.84 28.35 15.06
CA ASP A 723 -1.71 28.35 13.89
C ASP A 723 -1.43 27.15 12.97
N GLN A 724 -2.24 26.10 13.09
CA GLN A 724 -2.58 25.33 11.90
C GLN A 724 -3.57 26.20 11.14
N SER A 725 -3.09 26.89 10.11
CA SER A 725 -3.99 27.37 9.08
C SER A 725 -4.64 26.15 8.44
N GLU A 726 -5.82 25.76 8.91
CA GLU A 726 -6.78 25.08 8.06
C GLU A 726 -6.95 25.99 6.85
N SER A 727 -6.29 25.63 5.74
CA SER A 727 -6.50 26.32 4.48
C SER A 727 -7.97 26.10 4.14
N GLU A 728 -8.74 27.18 4.17
CA GLU A 728 -10.13 27.24 3.71
C GLU A 728 -10.30 26.36 2.47
N PHE A 729 -11.19 25.38 2.56
CA PHE A 729 -11.65 24.55 1.45
C PHE A 729 -12.41 25.44 0.45
N GLY A 730 -11.66 26.20 -0.34
CA GLY A 730 -12.12 26.69 -1.63
C GLY A 730 -11.98 25.57 -2.65
N TYR A 731 -13.09 25.12 -3.22
CA TYR A 731 -13.09 24.41 -4.51
C TYR A 731 -12.36 25.30 -5.52
N CYS A 732 -11.05 25.06 -5.69
CA CYS A 732 -10.27 25.76 -6.70
C CYS A 732 -10.61 25.12 -8.05
N PRO A 733 -11.13 25.87 -9.03
CA PRO A 733 -11.53 25.31 -10.31
C PRO A 733 -10.34 24.60 -10.97
N VAL A 734 -10.62 23.41 -11.49
CA VAL A 734 -9.70 22.49 -12.17
C VAL A 734 -8.72 23.28 -13.04
N GLN A 735 -7.48 23.43 -12.58
CA GLN A 735 -6.41 23.87 -13.46
C GLN A 735 -6.29 22.80 -14.55
N HIS A 736 -6.59 23.19 -15.79
CA HIS A 736 -6.46 22.32 -16.96
C HIS A 736 -5.13 21.55 -16.89
N ILE A 737 -5.21 20.23 -16.87
CA ILE A 737 -4.06 19.32 -16.95
C ILE A 737 -3.27 19.71 -18.20
N ARG A 738 -2.17 20.45 -18.03
CA ARG A 738 -1.24 20.77 -19.12
C ARG A 738 -0.45 19.51 -19.43
N PHE A 739 -0.94 18.70 -20.37
CA PHE A 739 -0.12 17.69 -21.01
C PHE A 739 1.06 18.35 -21.70
N VAL A 740 2.25 17.77 -21.57
CA VAL A 740 3.40 18.21 -22.37
C VAL A 740 3.14 17.79 -23.83
N PRO A 741 3.16 18.72 -24.80
CA PRO A 741 2.95 18.36 -26.20
C PRO A 741 4.01 17.35 -26.68
N ARG A 742 3.57 16.27 -27.33
CA ARG A 742 4.46 15.20 -27.84
C ARG A 742 5.47 15.70 -28.89
N GLU A 743 5.20 16.85 -29.52
CA GLU A 743 6.02 17.47 -30.58
C GLU A 743 6.83 18.70 -30.11
N GLY A 744 6.98 18.93 -28.80
CA GLY A 744 7.69 20.10 -28.27
C GLY A 744 9.22 20.04 -28.41
N ASN A 745 9.84 21.18 -28.76
CA ASN A 745 11.31 21.40 -28.86
C ASN A 745 12.13 21.13 -27.57
N LEU A 746 11.51 20.66 -26.48
CA LEU A 746 12.15 20.32 -25.21
C LEU A 746 12.64 18.85 -25.13
N SER A 747 12.24 17.96 -26.07
CA SER A 747 12.49 16.51 -25.94
C SER A 747 13.86 16.02 -26.44
N SER A 748 14.85 16.91 -26.58
CA SER A 748 16.19 16.56 -27.10
C SER A 748 17.10 15.85 -26.09
N ALA A 749 16.58 15.46 -24.92
CA ALA A 749 17.38 14.88 -23.83
C ALA A 749 17.16 13.35 -23.75
N THR A 750 18.25 12.60 -23.88
CA THR A 750 18.29 11.14 -23.66
C THR A 750 17.74 10.78 -22.29
N LEU A 751 17.00 9.66 -22.19
CA LEU A 751 16.56 9.08 -20.92
C LEU A 751 17.79 8.74 -20.06
N ARG A 752 17.89 9.35 -18.87
CA ARG A 752 19.00 9.11 -17.93
C ARG A 752 18.60 8.13 -16.84
N GLU A 753 19.52 7.27 -16.41
CA GLU A 753 19.25 6.30 -15.33
C GLU A 753 18.95 7.00 -14.00
N GLU A 754 19.56 8.17 -13.75
CA GLU A 754 19.30 8.98 -12.56
C GLU A 754 17.91 9.62 -12.55
N GLU A 755 17.39 10.00 -13.72
CA GLU A 755 16.00 10.46 -13.87
C GLU A 755 15.02 9.30 -13.61
N LEU A 756 15.34 8.10 -14.11
CA LEU A 756 14.54 6.91 -13.82
C LEU A 756 14.53 6.57 -12.34
N LEU A 757 15.63 6.79 -11.61
CA LEU A 757 15.70 6.58 -10.17
C LEU A 757 14.81 7.60 -9.40
N ASP A 758 14.84 8.88 -9.79
CA ASP A 758 13.94 9.91 -9.21
C ASP A 758 12.47 9.53 -9.41
N VAL A 759 12.11 9.14 -10.64
CA VAL A 759 10.76 8.64 -10.97
C VAL A 759 10.42 7.38 -10.18
N LEU A 760 11.35 6.43 -10.03
CA LEU A 760 11.16 5.20 -9.27
C LEU A 760 10.82 5.49 -7.80
N LEU A 761 11.52 6.41 -7.16
CA LEU A 761 11.28 6.80 -5.76
C LEU A 761 9.94 7.52 -5.60
N LEU A 762 9.56 8.37 -6.56
CA LEU A 762 8.25 9.01 -6.54
C LEU A 762 7.12 7.98 -6.73
N LEU A 763 7.25 7.07 -7.70
CA LEU A 763 6.29 5.96 -7.91
C LEU A 763 6.20 5.02 -6.70
N TYR A 764 7.31 4.81 -5.97
CA TYR A 764 7.28 4.11 -4.70
C TYR A 764 6.35 4.82 -3.71
N HIS A 765 6.55 6.12 -3.51
CA HIS A 765 5.79 6.92 -2.56
C HIS A 765 4.28 6.98 -2.90
N ILE A 766 3.92 7.35 -4.14
CA ILE A 766 2.50 7.52 -4.53
C ILE A 766 1.79 6.19 -4.85
N GLY A 767 2.54 5.17 -5.27
CA GLY A 767 1.99 3.93 -5.81
C GLY A 767 2.19 2.73 -4.89
N LEU A 768 3.45 2.43 -4.53
CA LEU A 768 3.79 1.18 -3.86
C LEU A 768 3.61 1.21 -2.34
N ALA A 769 3.94 2.34 -1.69
CA ALA A 769 3.84 2.49 -0.24
C ALA A 769 2.42 2.21 0.31
N PRO A 770 1.31 2.70 -0.31
CA PRO A 770 -0.04 2.32 0.11
C PRO A 770 -0.30 0.81 0.10
N ASN A 771 0.25 0.09 -0.89
CA ASN A 771 0.12 -1.37 -0.96
C ASN A 771 0.88 -2.07 0.16
N PHE A 772 2.07 -1.60 0.53
CA PHE A 772 2.81 -2.15 1.65
C PHE A 772 2.18 -1.83 3.00
N LYS A 773 1.57 -0.64 3.16
CA LYS A 773 0.75 -0.30 4.33
C LYS A 773 -0.43 -1.27 4.45
N GLN A 774 -1.14 -1.55 3.35
CA GLN A 774 -2.23 -2.54 3.31
C GLN A 774 -1.74 -3.97 3.61
N ALA A 775 -0.58 -4.37 3.06
CA ALA A 775 0.03 -5.67 3.36
C ALA A 775 0.40 -5.79 4.84
N SER A 776 1.00 -4.75 5.43
CA SER A 776 1.33 -4.70 6.85
C SER A 776 0.08 -4.75 7.74
N TYR A 777 -1.02 -4.12 7.32
CA TYR A 777 -2.31 -4.22 8.01
C TYR A 777 -2.79 -5.67 8.06
N TYR A 778 -2.88 -6.35 6.90
CA TYR A 778 -3.32 -7.74 6.85
C TYR A 778 -2.40 -8.69 7.62
N MET A 779 -1.08 -8.48 7.59
CA MET A 779 -0.14 -9.29 8.37
C MET A 779 -0.34 -9.13 9.88
N SER A 780 -0.53 -7.90 10.36
CA SER A 780 -0.78 -7.64 11.79
C SER A 780 -2.10 -8.25 12.24
N HIS A 781 -3.15 -8.08 11.45
CA HIS A 781 -4.47 -8.65 11.73
C HIS A 781 -4.47 -10.18 11.64
N GLN A 782 -3.73 -10.77 10.70
CA GLN A 782 -3.51 -12.22 10.65
C GLN A 782 -2.91 -12.74 11.97
N SER A 783 -1.82 -12.14 12.44
CA SER A 783 -1.15 -12.53 13.70
C SER A 783 -2.10 -12.40 14.89
N GLN A 784 -2.85 -11.31 14.97
CA GLN A 784 -3.84 -11.07 16.02
C GLN A 784 -4.99 -12.09 16.00
N SER A 785 -5.61 -12.33 14.83
CA SER A 785 -6.73 -13.27 14.72
C SER A 785 -6.29 -14.72 14.95
N ILE A 786 -5.05 -15.10 14.58
CA ILE A 786 -4.47 -16.40 14.96
C ILE A 786 -4.37 -16.51 16.48
N SER A 787 -3.86 -15.48 17.17
CA SER A 787 -3.78 -15.49 18.64
C SER A 787 -5.15 -15.57 19.32
N LEU A 788 -6.17 -14.88 18.78
CA LEU A 788 -7.55 -14.97 19.27
C LEU A 788 -8.15 -16.36 19.06
N LEU A 789 -7.85 -16.99 17.92
CA LEU A 789 -8.28 -18.35 17.61
C LEU A 789 -7.65 -19.38 18.57
N GLU A 790 -6.34 -19.29 18.82
CA GLU A 790 -5.63 -20.17 19.75
C GLU A 790 -6.16 -20.04 21.19
N GLU A 791 -6.47 -18.82 21.61
CA GLU A 791 -7.04 -18.55 22.93
C GLU A 791 -8.49 -19.04 23.04
N ALA A 792 -9.31 -18.86 21.99
CA ALA A 792 -10.66 -19.44 21.93
C ALA A 792 -10.61 -20.97 22.04
N ASP A 793 -9.69 -21.61 21.30
CA ASP A 793 -9.46 -23.05 21.36
C ASP A 793 -9.03 -23.52 22.76
N LYS A 794 -8.19 -22.73 23.44
CA LYS A 794 -7.80 -23.00 24.83
C LYS A 794 -8.98 -22.89 25.79
N GLN A 795 -9.79 -21.83 25.70
CA GLN A 795 -10.97 -21.64 26.55
C GLN A 795 -12.03 -22.72 26.34
N ILE A 796 -12.19 -23.20 25.10
CA ILE A 796 -13.07 -24.32 24.77
C ILE A 796 -12.60 -25.62 25.44
N ARG A 797 -11.28 -25.84 25.55
CA ARG A 797 -10.71 -27.00 26.27
C ARG A 797 -10.89 -26.90 27.79
N GLU A 798 -10.89 -25.68 28.35
CA GLU A 798 -10.85 -25.44 29.80
C GLU A 798 -12.24 -25.23 30.46
N ARG A 799 -13.31 -24.83 29.74
CA ARG A 799 -14.62 -24.50 30.33
C ARG A 799 -15.72 -25.56 30.09
N ALA A 800 -16.47 -25.90 31.14
CA ALA A 800 -17.54 -26.92 31.14
C ALA A 800 -18.98 -26.36 31.36
N CYS A 801 -19.34 -25.23 30.74
CA CYS A 801 -20.72 -24.70 30.75
C CYS A 801 -21.32 -24.63 29.34
N SER A 802 -22.53 -25.15 29.15
CA SER A 802 -23.11 -25.45 27.82
C SER A 802 -23.39 -24.23 26.94
N GLU A 803 -23.91 -23.14 27.51
CA GLU A 803 -24.32 -21.97 26.73
C GLU A 803 -23.14 -21.05 26.36
N GLN A 804 -22.17 -20.91 27.27
CA GLN A 804 -20.93 -20.21 27.00
C GLN A 804 -20.08 -20.94 25.94
N LEU A 805 -20.11 -22.28 25.94
CA LEU A 805 -19.43 -23.09 24.94
C LEU A 805 -19.98 -22.88 23.52
N LYS A 806 -21.30 -22.68 23.37
CA LYS A 806 -21.92 -22.38 22.07
C LYS A 806 -21.43 -21.04 21.51
N ARG A 807 -21.48 -19.97 22.32
CA ARG A 807 -20.98 -18.64 21.93
C ARG A 807 -19.49 -18.65 21.60
N LEU A 808 -18.68 -19.39 22.35
CA LEU A 808 -17.25 -19.54 22.08
C LEU A 808 -16.98 -20.29 20.77
N LYS A 809 -17.79 -21.30 20.42
CA LYS A 809 -17.68 -22.00 19.13
C LYS A 809 -18.08 -21.11 17.95
N GLU A 810 -19.12 -20.30 18.11
CA GLU A 810 -19.53 -19.30 17.11
C GLU A 810 -18.41 -18.27 16.89
N ALA A 811 -17.86 -17.71 17.97
CA ALA A 811 -16.72 -16.77 17.90
C ALA A 811 -15.47 -17.40 17.28
N ARG A 812 -15.13 -18.64 17.65
CA ARG A 812 -14.03 -19.41 17.06
C ARG A 812 -14.18 -19.56 15.55
N ASN A 813 -15.39 -19.85 15.07
CA ASN A 813 -15.64 -19.96 13.64
C ASN A 813 -15.46 -18.61 12.92
N GLY A 814 -15.94 -17.50 13.52
CA GLY A 814 -15.69 -16.15 13.02
C GLY A 814 -14.20 -15.82 12.91
N TYR A 815 -13.42 -16.06 13.97
CA TYR A 815 -11.97 -15.86 13.94
C TYR A 815 -11.28 -16.74 12.89
N ARG A 816 -11.74 -17.98 12.69
CA ARG A 816 -11.19 -18.85 11.64
C ARG A 816 -11.44 -18.29 10.24
N GLU A 817 -12.64 -17.79 9.97
CA GLU A 817 -12.97 -17.17 8.67
C GLU A 817 -12.13 -15.91 8.43
N GLU A 818 -11.93 -15.07 9.45
CA GLU A 818 -11.04 -13.90 9.39
C GLU A 818 -9.58 -14.30 9.10
N VAL A 819 -9.05 -15.32 9.79
CA VAL A 819 -7.69 -15.81 9.55
C VAL A 819 -7.54 -16.31 8.12
N ILE A 820 -8.50 -17.08 7.60
CA ILE A 820 -8.47 -17.58 6.23
C ILE A 820 -8.42 -16.42 5.22
N GLU A 821 -9.24 -15.39 5.43
CA GLU A 821 -9.26 -14.19 4.60
C GLU A 821 -7.91 -13.45 4.65
N TYR A 822 -7.38 -13.19 5.85
CA TYR A 822 -6.11 -12.50 6.01
C TYR A 822 -4.93 -13.28 5.43
N VAL A 823 -4.91 -14.61 5.56
CA VAL A 823 -3.88 -15.47 4.96
C VAL A 823 -3.91 -15.34 3.42
N ARG A 824 -5.09 -15.34 2.79
CA ARG A 824 -5.22 -15.15 1.33
C ARG A 824 -4.70 -13.79 0.89
N HIS A 825 -5.07 -12.72 1.58
CA HIS A 825 -4.56 -11.37 1.29
C HIS A 825 -3.04 -11.29 1.46
N CYS A 826 -2.50 -11.80 2.57
CA CYS A 826 -1.06 -11.86 2.81
C CYS A 826 -0.33 -12.65 1.71
N ALA A 827 -0.86 -13.79 1.28
CA ALA A 827 -0.30 -14.58 0.18
C ALA A 827 -0.30 -13.79 -1.14
N TRP A 828 -1.40 -13.11 -1.47
CA TRP A 828 -1.49 -12.26 -2.66
C TRP A 828 -0.48 -11.12 -2.67
N TYR A 829 -0.29 -10.41 -1.55
CA TYR A 829 0.73 -9.36 -1.45
C TYR A 829 2.15 -9.91 -1.57
N ARG A 830 2.41 -11.11 -1.02
CA ARG A 830 3.71 -11.77 -1.19
C ARG A 830 3.99 -12.08 -2.65
N ILE A 831 3.02 -12.69 -3.34
CA ILE A 831 3.11 -13.02 -4.77
C ILE A 831 3.35 -11.77 -5.63
N SER A 832 2.56 -10.72 -5.39
CA SER A 832 2.54 -9.54 -6.26
C SER A 832 3.69 -8.55 -5.99
N LEU A 833 4.16 -8.40 -4.75
CA LEU A 833 5.11 -7.35 -4.36
C LEU A 833 6.46 -7.86 -3.87
N SER A 834 6.49 -9.05 -3.26
CA SER A 834 7.66 -9.53 -2.50
C SER A 834 8.43 -10.63 -3.21
N SER A 835 8.40 -10.66 -4.55
CA SER A 835 9.29 -11.55 -5.29
C SER A 835 10.75 -11.21 -4.95
N ARG A 836 11.61 -12.23 -4.94
CA ARG A 836 12.98 -12.09 -4.46
C ARG A 836 13.79 -11.04 -5.21
N TRP A 837 13.65 -10.98 -6.54
CA TRP A 837 14.36 -10.00 -7.36
C TRP A 837 13.87 -8.57 -7.09
N LYS A 838 12.58 -8.37 -6.79
CA LYS A 838 12.03 -7.05 -6.38
C LYS A 838 12.59 -6.63 -5.03
N GLN A 839 12.59 -7.52 -4.04
CA GLN A 839 13.20 -7.24 -2.73
C GLN A 839 14.68 -6.88 -2.86
N ARG A 840 15.42 -7.60 -3.73
CA ARG A 840 16.82 -7.33 -4.05
C ARG A 840 17.05 -5.96 -4.67
N GLY A 841 16.26 -5.60 -5.68
CA GLY A 841 16.31 -4.27 -6.32
C GLY A 841 15.90 -3.16 -5.36
N MET A 842 14.87 -3.38 -4.54
CA MET A 842 14.40 -2.42 -3.54
C MET A 842 15.46 -2.17 -2.48
N TYR A 843 16.15 -3.21 -2.01
CA TYR A 843 17.28 -3.08 -1.09
C TYR A 843 18.43 -2.28 -1.74
N ALA A 844 18.79 -2.58 -2.99
CA ALA A 844 19.83 -1.83 -3.69
C ALA A 844 19.45 -0.35 -3.83
N THR A 845 18.18 -0.06 -4.11
CA THR A 845 17.60 1.30 -4.14
C THR A 845 17.71 1.99 -2.76
N CYS A 846 17.39 1.29 -1.67
CA CYS A 846 17.54 1.81 -0.30
C CYS A 846 18.99 2.23 -0.03
N MET A 847 19.94 1.33 -0.29
CA MET A 847 21.36 1.55 -0.01
C MET A 847 21.96 2.67 -0.87
N TRP A 848 21.53 2.76 -2.13
CA TRP A 848 21.92 3.85 -3.01
C TRP A 848 21.37 5.18 -2.50
N THR A 849 20.08 5.22 -2.13
CA THR A 849 19.38 6.44 -1.65
C THR A 849 19.96 6.95 -0.34
N VAL A 850 20.21 6.08 0.65
CA VAL A 850 20.79 6.52 1.93
C VAL A 850 22.20 7.07 1.75
N GLN A 851 23.02 6.48 0.88
CA GLN A 851 24.35 7.01 0.58
C GLN A 851 24.26 8.37 -0.12
N LEU A 852 23.36 8.53 -1.10
CA LEU A 852 23.11 9.83 -1.74
C LEU A 852 22.71 10.88 -0.68
N LEU A 853 21.73 10.59 0.18
CA LEU A 853 21.26 11.53 1.20
C LEU A 853 22.36 11.89 2.20
N LEU A 854 23.20 10.92 2.61
CA LEU A 854 24.36 11.17 3.47
C LEU A 854 25.39 12.07 2.81
N VAL A 855 25.66 11.90 1.51
CA VAL A 855 26.58 12.78 0.77
C VAL A 855 25.99 14.17 0.62
N LEU A 856 24.70 14.28 0.25
CA LEU A 856 24.00 15.56 0.15
C LEU A 856 23.92 16.28 1.50
N SER A 857 23.81 15.56 2.61
CA SER A 857 23.77 16.15 3.96
C SER A 857 25.02 16.96 4.33
N LYS A 858 26.14 16.71 3.65
CA LYS A 858 27.40 17.47 3.79
C LYS A 858 27.37 18.79 3.00
N LEU A 859 26.43 18.97 2.06
CA LEU A 859 26.22 20.17 1.27
C LEU A 859 24.99 20.93 1.78
N GLU A 860 25.22 21.90 2.67
CA GLU A 860 24.15 22.62 3.37
C GLU A 860 23.13 23.29 2.43
N SER A 861 23.60 23.90 1.33
CA SER A 861 22.77 24.61 0.35
C SER A 861 21.85 23.69 -0.45
N VAL A 862 22.23 22.43 -0.66
CA VAL A 862 21.52 21.48 -1.54
C VAL A 862 20.61 20.55 -0.74
N PHE A 863 21.00 20.15 0.47
CA PHE A 863 20.23 19.19 1.27
C PHE A 863 18.79 19.64 1.53
N VAL A 864 18.58 20.94 1.75
CA VAL A 864 17.25 21.53 1.98
C VAL A 864 16.32 21.43 0.77
N TYR A 865 16.86 21.29 -0.46
CA TYR A 865 16.08 21.16 -1.70
C TYR A 865 15.68 19.72 -2.04
N VAL A 866 16.18 18.73 -1.30
CA VAL A 866 15.81 17.34 -1.53
C VAL A 866 14.30 17.17 -1.29
N PRO A 867 13.55 16.56 -2.22
CA PRO A 867 12.13 16.31 -2.00
C PRO A 867 11.89 15.30 -0.87
N GLU A 868 10.83 15.52 -0.09
CA GLU A 868 10.53 14.74 1.12
C GLU A 868 10.36 13.25 0.85
N PHE A 869 9.77 12.88 -0.30
CA PHE A 869 9.55 11.49 -0.68
C PHE A 869 10.83 10.66 -0.78
N TYR A 870 12.03 11.26 -0.96
CA TYR A 870 13.29 10.52 -0.91
C TYR A 870 13.54 9.91 0.46
N LEU A 871 13.25 10.68 1.52
CA LEU A 871 13.42 10.25 2.90
C LEU A 871 12.34 9.24 3.27
N GLU A 872 11.09 9.54 2.91
CA GLU A 872 9.96 8.64 3.19
C GLU A 872 10.10 7.29 2.50
N ALA A 873 10.40 7.30 1.19
CA ALA A 873 10.62 6.08 0.43
C ALA A 873 11.75 5.26 1.04
N LEU A 874 12.88 5.89 1.41
CA LEU A 874 14.01 5.22 2.07
C LEU A 874 13.60 4.54 3.38
N VAL A 875 12.93 5.26 4.29
CA VAL A 875 12.58 4.73 5.61
C VAL A 875 11.52 3.64 5.49
N ASP A 876 10.49 3.86 4.67
CA ASP A 876 9.41 2.90 4.45
C ASP A 876 9.94 1.62 3.79
N SER A 877 10.68 1.73 2.68
CA SER A 877 11.20 0.56 1.96
C SER A 877 12.17 -0.26 2.81
N PHE A 878 12.96 0.40 3.66
CA PHE A 878 13.83 -0.27 4.61
C PHE A 878 13.04 -1.11 5.63
N HIS A 879 11.99 -0.55 6.23
CA HIS A 879 11.16 -1.29 7.20
C HIS A 879 10.30 -2.36 6.55
N VAL A 880 9.84 -2.16 5.31
CA VAL A 880 9.16 -3.19 4.51
C VAL A 880 10.09 -4.38 4.28
N LEU A 881 11.34 -4.16 3.85
CA LEU A 881 12.32 -5.23 3.67
C LEU A 881 12.59 -5.97 4.98
N ARG A 882 12.73 -5.24 6.08
CA ARG A 882 12.96 -5.81 7.42
C ARG A 882 11.79 -6.67 7.90
N LYS A 883 10.55 -6.25 7.62
CA LYS A 883 9.31 -6.94 8.05
C LYS A 883 8.82 -8.00 7.06
N SER A 884 9.45 -8.13 5.89
CA SER A 884 9.02 -9.09 4.86
C SER A 884 9.00 -10.53 5.38
N ASP A 885 8.03 -11.32 4.91
CA ASP A 885 7.90 -12.74 5.23
C ASP A 885 7.80 -13.59 3.93
N PRO A 886 8.84 -14.36 3.57
CA PRO A 886 10.11 -14.52 4.30
C PRO A 886 10.97 -13.24 4.27
N PRO A 887 11.84 -13.03 5.27
CA PRO A 887 12.74 -11.89 5.28
C PRO A 887 13.70 -11.96 4.08
N PHE A 888 13.90 -10.83 3.39
CA PHE A 888 14.80 -10.75 2.23
C PHE A 888 16.19 -11.36 2.52
N VAL A 889 16.76 -11.03 3.67
CA VAL A 889 17.96 -11.65 4.23
C VAL A 889 17.80 -11.82 5.75
N PRO A 890 18.43 -12.82 6.38
CA PRO A 890 18.47 -12.94 7.83
C PRO A 890 18.97 -11.65 8.50
N SER A 891 18.38 -11.28 9.64
CA SER A 891 18.73 -10.08 10.41
C SER A 891 20.24 -9.97 10.68
N SER A 892 20.91 -11.10 10.91
CA SER A 892 22.35 -11.18 11.15
C SER A 892 23.22 -10.70 9.97
N ILE A 893 22.74 -10.86 8.73
CA ILE A 893 23.42 -10.40 7.51
C ILE A 893 23.08 -8.93 7.27
N PHE A 894 21.81 -8.59 7.42
CA PHE A 894 21.31 -7.23 7.29
C PHE A 894 22.05 -6.25 8.23
N ILE A 895 22.31 -6.68 9.47
CA ILE A 895 23.06 -5.92 10.48
C ILE A 895 24.52 -5.72 10.07
N LYS A 896 25.16 -6.72 9.44
CA LYS A 896 26.58 -6.66 9.10
C LYS A 896 26.87 -5.89 7.81
N GLN A 897 25.95 -5.85 6.86
CA GLN A 897 26.25 -5.46 5.48
C GLN A 897 25.27 -4.44 4.87
N GLY A 898 24.46 -3.77 5.69
CA GLY A 898 23.40 -2.87 5.21
C GLY A 898 22.87 -1.85 6.20
N LEU A 899 23.10 -2.06 7.49
CA LEU A 899 22.49 -1.26 8.54
C LEU A 899 23.30 0.01 8.87
N THR A 900 24.61 0.02 8.69
CA THR A 900 25.51 1.10 9.13
C THR A 900 25.14 2.46 8.54
N SER A 901 25.09 2.57 7.20
CA SER A 901 24.73 3.82 6.52
C SER A 901 23.32 4.30 6.91
N PHE A 902 22.34 3.39 7.04
CA PHE A 902 20.98 3.73 7.50
C PHE A 902 20.96 4.26 8.92
N VAL A 903 21.63 3.59 9.86
CA VAL A 903 21.75 4.05 11.25
C VAL A 903 22.43 5.42 11.30
N THR A 904 23.56 5.60 10.59
CA THR A 904 24.28 6.88 10.51
C THR A 904 23.35 8.01 10.05
N PHE A 905 22.53 7.78 9.03
CA PHE A 905 21.60 8.78 8.52
C PHE A 905 20.52 9.12 9.55
N VAL A 906 19.80 8.12 10.07
CA VAL A 906 18.67 8.33 10.98
C VAL A 906 19.13 9.01 12.28
N VAL A 907 20.25 8.58 12.88
CA VAL A 907 20.77 9.20 14.12
C VAL A 907 21.34 10.60 13.91
N THR A 908 21.76 10.92 12.69
CA THR A 908 22.27 12.26 12.37
C THR A 908 21.13 13.25 12.14
N HIS A 909 20.00 12.81 11.58
CA HIS A 909 19.00 13.72 11.02
C HIS A 909 17.67 13.79 11.79
N PHE A 910 17.40 12.91 12.77
CA PHE A 910 16.12 12.92 13.50
C PHE A 910 15.82 14.22 14.26
N ASN A 911 16.87 14.98 14.64
CA ASN A 911 16.75 16.28 15.29
C ASN A 911 17.49 17.38 14.50
N ASP A 912 17.56 17.25 13.17
CA ASP A 912 18.23 18.21 12.29
C ASP A 912 17.26 19.33 11.88
N PRO A 913 17.55 20.61 12.23
CA PRO A 913 16.66 21.72 11.94
C PRO A 913 16.52 22.04 10.44
N ARG A 914 17.39 21.48 9.59
CA ARG A 914 17.27 21.61 8.13
C ARG A 914 16.08 20.84 7.56
N ILE A 915 15.55 19.87 8.32
CA ILE A 915 14.31 19.16 8.01
C ILE A 915 13.16 19.89 8.70
N SER A 916 12.47 20.72 7.92
CA SER A 916 11.35 21.55 8.36
C SER A 916 10.12 20.72 8.78
N SER A 917 9.80 19.68 8.02
CA SER A 917 8.68 18.78 8.35
C SER A 917 8.96 18.03 9.65
N ALA A 918 8.10 18.26 10.64
CA ALA A 918 8.17 17.57 11.91
C ALA A 918 7.70 16.11 11.80
N GLU A 919 6.82 15.79 10.84
CA GLU A 919 6.40 14.40 10.56
C GLU A 919 7.57 13.55 10.09
N LEU A 920 8.46 14.09 9.25
CA LEU A 920 9.67 13.38 8.82
C LEU A 920 10.66 13.16 9.96
N ARG A 921 10.79 14.13 10.87
CA ARG A 921 11.61 13.97 12.08
C ARG A 921 11.04 12.90 13.00
N ASP A 922 9.72 12.87 13.17
CA ASP A 922 9.01 11.81 13.90
C ASP A 922 9.16 10.44 13.22
N LEU A 923 9.11 10.38 11.89
CA LEU A 923 9.36 9.15 11.12
C LEU A 923 10.77 8.59 11.37
N LEU A 924 11.79 9.46 11.40
CA LEU A 924 13.15 9.07 11.76
C LEU A 924 13.25 8.59 13.21
N LEU A 925 12.64 9.30 14.16
CA LEU A 925 12.59 8.88 15.57
C LEU A 925 11.89 7.54 15.76
N GLN A 926 10.77 7.32 15.08
CA GLN A 926 10.03 6.07 15.12
C GLN A 926 10.86 4.91 14.53
N SER A 927 11.63 5.18 13.47
CA SER A 927 12.58 4.22 12.91
C SER A 927 13.63 3.79 13.94
N ILE A 928 14.23 4.75 14.69
CA ILE A 928 15.16 4.44 15.79
C ILE A 928 14.45 3.60 16.86
N SER A 929 13.27 4.05 17.31
CA SER A 929 12.46 3.38 18.34
C SER A 929 12.20 1.92 17.99
N VAL A 930 11.86 1.63 16.73
CA VAL A 930 11.63 0.26 16.25
C VAL A 930 12.91 -0.56 16.23
N LEU A 931 14.04 0.00 15.77
CA LEU A 931 15.29 -0.77 15.65
C LEU A 931 15.90 -1.11 17.02
N VAL A 932 15.92 -0.17 17.97
CA VAL A 932 16.51 -0.39 19.30
C VAL A 932 15.73 -1.40 20.16
N GLN A 933 14.49 -1.74 19.77
CA GLN A 933 13.70 -2.78 20.45
C GLN A 933 14.32 -4.18 20.33
N TYR A 934 15.09 -4.43 19.27
CA TYR A 934 15.68 -5.72 18.97
C TYR A 934 17.17 -5.71 19.34
N LYS A 935 17.59 -6.69 20.16
CA LYS A 935 18.97 -6.79 20.69
C LYS A 935 20.04 -6.78 19.59
N GLU A 936 19.76 -7.45 18.47
CA GLU A 936 20.72 -7.58 17.37
C GLU A 936 20.97 -6.23 16.66
N TYR A 937 19.91 -5.44 16.45
CA TYR A 937 20.00 -4.12 15.85
C TYR A 937 20.60 -3.08 16.81
N LEU A 938 20.28 -3.17 18.11
CA LEU A 938 20.90 -2.32 19.14
C LEU A 938 22.44 -2.42 19.12
N ALA A 939 22.99 -3.62 18.91
CA ALA A 939 24.43 -3.81 18.79
C ALA A 939 25.05 -3.06 17.59
N ALA A 940 24.27 -2.75 16.55
CA ALA A 940 24.74 -1.91 15.44
C ALA A 940 24.81 -0.42 15.83
N PHE A 941 23.86 0.07 16.63
CA PHE A 941 23.93 1.42 17.20
C PHE A 941 25.13 1.56 18.14
N GLU A 942 25.44 0.54 18.93
CA GLU A 942 26.60 0.53 19.85
C GLU A 942 27.96 0.52 19.14
N ARG A 943 28.00 0.17 17.85
CA ARG A 943 29.22 0.15 17.03
C ARG A 943 29.32 1.33 16.07
N ASN A 944 28.25 2.09 15.90
CA ASN A 944 28.18 3.19 14.96
C ASN A 944 28.72 4.48 15.61
N GLU A 945 29.77 5.07 15.03
CA GLU A 945 30.40 6.27 15.59
C GLU A 945 29.45 7.46 15.71
N ALA A 946 28.61 7.70 14.69
CA ALA A 946 27.66 8.80 14.69
C ALA A 946 26.59 8.63 15.79
N ALA A 947 26.12 7.40 16.01
CA ALA A 947 25.17 7.09 17.08
C ALA A 947 25.79 7.33 18.46
N ILE A 948 27.01 6.85 18.70
CA ILE A 948 27.73 7.05 19.96
C ILE A 948 27.93 8.54 20.26
N GLN A 949 28.32 9.33 19.27
CA GLN A 949 28.69 10.73 19.47
C GLN A 949 27.48 11.68 19.57
N ARG A 950 26.44 11.48 18.76
CA ARG A 950 25.35 12.46 18.57
C ARG A 950 24.05 12.09 19.27
N MET A 951 23.69 10.80 19.28
CA MET A 951 22.37 10.33 19.69
C MET A 951 22.01 10.71 21.14
N PRO A 952 22.90 10.61 22.16
CA PRO A 952 22.55 10.92 23.55
C PRO A 952 22.07 12.37 23.73
N LYS A 953 22.85 13.35 23.25
CA LYS A 953 22.50 14.78 23.36
C LYS A 953 21.27 15.13 22.51
N ALA A 954 21.20 14.58 21.29
CA ALA A 954 20.09 14.83 20.38
C ALA A 954 18.76 14.29 20.91
N LEU A 955 18.75 13.13 21.59
CA LEU A 955 17.55 12.58 22.23
C LEU A 955 17.04 13.44 23.39
N LEU A 956 17.94 13.91 24.25
CA LEU A 956 17.56 14.81 25.36
C LEU A 956 16.98 16.13 24.85
N SER A 957 17.53 16.66 23.76
CA SER A 957 17.05 17.88 23.10
C SER A 957 15.69 17.69 22.41
N ALA A 958 15.50 16.56 21.73
CA ALA A 958 14.28 16.20 21.00
C ALA A 958 13.10 15.81 21.91
N PHE A 959 13.32 15.70 23.24
CA PHE A 959 12.23 15.50 24.18
C PHE A 959 11.41 16.80 24.31
N ASP A 960 10.39 16.96 23.49
CA ASP A 960 9.47 18.11 23.47
C ASP A 960 8.00 17.65 23.56
N ASN A 961 7.05 18.59 23.43
CA ASN A 961 5.62 18.25 23.56
C ASN A 961 5.13 17.29 22.47
N ARG A 962 5.79 17.23 21.31
CA ARG A 962 5.36 16.44 20.15
C ARG A 962 6.02 15.07 20.11
N SER A 963 7.34 15.02 20.33
CA SER A 963 8.14 13.81 20.14
C SER A 963 8.50 13.09 21.46
N TRP A 964 7.92 13.46 22.61
CA TRP A 964 8.24 12.82 23.88
C TRP A 964 7.92 11.32 23.91
N ILE A 965 6.85 10.84 23.26
CA ILE A 965 6.48 9.42 23.26
C ILE A 965 7.57 8.54 22.62
N PRO A 966 7.99 8.78 21.36
CA PRO A 966 9.06 7.98 20.75
C PRO A 966 10.39 8.14 21.49
N VAL A 967 10.71 9.33 22.00
CA VAL A 967 11.95 9.56 22.78
C VAL A 967 11.93 8.79 24.11
N THR A 968 10.83 8.81 24.87
CA THR A 968 10.66 8.02 26.09
C THR A 968 10.84 6.53 25.81
N ASN A 969 10.24 6.03 24.72
CA ASN A 969 10.37 4.64 24.33
C ASN A 969 11.83 4.26 24.01
N ILE A 970 12.57 5.12 23.30
CA ILE A 970 13.99 4.91 23.02
C ILE A 970 14.79 4.93 24.33
N LEU A 971 14.65 5.98 25.15
CA LEU A 971 15.38 6.12 26.41
C LEU A 971 15.13 4.94 27.33
N LEU A 972 13.89 4.48 27.45
CA LEU A 972 13.54 3.30 28.24
C LEU A 972 14.23 2.04 27.73
N ARG A 973 14.31 1.84 26.41
CA ARG A 973 15.00 0.67 25.83
C ARG A 973 16.51 0.72 26.09
N LEU A 974 17.11 1.91 26.04
CA LEU A 974 18.52 2.09 26.36
C LEU A 974 18.79 1.92 27.88
N SER A 975 17.88 2.37 28.73
CA SER A 975 18.03 2.39 30.20
C SER A 975 17.53 1.12 30.93
N LYS A 976 16.89 0.17 30.24
CA LYS A 976 16.35 -1.07 30.82
C LYS A 976 17.39 -1.82 31.69
N GLY A 977 16.93 -2.39 32.81
CA GLY A 977 17.76 -3.18 33.75
C GLY A 977 18.37 -2.39 34.91
N SER A 978 18.01 -1.12 35.07
CA SER A 978 18.59 -0.19 36.05
C SER A 978 17.64 0.20 37.21
N GLY A 979 16.52 -0.48 37.43
CA GLY A 979 15.50 -0.07 38.40
C GLY A 979 15.01 -1.14 39.39
N PHE A 980 14.31 -0.71 40.45
CA PHE A 980 13.60 -1.56 41.40
C PHE A 980 12.62 -2.48 40.66
N GLY A 981 12.66 -3.78 40.97
CA GLY A 981 11.84 -4.82 40.32
C GLY A 981 12.29 -5.24 38.91
N SER A 982 13.33 -4.63 38.33
CA SER A 982 13.89 -5.09 37.04
C SER A 982 14.81 -6.31 37.24
N SER A 983 14.36 -7.50 36.81
CA SER A 983 15.15 -8.74 36.88
C SER A 983 16.36 -8.67 35.95
N LYS A 984 17.57 -8.92 36.48
CA LYS A 984 18.79 -9.11 35.69
C LYS A 984 18.82 -10.40 34.84
N ARG A 985 17.82 -11.29 34.96
CA ARG A 985 17.79 -12.62 34.33
C ARG A 985 16.46 -12.93 33.64
N GLY A 986 16.04 -12.07 32.71
CA GLY A 986 15.09 -12.44 31.66
C GLY A 986 15.81 -12.44 30.31
N GLU A 987 15.93 -13.60 29.66
CA GLU A 987 16.70 -13.87 28.44
C GLU A 987 16.23 -13.12 27.17
N SER A 988 15.49 -12.02 27.28
CA SER A 988 14.85 -11.36 26.13
C SER A 988 14.87 -9.84 26.11
N SER A 989 15.54 -9.15 27.05
CA SER A 989 15.53 -7.68 27.09
C SER A 989 16.89 -7.08 26.72
N SER A 990 16.92 -6.35 25.59
CA SER A 990 18.03 -5.52 25.14
C SER A 990 18.24 -4.31 26.06
N SER A 991 19.36 -4.26 26.77
CA SER A 991 19.83 -3.07 27.51
C SER A 991 21.24 -2.74 27.05
N SER A 992 21.55 -1.46 26.82
CA SER A 992 22.89 -1.03 26.37
C SER A 992 23.67 -0.40 27.52
N VAL A 993 24.73 -1.08 27.98
CA VAL A 993 25.66 -0.49 28.97
C VAL A 993 26.43 0.69 28.37
N VAL A 994 26.67 0.66 27.05
CA VAL A 994 27.37 1.73 26.32
C VAL A 994 26.53 3.00 26.33
N PHE A 995 25.28 2.96 25.88
CA PHE A 995 24.41 4.14 25.85
C PHE A 995 24.01 4.64 27.24
N GLN A 996 23.92 3.77 28.25
CA GLN A 996 23.73 4.22 29.63
C GLN A 996 24.88 5.11 30.11
N ARG A 997 26.12 4.72 29.83
CA ARG A 997 27.31 5.53 30.13
C ARG A 997 27.30 6.85 29.34
N LEU A 998 27.02 6.79 28.04
CA LEU A 998 27.01 7.99 27.17
C LEU A 998 25.90 8.98 27.55
N LEU A 999 24.72 8.50 27.94
CA LEU A 999 23.63 9.34 28.46
C LEU A 999 24.05 10.01 29.78
N ARG A 1000 24.70 9.27 30.68
CA ARG A 1000 25.25 9.82 31.93
C ARG A 1000 26.27 10.93 31.65
N GLU A 1001 27.21 10.68 30.74
CA GLU A 1001 28.22 11.66 30.32
C GLU A 1001 27.58 12.89 29.66
N ALA A 1002 26.59 12.70 28.79
CA ALA A 1002 25.88 13.79 28.13
C ALA A 1002 25.18 14.72 29.13
N CYS A 1003 24.49 14.15 30.12
CA CYS A 1003 23.81 14.94 31.15
C CYS A 1003 24.79 15.63 32.12
N THR A 1004 25.93 15.01 32.42
CA THR A 1004 26.93 15.59 33.35
C THR A 1004 27.71 16.73 32.69
N ASN A 1005 27.95 16.65 31.38
CA ASN A 1005 28.71 17.66 30.64
C ASN A 1005 27.88 18.88 30.20
N ASP A 1006 26.55 18.78 30.18
CA ASP A 1006 25.63 19.84 29.72
C ASP A 1006 24.46 19.98 30.71
N GLU A 1007 24.70 20.68 31.81
CA GLU A 1007 23.71 20.90 32.88
C GLU A 1007 22.47 21.67 32.38
N GLY A 1008 22.65 22.57 31.41
CA GLY A 1008 21.54 23.35 30.83
C GLY A 1008 20.57 22.47 30.04
N LEU A 1009 21.10 21.61 29.16
CA LEU A 1009 20.31 20.64 28.42
C LEU A 1009 19.58 19.66 29.36
N PHE A 1010 20.27 19.16 30.38
CA PHE A 1010 19.68 18.23 31.33
C PHE A 1010 18.58 18.87 32.19
N SER A 1011 18.78 20.10 32.64
CA SER A 1011 17.76 20.87 33.39
C SER A 1011 16.50 21.11 32.53
N ALA A 1012 16.66 21.48 31.26
CA ALA A 1012 15.54 21.65 30.33
C ALA A 1012 14.78 20.32 30.11
N PHE A 1013 15.52 19.22 29.91
CA PHE A 1013 14.96 17.88 29.78
C PHE A 1013 14.17 17.47 31.04
N LEU A 1014 14.75 17.62 32.24
CA LEU A 1014 14.08 17.30 33.50
C LEU A 1014 12.82 18.14 33.70
N ASN A 1015 12.87 19.43 33.36
CA ASN A 1015 11.70 20.30 33.46
C ASN A 1015 10.54 19.79 32.60
N ARG A 1016 10.82 19.42 31.34
CA ARG A 1016 9.84 18.83 30.43
C ARG A 1016 9.34 17.48 30.94
N LEU A 1017 10.25 16.60 31.40
CA LEU A 1017 9.91 15.29 31.93
C LEU A 1017 8.95 15.36 33.12
N PHE A 1018 9.21 16.25 34.08
CA PHE A 1018 8.33 16.47 35.22
C PHE A 1018 6.93 16.95 34.80
N ASN A 1019 6.88 17.91 33.88
CA ASN A 1019 5.62 18.47 33.39
C ASN A 1019 4.80 17.41 32.61
N THR A 1020 5.46 16.62 31.74
CA THR A 1020 4.80 15.57 30.96
C THR A 1020 4.30 14.43 31.83
N LEU A 1021 5.06 13.98 32.84
CA LEU A 1021 4.63 12.94 33.77
C LEU A 1021 3.45 13.42 34.65
N SER A 1022 3.49 14.66 35.13
CA SER A 1022 2.37 15.24 35.90
C SER A 1022 1.09 15.30 35.06
N TRP A 1023 1.21 15.72 33.80
CA TRP A 1023 0.09 15.77 32.86
C TRP A 1023 -0.47 14.37 32.57
N ALA A 1024 0.38 13.40 32.19
CA ALA A 1024 -0.06 12.04 31.88
C ALA A 1024 -0.79 11.37 33.06
N MET A 1025 -0.31 11.60 34.29
CA MET A 1025 -0.97 11.10 35.51
C MET A 1025 -2.30 11.79 35.81
N THR A 1026 -2.44 13.07 35.44
CA THR A 1026 -3.70 13.81 35.56
C THR A 1026 -4.72 13.25 34.58
N GLU A 1027 -4.36 13.12 33.31
CA GLU A 1027 -5.22 12.56 32.24
C GLU A 1027 -5.65 11.13 32.53
N PHE A 1028 -4.73 10.30 33.04
CA PHE A 1028 -5.06 8.95 33.50
C PHE A 1028 -6.14 8.98 34.60
N SER A 1029 -5.97 9.85 35.59
CA SER A 1029 -6.91 9.95 36.71
C SER A 1029 -8.28 10.49 36.29
N VAL A 1030 -8.32 11.43 35.35
CA VAL A 1030 -9.55 11.94 34.74
C VAL A 1030 -10.25 10.82 33.98
N SER A 1031 -9.52 10.09 33.12
CA SER A 1031 -10.06 8.96 32.36
C SER A 1031 -10.68 7.89 33.26
N VAL A 1032 -10.01 7.54 34.37
CA VAL A 1032 -10.54 6.59 35.35
C VAL A 1032 -11.81 7.13 36.01
N ARG A 1033 -11.84 8.41 36.39
CA ARG A 1033 -13.02 9.03 37.03
C ARG A 1033 -14.22 9.11 36.09
N GLU A 1034 -14.01 9.47 34.82
CA GLU A 1034 -15.07 9.50 33.81
C GLU A 1034 -15.70 8.11 33.59
N MET A 1035 -14.87 7.06 33.59
CA MET A 1035 -15.35 5.67 33.52
C MET A 1035 -16.15 5.28 34.78
N GLN A 1036 -15.73 5.76 35.97
CA GLN A 1036 -16.47 5.55 37.22
C GLN A 1036 -17.83 6.23 37.20
N GLU A 1037 -17.90 7.48 36.74
CA GLU A 1037 -19.14 8.28 36.74
C GLU A 1037 -20.20 7.73 35.76
N LYS A 1038 -19.78 7.18 34.61
CA LYS A 1038 -20.70 6.70 33.57
C LYS A 1038 -21.18 5.25 33.76
N TYR A 1039 -20.57 4.47 34.67
CA TYR A 1039 -20.87 3.03 34.91
C TYR A 1039 -20.94 2.14 33.65
N GLN A 1040 -20.43 2.62 32.50
CA GLN A 1040 -20.32 1.89 31.24
C GLN A 1040 -18.90 2.09 30.69
N VAL A 1041 -18.15 0.99 30.63
CA VAL A 1041 -16.80 0.99 30.05
C VAL A 1041 -16.94 0.83 28.54
N LEU A 1042 -16.96 1.95 27.81
CA LEU A 1042 -16.76 1.90 26.36
C LEU A 1042 -15.34 1.39 26.08
N GLU A 1043 -15.22 0.40 25.19
CA GLU A 1043 -13.95 -0.25 24.85
C GLU A 1043 -12.86 0.77 24.43
N PHE A 1044 -13.27 1.84 23.76
CA PHE A 1044 -12.40 2.94 23.35
C PHE A 1044 -11.79 3.70 24.54
N GLN A 1045 -12.60 4.08 25.54
CA GLN A 1045 -12.13 4.84 26.72
C GLN A 1045 -11.16 4.01 27.57
N GLN A 1046 -11.43 2.71 27.69
CA GLN A 1046 -10.53 1.76 28.32
C GLN A 1046 -9.18 1.62 27.58
N LYS A 1047 -9.19 1.63 26.24
CA LYS A 1047 -7.94 1.61 25.44
C LYS A 1047 -7.11 2.87 25.68
N LYS A 1048 -7.73 4.06 25.64
CA LYS A 1048 -7.06 5.34 25.92
C LYS A 1048 -6.44 5.35 27.32
N CYS A 1049 -7.21 4.95 28.33
CA CYS A 1049 -6.75 4.86 29.71
C CYS A 1049 -5.52 3.95 29.89
N ASN A 1050 -5.52 2.78 29.26
CA ASN A 1050 -4.40 1.84 29.29
C ASN A 1050 -3.11 2.43 28.70
N VAL A 1051 -3.22 3.08 27.53
CA VAL A 1051 -2.07 3.69 26.86
C VAL A 1051 -1.47 4.81 27.72
N ILE A 1052 -2.30 5.69 28.29
CA ILE A 1052 -1.83 6.78 29.16
C ILE A 1052 -1.16 6.24 30.43
N PHE A 1053 -1.70 5.17 31.03
CA PHE A 1053 -1.09 4.52 32.19
C PHE A 1053 0.29 3.93 31.86
N ASP A 1054 0.41 3.22 30.74
CA ASP A 1054 1.69 2.66 30.28
C ASP A 1054 2.73 3.76 30.01
N LEU A 1055 2.32 4.88 29.37
CA LEU A 1055 3.18 6.04 29.13
C LEU A 1055 3.64 6.67 30.45
N SER A 1056 2.75 6.82 31.42
CA SER A 1056 3.07 7.33 32.76
C SER A 1056 4.11 6.45 33.47
N CYS A 1057 3.95 5.13 33.40
CA CYS A 1057 4.92 4.16 33.91
C CYS A 1057 6.29 4.31 33.22
N ASN A 1058 6.30 4.48 31.90
CA ASN A 1058 7.53 4.61 31.12
C ASN A 1058 8.30 5.90 31.48
N LEU A 1059 7.60 7.02 31.65
CA LEU A 1059 8.19 8.29 32.09
C LEU A 1059 8.79 8.18 33.50
N ALA A 1060 8.07 7.55 34.44
CA ALA A 1060 8.57 7.32 35.80
C ALA A 1060 9.84 6.44 35.81
N ARG A 1061 9.94 5.46 34.88
CA ARG A 1061 11.14 4.63 34.71
C ARG A 1061 12.34 5.40 34.14
N VAL A 1062 12.11 6.36 33.25
CA VAL A 1062 13.17 7.26 32.77
C VAL A 1062 13.67 8.16 33.91
N LEU A 1063 12.77 8.65 34.76
CA LEU A 1063 13.13 9.45 35.93
C LEU A 1063 13.90 8.63 36.99
N GLU A 1064 13.51 7.37 37.22
CA GLU A 1064 14.24 6.40 38.04
C GLU A 1064 15.69 6.24 37.55
N PHE A 1065 15.90 6.10 36.24
CA PHE A 1065 17.24 6.06 35.66
C PHE A 1065 18.04 7.35 35.93
N CYS A 1066 17.44 8.53 35.77
CA CYS A 1066 18.11 9.81 36.05
C CYS A 1066 18.58 9.90 37.51
N THR A 1067 17.74 9.51 38.47
CA THR A 1067 18.08 9.57 39.91
C THR A 1067 19.19 8.60 40.30
N ARG A 1068 19.32 7.48 39.59
CA ARG A 1068 20.38 6.49 39.82
C ARG A 1068 21.73 6.92 39.24
N GLU A 1069 21.71 7.42 38.02
CA GLU A 1069 22.92 7.66 37.25
C GLU A 1069 23.50 9.07 37.46
N ILE A 1070 22.63 10.03 37.81
CA ILE A 1070 22.96 11.44 38.00
C ILE A 1070 22.32 11.95 39.32
N PRO A 1071 22.58 11.29 40.48
CA PRO A 1071 22.02 11.73 41.76
C PRO A 1071 22.45 13.15 42.14
N GLN A 1072 23.64 13.58 41.69
CA GLN A 1072 24.19 14.90 41.98
C GLN A 1072 23.28 16.06 41.53
N ALA A 1073 22.52 15.90 40.45
CA ALA A 1073 21.63 16.95 39.94
C ALA A 1073 20.39 17.19 40.82
N PHE A 1074 20.10 16.26 41.73
CA PHE A 1074 19.04 16.36 42.72
C PHE A 1074 19.60 16.73 44.10
N LEU A 1075 20.81 16.26 44.43
CA LEU A 1075 21.37 16.41 45.77
C LEU A 1075 22.26 17.64 45.93
N ILE A 1076 22.86 18.20 44.86
CA ILE A 1076 23.81 19.32 44.94
C ILE A 1076 23.16 20.62 44.44
N GLY A 1077 23.42 21.74 45.14
CA GLY A 1077 22.93 23.07 44.77
C GLY A 1077 21.58 23.41 45.41
N SER A 1078 20.78 24.26 44.77
CA SER A 1078 19.43 24.57 45.27
C SER A 1078 18.59 23.31 45.34
N ASP A 1079 17.81 23.13 46.40
CA ASP A 1079 16.90 21.99 46.62
C ASP A 1079 15.70 21.94 45.64
N THR A 1080 15.65 22.82 44.64
CA THR A 1080 14.54 22.99 43.68
C THR A 1080 14.19 21.68 42.94
N ASN A 1081 15.16 20.97 42.38
CA ASN A 1081 14.91 19.71 41.68
C ASN A 1081 14.44 18.61 42.63
N LEU A 1082 15.00 18.55 43.84
CA LEU A 1082 14.61 17.59 44.87
C LEU A 1082 13.19 17.87 45.38
N ARG A 1083 12.84 19.13 45.64
CA ARG A 1083 11.50 19.55 46.05
C ARG A 1083 10.46 19.26 44.98
N ARG A 1084 10.76 19.53 43.70
CA ARG A 1084 9.87 19.17 42.58
C ARG A 1084 9.67 17.67 42.44
N LEU A 1085 10.74 16.88 42.60
CA LEU A 1085 10.68 15.43 42.52
C LEU A 1085 9.85 14.84 43.66
N THR A 1086 10.04 15.32 44.88
CA THR A 1086 9.29 14.88 46.06
C THR A 1086 7.81 15.27 45.96
N GLU A 1087 7.49 16.48 45.50
CA GLU A 1087 6.12 16.90 45.15
C GLU A 1087 5.49 15.95 44.12
N LEU A 1088 6.22 15.59 43.06
CA LEU A 1088 5.73 14.68 42.02
C LEU A 1088 5.49 13.26 42.53
N ILE A 1089 6.38 12.74 43.39
CA ILE A 1089 6.20 11.42 44.01
C ILE A 1089 4.91 11.40 44.84
N ILE A 1090 4.71 12.42 45.68
CA ILE A 1090 3.52 12.54 46.51
C ILE A 1090 2.27 12.70 45.64
N PHE A 1091 2.36 13.50 44.56
CA PHE A 1091 1.29 13.67 43.58
C PHE A 1091 0.88 12.34 42.96
N ILE A 1092 1.82 11.55 42.43
CA ILE A 1092 1.55 10.25 41.82
C ILE A 1092 0.94 9.27 42.83
N LEU A 1093 1.52 9.19 44.04
CA LEU A 1093 0.99 8.33 45.10
C LEU A 1093 -0.45 8.68 45.45
N ASN A 1094 -0.77 9.96 45.62
CA ASN A 1094 -2.13 10.41 45.90
C ASN A 1094 -3.11 10.03 44.78
N HIS A 1095 -2.70 10.15 43.52
CA HIS A 1095 -3.54 9.78 42.37
C HIS A 1095 -3.81 8.27 42.30
N ILE A 1096 -2.85 7.43 42.70
CA ILE A 1096 -3.02 5.97 42.73
C ILE A 1096 -3.83 5.52 43.95
N THR A 1097 -3.63 6.13 45.11
CA THR A 1097 -4.29 5.74 46.38
C THR A 1097 -5.70 6.31 46.53
N SER A 1098 -6.01 7.44 45.90
CA SER A 1098 -7.35 8.05 45.93
C SER A 1098 -8.39 7.39 45.01
N ALA A 1099 -7.97 6.46 44.14
CA ALA A 1099 -8.89 5.64 43.36
C ALA A 1099 -9.65 4.69 44.31
N ALA A 1100 -10.86 5.10 44.71
CA ALA A 1100 -11.64 4.54 45.82
C ALA A 1100 -12.10 3.07 45.66
N ASP A 1101 -11.72 2.38 44.59
CA ASP A 1101 -11.95 0.95 44.44
C ASP A 1101 -10.74 0.28 43.75
N ALA A 1102 -10.11 -0.64 44.49
CA ALA A 1102 -8.99 -1.43 44.00
C ALA A 1102 -9.35 -2.32 42.81
N GLU A 1103 -10.55 -2.90 42.86
CA GLU A 1103 -11.05 -3.80 41.84
C GLU A 1103 -11.47 -3.03 40.59
N PHE A 1104 -12.09 -1.85 40.74
CA PHE A 1104 -12.47 -1.02 39.59
C PHE A 1104 -11.26 -0.52 38.81
N PHE A 1105 -10.17 -0.15 39.48
CA PHE A 1105 -8.93 0.28 38.82
C PHE A 1105 -8.35 -0.84 37.95
N ASP A 1106 -8.25 -2.05 38.50
CA ASP A 1106 -7.75 -3.21 37.78
C ASP A 1106 -8.72 -3.63 36.66
N LEU A 1107 -10.04 -3.50 36.87
CA LEU A 1107 -11.06 -3.73 35.85
C LEU A 1107 -10.98 -2.71 34.70
N SER A 1108 -10.73 -1.43 35.03
CA SER A 1108 -10.59 -0.34 34.06
C SER A 1108 -9.39 -0.54 33.15
N LEU A 1109 -8.32 -1.16 33.66
CA LEU A 1109 -7.15 -1.51 32.86
C LEU A 1109 -7.29 -2.86 32.11
N ARG A 1110 -8.29 -3.67 32.49
CA ARG A 1110 -8.47 -5.05 32.00
C ARG A 1110 -9.23 -5.11 30.67
N ARG A 1111 -8.52 -5.37 29.56
CA ARG A 1111 -9.17 -5.87 28.33
C ARG A 1111 -9.79 -7.26 28.60
N HIS A 1112 -10.92 -7.57 27.96
CA HIS A 1112 -11.50 -8.92 27.97
C HIS A 1112 -10.43 -9.94 27.54
N GLY A 1113 -10.00 -10.83 28.45
CA GLY A 1113 -9.08 -11.94 28.15
C GLY A 1113 -7.59 -11.75 28.47
N GLN A 1114 -7.13 -10.63 29.05
CA GLN A 1114 -5.73 -10.52 29.51
C GLN A 1114 -5.52 -11.16 30.91
N SER A 1115 -4.36 -11.79 31.12
CA SER A 1115 -3.96 -12.32 32.43
C SER A 1115 -3.53 -11.18 33.38
N LEU A 1116 -3.79 -11.36 34.68
CA LEU A 1116 -3.47 -10.40 35.75
C LEU A 1116 -1.97 -10.05 35.84
N GLU A 1117 -1.09 -10.82 35.18
CA GLU A 1117 0.36 -10.68 35.26
C GLU A 1117 0.94 -9.54 34.40
N LYS A 1118 0.20 -8.95 33.44
CA LYS A 1118 0.76 -7.98 32.47
C LYS A 1118 0.57 -6.50 32.80
N VAL A 1119 -0.50 -6.10 33.49
CA VAL A 1119 -0.79 -4.69 33.82
C VAL A 1119 -1.29 -4.63 35.27
N ASN A 1120 -0.53 -4.00 36.16
CA ASN A 1120 -0.87 -3.86 37.58
C ASN A 1120 -0.36 -2.53 38.15
N ARG A 1121 -0.87 -2.14 39.32
CA ARG A 1121 -0.43 -0.94 40.06
C ARG A 1121 1.06 -0.93 40.39
N GLY A 1122 1.65 -2.11 40.56
CA GLY A 1122 3.09 -2.28 40.76
C GLY A 1122 3.96 -1.69 39.65
N MET A 1123 3.44 -1.54 38.42
CA MET A 1123 4.16 -0.95 37.29
C MET A 1123 4.62 0.50 37.53
N ILE A 1124 3.78 1.31 38.20
CA ILE A 1124 4.05 2.72 38.52
C ILE A 1124 4.63 2.86 39.94
N LEU A 1125 4.25 1.99 40.88
CA LEU A 1125 4.79 2.03 42.25
C LEU A 1125 6.27 1.61 42.32
N ALA A 1126 6.67 0.63 41.49
CA ALA A 1126 8.05 0.16 41.45
C ALA A 1126 9.09 1.25 41.12
N PRO A 1127 8.93 2.07 40.05
CA PRO A 1127 9.87 3.16 39.78
C PRO A 1127 9.89 4.22 40.88
N ILE A 1128 8.78 4.46 41.59
CA ILE A 1128 8.73 5.40 42.71
C ILE A 1128 9.64 4.93 43.86
N ILE A 1129 9.52 3.67 44.26
CA ILE A 1129 10.41 3.07 45.28
C ILE A 1129 11.86 3.16 44.82
N GLY A 1130 12.11 2.84 43.55
CA GLY A 1130 13.44 2.94 42.97
C GLY A 1130 14.04 4.34 43.06
N ILE A 1131 13.29 5.37 42.71
CA ILE A 1131 13.71 6.78 42.79
C ILE A 1131 14.13 7.15 44.23
N ILE A 1132 13.28 6.83 45.21
CA ILE A 1132 13.53 7.14 46.63
C ILE A 1132 14.82 6.45 47.09
N LEU A 1133 14.93 5.14 46.87
CA LEU A 1133 16.09 4.37 47.29
C LEU A 1133 17.38 4.82 46.59
N ASN A 1134 17.33 5.18 45.30
CA ASN A 1134 18.51 5.68 44.58
C ASN A 1134 19.06 6.97 45.22
N LEU A 1135 18.18 7.88 45.67
CA LEU A 1135 18.60 9.12 46.33
C LEU A 1135 19.12 8.86 47.75
N VAL A 1136 18.50 7.94 48.48
CA VAL A 1136 18.96 7.53 49.82
C VAL A 1136 20.33 6.86 49.72
N ASP A 1137 20.49 5.86 48.86
CA ASP A 1137 21.77 5.19 48.63
C ASP A 1137 22.85 6.21 48.21
N ALA A 1138 22.53 7.17 47.34
CA ALA A 1138 23.48 8.20 46.92
C ALA A 1138 23.85 9.19 48.04
N SER A 1139 22.97 9.41 49.01
CA SER A 1139 23.25 10.25 50.19
C SER A 1139 24.16 9.56 51.23
N GLU A 1140 24.24 8.22 51.21
CA GLU A 1140 25.09 7.44 52.12
C GLU A 1140 26.56 7.29 51.65
N VAL A 1141 26.85 7.55 50.36
CA VAL A 1141 28.20 7.44 49.78
C VAL A 1141 29.00 8.73 50.07
N LEU A 1142 29.62 8.75 51.26
CA LEU A 1142 30.39 9.86 51.85
C LEU A 1142 31.63 10.30 51.03
N GLU A 1143 31.84 11.63 50.88
CA GLU A 1143 32.89 12.35 51.66
C GLU A 1143 33.08 13.86 51.37
N TYR A 1144 32.54 14.50 50.33
CA TYR A 1144 32.71 15.97 50.16
C TYR A 1144 31.50 16.71 49.55
N LYS A 1145 31.06 17.77 50.25
CA LYS A 1145 30.10 18.87 49.95
C LYS A 1145 28.65 18.75 50.46
N GLU A 1146 28.09 19.94 50.77
CA GLU A 1146 26.73 20.25 51.25
C GLU A 1146 25.65 19.64 50.33
N TYR A 1147 25.26 18.39 50.59
CA TYR A 1147 24.11 17.77 49.93
C TYR A 1147 22.80 18.17 50.62
N ASN A 1148 21.74 18.32 49.83
CA ASN A 1148 20.39 18.56 50.34
C ASN A 1148 19.89 17.34 51.13
N ASP A 1149 19.34 17.57 52.33
CA ASP A 1149 18.77 16.51 53.18
C ASP A 1149 17.47 15.97 52.57
N VAL A 1150 17.52 14.77 51.97
CA VAL A 1150 16.38 14.12 51.33
C VAL A 1150 15.22 13.90 52.31
N ALA A 1151 15.51 13.39 53.51
CA ALA A 1151 14.49 13.16 54.54
C ALA A 1151 13.92 14.48 55.06
N GLY A 1152 14.76 15.51 55.22
CA GLY A 1152 14.36 16.85 55.59
C GLY A 1152 13.43 17.52 54.57
N VAL A 1153 13.68 17.36 53.27
CA VAL A 1153 12.82 17.92 52.21
C VAL A 1153 11.45 17.25 52.19
N PHE A 1154 11.39 15.91 52.30
CA PHE A 1154 10.09 15.21 52.41
C PHE A 1154 9.33 15.58 53.69
N ALA A 1155 10.02 15.80 54.81
CA ALA A 1155 9.41 16.24 56.07
C ALA A 1155 8.89 17.69 56.00
N SER A 1156 9.54 18.56 55.21
CA SER A 1156 9.15 19.97 55.00
C SER A 1156 7.93 20.20 54.09
N MET A 1157 7.21 19.13 53.72
CA MET A 1157 6.04 19.21 52.85
C MET A 1157 4.78 19.55 53.65
N ASP A 1158 3.89 20.38 53.07
CA ASP A 1158 2.69 20.93 53.73
C ASP A 1158 1.61 19.88 54.11
N CYS A 1159 1.88 18.58 53.97
CA CYS A 1159 0.92 17.48 54.15
C CYS A 1159 1.57 16.20 54.75
N PRO A 1160 2.14 16.23 55.98
CA PRO A 1160 2.87 15.10 56.57
C PRO A 1160 2.04 13.81 56.67
N ASP A 1161 0.75 13.90 56.97
CA ASP A 1161 -0.15 12.74 57.04
C ASP A 1161 -0.28 12.02 55.68
N ARG A 1162 -0.37 12.77 54.58
CA ARG A 1162 -0.47 12.18 53.23
C ARG A 1162 0.83 11.52 52.81
N VAL A 1163 1.96 12.12 53.18
CA VAL A 1163 3.29 11.53 52.96
C VAL A 1163 3.37 10.19 53.70
N HIS A 1164 3.02 10.15 54.98
CA HIS A 1164 3.02 8.92 55.77
C HIS A 1164 2.11 7.83 55.19
N CYS A 1165 0.86 8.16 54.85
CA CYS A 1165 -0.08 7.22 54.22
C CYS A 1165 0.43 6.67 52.88
N GLY A 1166 1.06 7.51 52.05
CA GLY A 1166 1.63 7.09 50.77
C GLY A 1166 2.78 6.09 50.92
N PHE A 1167 3.69 6.33 51.86
CA PHE A 1167 4.80 5.41 52.14
C PHE A 1167 4.32 4.10 52.80
N GLN A 1168 3.34 4.17 53.71
CA GLN A 1168 2.70 2.98 54.29
C GLN A 1168 2.07 2.10 53.21
N TYR A 1169 1.36 2.71 52.25
CA TYR A 1169 0.77 2.00 51.11
C TYR A 1169 1.81 1.27 50.25
N LEU A 1170 3.01 1.84 50.06
CA LEU A 1170 4.10 1.19 49.32
C LEU A 1170 4.62 -0.08 50.02
N LEU A 1171 4.67 -0.06 51.35
CA LEU A 1171 5.10 -1.19 52.18
C LEU A 1171 4.05 -2.30 52.24
N ASP A 1172 2.77 -1.92 52.34
CA ASP A 1172 1.64 -2.85 52.45
C ASP A 1172 1.24 -3.49 51.10
N TYR A 1173 1.77 -2.99 49.98
CA TYR A 1173 1.45 -3.52 48.65
C TYR A 1173 1.97 -4.96 48.44
N ASN A 1174 1.17 -5.81 47.78
CA ASN A 1174 1.53 -7.20 47.51
C ASN A 1174 2.58 -7.35 46.38
N TRP A 1175 3.85 -7.15 46.72
CA TRP A 1175 4.98 -7.26 45.79
C TRP A 1175 5.24 -8.67 45.25
N ALA A 1176 4.82 -9.71 45.99
CA ALA A 1176 5.04 -11.11 45.59
C ALA A 1176 4.34 -11.49 44.27
N GLY A 1177 3.23 -10.82 43.94
CA GLY A 1177 2.52 -10.99 42.67
C GLY A 1177 3.08 -10.16 41.51
N SER A 1178 3.90 -9.13 41.79
CA SER A 1178 4.34 -8.13 40.78
C SER A 1178 5.83 -8.24 40.40
N VAL A 1179 6.69 -8.79 41.28
CA VAL A 1179 8.14 -8.88 41.06
C VAL A 1179 8.62 -10.32 41.27
N ARG A 1180 9.43 -10.86 40.33
CA ARG A 1180 10.00 -12.21 40.44
C ARG A 1180 11.38 -12.19 41.12
N GLY A 1181 11.52 -12.93 42.23
CA GLY A 1181 12.78 -13.20 42.94
C GLY A 1181 12.96 -12.42 44.25
N ASP A 1182 13.80 -12.88 45.18
CA ASP A 1182 13.84 -12.38 46.57
C ASP A 1182 14.59 -11.04 46.78
N ALA A 1183 15.21 -10.49 45.73
CA ALA A 1183 16.08 -9.31 45.82
C ALA A 1183 15.34 -7.98 46.11
N TYR A 1184 13.99 -7.97 46.10
CA TYR A 1184 13.21 -6.78 46.46
C TYR A 1184 13.01 -6.63 47.97
N LEU A 1185 13.11 -7.73 48.75
CA LEU A 1185 12.88 -7.72 50.19
C LEU A 1185 13.89 -6.82 50.92
N THR A 1186 15.17 -6.89 50.54
CA THR A 1186 16.22 -6.03 51.12
C THR A 1186 15.98 -4.54 50.83
N LYS A 1187 15.43 -4.24 49.66
CA LYS A 1187 15.09 -2.86 49.28
C LYS A 1187 13.85 -2.34 49.99
N LEU A 1188 12.87 -3.20 50.29
CA LEU A 1188 11.73 -2.84 51.13
C LEU A 1188 12.17 -2.55 52.57
N THR A 1189 13.09 -3.34 53.13
CA THR A 1189 13.64 -3.04 54.46
C THR A 1189 14.41 -1.71 54.51
N GLN A 1190 15.06 -1.31 53.42
CA GLN A 1190 15.66 0.04 53.31
C GLN A 1190 14.58 1.13 53.28
N LEU A 1191 13.46 0.90 52.60
CA LEU A 1191 12.34 1.84 52.58
C LEU A 1191 11.68 1.98 53.96
N GLU A 1192 11.54 0.88 54.72
CA GLU A 1192 11.05 0.89 56.12
C GLU A 1192 11.97 1.72 57.05
N SER A 1193 13.30 1.56 56.88
CA SER A 1193 14.29 2.36 57.60
C SER A 1193 14.17 3.85 57.25
N PHE A 1194 14.03 4.18 55.97
CA PHE A 1194 13.85 5.56 55.51
C PHE A 1194 12.53 6.17 56.02
N MET A 1195 11.43 5.41 56.03
CA MET A 1195 10.15 5.86 56.59
C MET A 1195 10.27 6.13 58.10
N SER A 1196 11.00 5.30 58.83
CA SER A 1196 11.27 5.52 60.26
C SER A 1196 12.08 6.80 60.50
N LEU A 1197 13.08 7.07 59.65
CA LEU A 1197 13.88 8.30 59.68
C LEU A 1197 13.02 9.53 59.35
N LEU A 1198 12.14 9.45 58.35
CA LEU A 1198 11.21 10.50 57.96
C LEU A 1198 10.27 10.86 59.12
N ILE A 1199 9.67 9.87 59.78
CA ILE A 1199 8.79 10.07 60.95
C ILE A 1199 9.53 10.81 62.07
N SER A 1200 10.79 10.42 62.33
CA SER A 1200 11.61 11.08 63.36
C SER A 1200 11.90 12.55 63.05
N ARG A 1201 12.09 12.88 61.76
CA ARG A 1201 12.36 14.25 61.28
C ARG A 1201 11.10 15.13 61.31
N SER A 1202 9.96 14.62 60.88
CA SER A 1202 8.68 15.36 60.93
C SER A 1202 8.31 15.72 62.37
N GLN A 1203 8.49 14.80 63.32
CA GLN A 1203 8.28 15.06 64.75
C GLN A 1203 9.25 16.12 65.31
N SER A 1204 10.49 16.18 64.82
CA SER A 1204 11.46 17.21 65.22
C SER A 1204 11.15 18.61 64.66
N GLN A 1205 10.50 18.71 63.50
CA GLN A 1205 10.05 19.96 62.88
C GLN A 1205 8.76 20.53 63.50
N GLU A 1206 7.85 19.66 63.96
CA GLU A 1206 6.69 20.09 64.75
C GLU A 1206 7.09 20.65 66.12
N VAL A 1207 8.14 20.10 66.74
CA VAL A 1207 8.65 20.60 68.03
C VAL A 1207 9.34 21.96 67.90
N SER A 1208 10.04 22.24 66.79
CA SER A 1208 10.70 23.54 66.57
C SER A 1208 9.74 24.66 66.12
N SER A 1209 8.63 24.33 65.47
CA SER A 1209 7.59 25.30 65.08
C SER A 1209 6.69 25.74 66.25
N ILE A 1210 6.59 24.93 67.31
CA ILE A 1210 5.85 25.27 68.53
C ILE A 1210 6.64 26.23 69.45
N GLU A 1211 7.96 26.33 69.32
CA GLU A 1211 8.80 27.22 70.16
C GLU A 1211 8.93 28.67 69.64
N CYS A 1212 8.44 29.00 68.45
CA CYS A 1212 8.52 30.36 67.87
C CYS A 1212 7.15 31.04 67.69
N GLY A 1213 6.20 30.76 68.58
CA GLY A 1213 4.92 31.47 68.66
C GLY A 1213 5.06 32.81 69.41
N GLY A 1214 5.73 33.80 68.81
CA GLY A 1214 5.88 35.10 69.47
C GLY A 1214 6.45 36.23 68.61
N GLN A 1215 5.62 36.81 67.73
CA GLN A 1215 5.37 38.25 67.56
C GLN A 1215 4.79 38.54 66.17
N ALA A 1216 3.57 39.10 66.18
CA ALA A 1216 2.98 39.77 65.03
C ALA A 1216 3.72 41.11 64.83
N ASP A 1217 4.42 41.24 63.70
CA ASP A 1217 4.67 42.49 62.96
C ASP A 1217 5.63 42.21 61.78
N SER A 1218 5.09 41.73 60.65
CA SER A 1218 5.64 42.00 59.29
C SER A 1218 4.82 41.31 58.18
N GLU A 1219 3.56 41.72 57.98
CA GLU A 1219 2.81 41.29 56.79
C GLU A 1219 3.50 41.69 55.46
N ASP A 1220 4.41 42.66 55.49
CA ASP A 1220 5.19 43.13 54.33
C ASP A 1220 6.42 42.27 53.97
N ARG A 1221 6.76 41.24 54.76
CA ARG A 1221 7.92 40.37 54.47
C ARG A 1221 7.56 38.99 53.96
N VAL A 1222 6.29 38.62 53.90
CA VAL A 1222 5.88 37.30 53.43
C VAL A 1222 5.68 37.33 51.91
N CYS A 1223 6.19 36.32 51.22
CA CYS A 1223 6.05 36.15 49.78
C CYS A 1223 4.59 36.04 49.40
N CYS A 1224 4.10 36.97 48.59
CA CYS A 1224 2.70 37.01 48.13
C CYS A 1224 2.31 35.85 47.19
N ILE A 1225 3.26 34.98 46.81
CA ILE A 1225 3.02 33.83 45.94
C ILE A 1225 2.75 32.56 46.76
N CYS A 1226 3.63 32.25 47.73
CA CYS A 1226 3.46 31.06 48.58
C CYS A 1226 2.81 31.33 49.93
N TYR A 1227 2.70 32.60 50.35
CA TYR A 1227 2.19 33.02 51.66
C TYR A 1227 2.91 32.38 52.88
N ALA A 1228 4.04 31.71 52.65
CA ALA A 1228 4.74 30.90 53.65
C ALA A 1228 6.20 31.32 53.88
N CYS A 1229 6.91 31.73 52.82
CA CYS A 1229 8.33 32.09 52.90
C CYS A 1229 8.53 33.61 52.92
N GLU A 1230 9.65 34.10 53.46
CA GLU A 1230 10.00 35.53 53.36
C GLU A 1230 10.28 35.95 51.90
N ALA A 1231 9.94 37.18 51.53
CA ALA A 1231 10.15 37.77 50.21
C ALA A 1231 11.62 38.19 50.00
N ASP A 1232 12.52 37.20 50.05
CA ASP A 1232 13.98 37.34 50.04
C ASP A 1232 14.60 37.46 48.64
N ALA A 1233 13.83 37.73 47.58
CA ALA A 1233 14.32 37.87 46.21
C ALA A 1233 13.74 39.08 45.48
N GLY A 1234 14.63 39.90 44.88
CA GLY A 1234 14.28 41.05 44.04
C GLY A 1234 14.55 40.80 42.56
N PHE A 1235 13.64 41.24 41.69
CA PHE A 1235 13.73 40.96 40.25
C PHE A 1235 14.30 42.17 39.49
N VAL A 1236 15.30 41.97 38.63
CA VAL A 1236 15.88 43.04 37.81
C VAL A 1236 15.30 42.97 36.39
N PRO A 1237 14.85 44.09 35.78
CA PRO A 1237 14.90 45.48 36.28
C PRO A 1237 13.62 45.95 37.02
N CYS A 1238 12.58 45.13 37.10
CA CYS A 1238 11.25 45.58 37.55
C CYS A 1238 11.09 45.78 39.07
N ALA A 1239 12.11 45.46 39.87
CA ALA A 1239 12.22 45.62 41.32
C ALA A 1239 11.12 44.93 42.17
N HIS A 1240 10.23 44.15 41.56
CA HIS A 1240 9.26 43.34 42.29
C HIS A 1240 9.96 42.28 43.15
N ARG A 1241 9.26 41.84 44.21
CA ARG A 1241 9.80 40.91 45.20
C ARG A 1241 8.93 39.66 45.35
N SER A 1242 9.57 38.54 45.60
CA SER A 1242 8.94 37.30 46.10
C SER A 1242 9.98 36.55 46.92
N CYS A 1243 9.65 35.36 47.45
CA CYS A 1243 10.69 34.46 47.92
C CYS A 1243 11.48 33.93 46.72
N TYR A 1244 12.76 33.63 46.96
CA TYR A 1244 13.69 33.10 45.98
C TYR A 1244 13.19 31.79 45.37
N GLY A 1245 12.53 30.95 46.16
CA GLY A 1245 11.92 29.70 45.69
C GLY A 1245 10.84 29.91 44.64
N CYS A 1246 9.89 30.82 44.89
CA CYS A 1246 8.78 31.08 43.96
C CYS A 1246 9.27 31.63 42.62
N ILE A 1247 10.12 32.66 42.63
CA ILE A 1247 10.62 33.25 41.38
C ILE A 1247 11.50 32.29 40.61
N THR A 1248 12.39 31.57 41.28
CA THR A 1248 13.25 30.59 40.61
C THR A 1248 12.40 29.49 39.95
N ARG A 1249 11.32 29.04 40.60
CA ARG A 1249 10.36 28.09 40.03
C ARG A 1249 9.60 28.64 38.81
N HIS A 1250 9.23 29.92 38.83
CA HIS A 1250 8.53 30.55 37.70
C HIS A 1250 9.43 30.76 36.50
N LEU A 1251 10.68 31.19 36.72
CA LEU A 1251 11.66 31.42 35.66
C LEU A 1251 12.04 30.14 34.91
N LEU A 1252 11.79 28.95 35.48
CA LEU A 1252 11.92 27.66 34.76
C LEU A 1252 10.91 27.50 33.61
N ASN A 1253 9.75 28.17 33.69
CA ASN A 1253 8.67 28.05 32.72
C ASN A 1253 8.36 29.37 31.98
N CYS A 1254 8.66 30.52 32.59
CA CYS A 1254 8.39 31.84 32.04
C CYS A 1254 9.44 32.84 32.52
N HIS A 1255 10.22 33.41 31.58
CA HIS A 1255 11.27 34.38 31.87
C HIS A 1255 10.74 35.79 32.20
N ARG A 1256 9.49 35.90 32.64
CA ARG A 1256 8.82 37.17 32.91
C ARG A 1256 8.48 37.30 34.39
N CYS A 1257 8.24 38.53 34.83
CA CYS A 1257 7.85 38.82 36.19
C CYS A 1257 6.36 38.51 36.41
N PHE A 1258 6.01 37.84 37.51
CA PHE A 1258 4.63 37.57 37.93
C PHE A 1258 3.71 38.80 37.92
N PHE A 1259 4.26 39.94 38.33
CA PHE A 1259 3.48 41.12 38.68
C PHE A 1259 3.32 42.09 37.50
N CYS A 1260 4.34 42.22 36.66
CA CYS A 1260 4.35 43.21 35.58
C CYS A 1260 4.66 42.64 34.20
N ASN A 1261 4.87 41.33 34.09
CA ASN A 1261 5.16 40.63 32.83
C ASN A 1261 6.45 41.11 32.11
N ALA A 1262 7.28 41.94 32.75
CA ALA A 1262 8.57 42.36 32.23
C ALA A 1262 9.58 41.19 32.25
N THR A 1263 10.45 41.09 31.25
CA THR A 1263 11.51 40.06 31.20
C THR A 1263 12.46 40.22 32.38
N VAL A 1264 12.60 39.17 33.18
CA VAL A 1264 13.49 39.15 34.35
C VAL A 1264 14.89 38.75 33.89
N GLN A 1265 15.85 39.65 34.06
CA GLN A 1265 17.24 39.43 33.65
C GLN A 1265 18.05 38.76 34.77
N GLU A 1266 17.77 39.12 36.02
CA GLU A 1266 18.50 38.63 37.19
C GLU A 1266 17.56 38.59 38.41
N VAL A 1267 17.78 37.63 39.29
CA VAL A 1267 17.12 37.53 40.60
C VAL A 1267 18.18 37.71 41.67
N VAL A 1268 18.04 38.77 42.46
CA VAL A 1268 19.01 39.13 43.51
C VAL A 1268 18.44 38.73 44.87
N LYS A 1269 19.19 37.94 45.67
CA LYS A 1269 18.81 37.60 47.04
C LYS A 1269 18.93 38.82 47.95
N ILE A 1270 17.83 39.25 48.53
CA ILE A 1270 17.74 40.36 49.47
C ILE A 1270 17.90 39.77 50.87
N GLY A 1271 19.13 39.56 51.32
CA GLY A 1271 19.39 38.97 52.65
C GLY A 1271 20.82 38.65 53.04
N VAL A 1272 21.80 38.79 52.14
CA VAL A 1272 23.22 38.68 52.53
C VAL A 1272 23.74 40.07 52.86
N ASN A 1273 23.80 40.39 54.16
CA ASN A 1273 24.69 41.44 54.64
C ASN A 1273 26.12 41.04 54.28
N THR A 1274 26.73 41.73 53.32
CA THR A 1274 28.18 41.85 53.25
C THR A 1274 28.63 42.73 54.42
N GLY A 1275 28.97 42.07 55.52
CA GLY A 1275 29.71 42.60 56.66
C GLY A 1275 30.85 41.66 57.00
#